data_AF-B8B9S4-F1
#
_entry.id   AF-B8B9S4-F1
#
_cell.length_a   1.000
_cell.length_b   1.000
_cell.length_c   1.000
_cell.angle_alpha   90.00
_cell.angle_beta   90.00
_cell.angle_gamma   90.00
#
_symmetry.space_group_name_H-M   'P 1'
#
loop_
_entity.id
_entity.type
_entity.pdbx_description
1 polymer ?
#
loop_
_entity_poly.entity_id
_entity_poly.type
_entity_poly.pdbx_seq_one_letter_code
_entity_poly.pdbx_strand_id
1 'polypeptide(L)'
;MGSASASSLPASAGFGENLVLILDFGSQYTHLITRRVRQLGVLSLCVSGTAPLASLAGLRPRAVVLSGGPHSVHASGAPTFPEGFLEFAAGAGAHVLGVCYGMQLLVQSLGGAVEAGEKQEYGKMEVEVTARSSALYGEGEVGKRQTVWMSHGDEVVRLPEGFEVVARSVQGAVAAVENREKRFYGLQYHPEVTHSPQGMETLRRFLFDVCGIKADWKMQDVLDEEIRTIQSMVGPDEHVICALSGGVDSTVAATLVHKAIGDRLHCVFVDNGLLSKLKGVKDPEMKRKIIGREFIAVFDDFAHKLEQKIGKRPGYLVQGTLYPDVIESCPPPGSGRTHSHTIKSHHNVGGLPKDMKLKLIEPLKLLFKDEVRKLGSILNVPESFLKRHPFPGPGLAVRVLGDVTEGNALEVLRQVDEIFVQAIKDAGLYDIIWQAFAVFLPVQTVGVQGDQRTHSNAVALRAITSEDGMTADWYYFEREFLVDVVNKICNNVRGVNRVVQDITQKPPATPYIVYLGSHPYGPDASAEEHARATQSHHDLLGSVLGSKQLAKDAILYSYTKNINGFAAHLEEEVATQIARQIRWHINENVWSCRHPDVVTVMASTMLKLHTTRSWDFMDMERDGQILPDSIWKHGRFGQDVIIANLDSGVWPESNSFTDEEVVGEVPKRWKGSCSDTAKYGVSCNKKLIGARYFNKDMLLSNPGAVDGNWSRDTEGHGTHTLSTAGGRFVPRASLFGYANGTAKGGAPRARVAAYKVCWSGECAAADVLAGFEAAIHDGADVISVSFGQDAPVATVASFLQEPVTLGSLHAAMNGVSVVCSAGNSGPLEDTVVNAAPWVTTVAASTVDRDFPNVVTLGNNAHMTGMSLETTTLHSTQLYSMIKASDAALASSDPAVASTCPPGTLDPEKVKNKIVVCVRGGDIPRVTKGMTVLNAGGTGMILANGEMDGDDIVADPHVLPATMITYSEAMSLYKYMDSSKNPVANISPSKTEVGVKNSPSVAAFSSRGPSGTLPCVLKPDIAAPGVDILAAFTEYVSPTEVPNDERRSEYAILSGTSMACPHISGVIGLLKAARPEWSPAAMRSAIMTTARTQDNTGAPMRDHDGREATAFAFGAGNIHPNRAVDPGLVYDLSKEDYFVFLCSMGFNSSDLAKLSAGNFTCPEKVPPMEDLNYPSIVVPALRHTSTVARRLKCVGRPATYRATWRAPYGVNMTVEPAALEFGKDGEVKEFKVTFKSEKDKLGKGYVFGRLVWSDGTHHVRSPVVVNALD
;
A
#
# COMPACT_ATOMS: atom_id res chain seq x y z
N MET A 1 -9.30 1.99 49.56
CA MET A 1 -9.50 0.59 50.01
C MET A 1 -10.64 0.01 49.21
N GLY A 2 -10.59 -1.27 48.86
CA GLY A 2 -11.56 -1.89 47.94
C GLY A 2 -10.88 -2.90 47.02
N SER A 3 -10.36 -3.99 47.60
CA SER A 3 -9.91 -5.13 46.82
C SER A 3 -11.11 -5.84 46.19
N ALA A 4 -11.03 -6.15 44.89
CA ALA A 4 -11.92 -7.08 44.23
C ALA A 4 -11.60 -8.50 44.74
N SER A 5 -12.10 -8.82 45.94
CA SER A 5 -11.91 -10.13 46.57
C SER A 5 -12.66 -11.23 45.81
N ALA A 6 -12.15 -12.46 45.88
CA ALA A 6 -12.74 -13.65 45.24
C ALA A 6 -14.02 -14.15 45.96
N SER A 7 -14.90 -13.24 46.38
CA SER A 7 -16.04 -13.46 47.28
C SER A 7 -17.41 -13.38 46.58
N SER A 8 -17.45 -13.37 45.25
CA SER A 8 -18.68 -13.20 44.44
C SER A 8 -18.92 -14.31 43.40
N LEU A 9 -18.20 -15.43 43.51
CA LEU A 9 -18.59 -16.72 42.92
C LEU A 9 -19.35 -17.54 43.99
N PRO A 10 -20.43 -18.25 43.64
CA PRO A 10 -21.31 -18.91 44.62
C PRO A 10 -20.62 -20.12 45.26
N ALA A 11 -20.13 -19.95 46.49
CA ALA A 11 -19.36 -20.96 47.23
C ALA A 11 -20.20 -22.15 47.79
N SER A 12 -21.40 -22.41 47.26
CA SER A 12 -22.36 -23.33 47.91
C SER A 12 -23.52 -23.84 47.02
N ALA A 13 -23.23 -24.63 45.97
CA ALA A 13 -24.11 -25.73 45.51
C ALA A 13 -23.46 -26.58 44.39
N GLY A 14 -23.61 -27.91 44.47
CA GLY A 14 -23.77 -28.84 43.34
C GLY A 14 -22.63 -29.04 42.33
N PHE A 15 -22.13 -28.00 41.67
CA PHE A 15 -21.50 -28.08 40.34
C PHE A 15 -20.08 -28.69 40.28
N GLY A 16 -19.46 -29.02 41.41
CA GLY A 16 -18.05 -29.44 41.46
C GLY A 16 -17.72 -30.71 40.66
N GLU A 17 -18.62 -31.70 40.59
CA GLU A 17 -18.28 -33.02 40.04
C GLU A 17 -18.19 -33.09 38.51
N ASN A 18 -18.74 -32.10 37.77
CA ASN A 18 -18.71 -32.05 36.30
C ASN A 18 -18.05 -30.77 35.74
N LEU A 19 -17.47 -29.91 36.60
CA LEU A 19 -16.82 -28.67 36.16
C LEU A 19 -15.57 -28.94 35.31
N VAL A 20 -15.53 -28.33 34.11
CA VAL A 20 -14.31 -28.19 33.31
C VAL A 20 -13.69 -26.82 33.57
N LEU A 21 -12.45 -26.80 34.00
CA LEU A 21 -11.68 -25.57 34.14
C LEU A 21 -10.80 -25.36 32.91
N ILE A 22 -10.92 -24.22 32.24
CA ILE A 22 -9.96 -23.80 31.22
C ILE A 22 -8.96 -22.86 31.91
N LEU A 23 -7.70 -23.28 31.94
CA LEU A 23 -6.58 -22.44 32.36
C LEU A 23 -6.06 -21.69 31.14
N ASP A 24 -6.21 -20.37 31.14
CA ASP A 24 -5.77 -19.50 30.07
C ASP A 24 -4.28 -19.14 30.19
N PHE A 25 -3.53 -19.58 29.20
CA PHE A 25 -2.12 -19.28 28.98
C PHE A 25 -1.91 -18.32 27.79
N GLY A 26 -2.94 -17.54 27.44
CA GLY A 26 -2.85 -16.45 26.48
C GLY A 26 -3.17 -16.83 25.03
N SER A 27 -3.95 -17.88 24.78
CA SER A 27 -4.37 -18.18 23.40
C SER A 27 -5.51 -17.28 22.94
N GLN A 28 -5.38 -16.75 21.72
CA GLN A 28 -6.49 -16.18 20.95
C GLN A 28 -7.71 -17.12 20.81
N TYR A 29 -7.53 -18.43 21.04
CA TYR A 29 -8.59 -19.44 20.97
C TYR A 29 -9.15 -19.89 22.33
N THR A 30 -8.65 -19.41 23.48
CA THR A 30 -9.10 -19.90 24.80
C THR A 30 -10.61 -19.69 25.04
N HIS A 31 -11.17 -18.57 24.57
CA HIS A 31 -12.62 -18.33 24.62
C HIS A 31 -13.39 -19.30 23.71
N LEU A 32 -12.80 -19.73 22.59
CA LEU A 32 -13.39 -20.71 21.70
C LEU A 32 -13.39 -22.10 22.35
N ILE A 33 -12.29 -22.53 23.00
CA ILE A 33 -12.26 -23.76 23.83
C ILE A 33 -13.41 -23.71 24.85
N THR A 34 -13.50 -22.64 25.64
CA THR A 34 -14.54 -22.45 26.67
C THR A 34 -15.94 -22.60 26.08
N ARG A 35 -16.21 -21.97 24.93
CA ARG A 35 -17.49 -22.06 24.21
C ARG A 35 -17.74 -23.44 23.60
N ARG A 36 -16.72 -24.16 23.10
CA ARG A 36 -16.85 -25.54 22.59
C ARG A 36 -17.25 -26.51 23.69
N VAL A 37 -16.67 -26.39 24.90
CA VAL A 37 -17.06 -27.20 26.07
C VAL A 37 -18.54 -26.95 26.43
N ARG A 38 -18.98 -25.68 26.46
CA ARG A 38 -20.40 -25.34 26.71
C ARG A 38 -21.34 -25.82 25.60
N GLN A 39 -20.91 -25.83 24.34
CA GLN A 39 -21.67 -26.38 23.21
C GLN A 39 -21.91 -27.89 23.35
N LEU A 40 -21.05 -28.61 24.07
CA LEU A 40 -21.24 -30.02 24.41
C LEU A 40 -22.15 -30.24 25.64
N GLY A 41 -22.67 -29.19 26.26
CA GLY A 41 -23.57 -29.30 27.43
C GLY A 41 -22.86 -29.49 28.77
N VAL A 42 -21.60 -29.05 28.87
CA VAL A 42 -20.77 -29.14 30.08
C VAL A 42 -20.49 -27.75 30.63
N LEU A 43 -20.61 -27.58 31.96
CA LEU A 43 -20.26 -26.33 32.62
C LEU A 43 -18.75 -26.08 32.50
N SER A 44 -18.39 -24.91 31.97
CA SER A 44 -17.00 -24.49 31.85
C SER A 44 -16.75 -23.07 32.37
N LEU A 45 -15.61 -22.90 33.02
CA LEU A 45 -15.11 -21.62 33.51
C LEU A 45 -13.70 -21.37 32.95
N CYS A 46 -13.50 -20.20 32.37
CA CYS A 46 -12.19 -19.72 31.96
C CYS A 46 -11.58 -18.90 33.11
N VAL A 47 -10.35 -19.23 33.52
CA VAL A 47 -9.58 -18.50 34.54
C VAL A 47 -8.12 -18.35 34.09
N SER A 48 -7.40 -17.38 34.64
CA SER A 48 -5.96 -17.24 34.40
C SER A 48 -5.22 -18.53 34.76
N GLY A 49 -4.37 -19.04 33.87
CA GLY A 49 -3.50 -20.19 34.13
C GLY A 49 -2.50 -19.97 35.26
N THR A 50 -2.19 -18.70 35.57
CA THR A 50 -1.33 -18.28 36.68
C THR A 50 -2.11 -17.95 37.97
N ALA A 51 -3.40 -18.28 38.05
CA ALA A 51 -4.20 -18.04 39.25
C ALA A 51 -3.67 -18.84 40.47
N PRO A 52 -3.67 -18.29 41.69
CA PRO A 52 -3.15 -18.97 42.87
C PRO A 52 -3.84 -20.32 43.12
N LEU A 53 -3.06 -21.34 43.52
CA LEU A 53 -3.58 -22.69 43.77
C LEU A 53 -4.75 -22.70 44.77
N ALA A 54 -4.76 -21.78 45.74
CA ALA A 54 -5.86 -21.62 46.70
C ALA A 54 -7.22 -21.28 46.05
N SER A 55 -7.25 -20.45 44.99
CA SER A 55 -8.50 -20.16 44.26
C SER A 55 -8.89 -21.28 43.29
N LEU A 56 -7.92 -22.07 42.81
CA LEU A 56 -8.19 -23.25 41.96
C LEU A 56 -8.73 -24.42 42.80
N ALA A 57 -8.15 -24.66 43.98
CA ALA A 57 -8.55 -25.73 44.89
C ALA A 57 -9.98 -25.57 45.42
N GLY A 58 -10.49 -24.34 45.52
CA GLY A 58 -11.88 -24.05 45.86
C GLY A 58 -12.90 -24.52 44.81
N LEU A 59 -12.49 -24.68 43.55
CA LEU A 59 -13.38 -25.02 42.42
C LEU A 59 -13.52 -26.54 42.18
N ARG A 60 -12.56 -27.35 42.66
CA ARG A 60 -12.54 -28.83 42.55
C ARG A 60 -12.90 -29.39 41.15
N PRO A 61 -12.25 -28.96 40.05
CA PRO A 61 -12.64 -29.36 38.69
C PRO A 61 -12.41 -30.85 38.41
N ARG A 62 -13.26 -31.42 37.55
CA ARG A 62 -13.19 -32.83 37.11
C ARG A 62 -12.22 -33.05 35.94
N ALA A 63 -12.10 -32.04 35.08
CA ALA A 63 -11.08 -31.97 34.04
C ALA A 63 -10.54 -30.53 33.96
N VAL A 64 -9.27 -30.42 33.58
CA VAL A 64 -8.61 -29.14 33.32
C VAL A 64 -8.09 -29.17 31.89
N VAL A 65 -8.44 -28.13 31.11
CA VAL A 65 -7.84 -27.88 29.81
C VAL A 65 -6.81 -26.76 29.97
N LEU A 66 -5.54 -27.09 29.74
CA LEU A 66 -4.47 -26.11 29.60
C LEU A 66 -4.54 -25.59 28.17
N SER A 67 -4.88 -24.30 27.98
CA SER A 67 -4.96 -23.71 26.65
C SER A 67 -3.61 -23.72 25.94
N GLY A 68 -3.64 -23.42 24.63
CA GLY A 68 -2.45 -22.93 23.95
C GLY A 68 -2.00 -21.56 24.50
N GLY A 69 -0.95 -21.05 23.88
CA GLY A 69 -0.39 -19.71 24.08
C GLY A 69 0.65 -19.47 22.99
N PRO A 70 1.07 -18.22 22.73
CA PRO A 70 2.14 -17.91 21.77
C PRO A 70 3.55 -18.22 22.32
N HIS A 71 3.63 -18.69 23.56
CA HIS A 71 4.85 -18.82 24.36
C HIS A 71 5.64 -20.09 24.03
N SER A 72 6.95 -20.06 24.27
CA SER A 72 7.81 -21.25 24.34
C SER A 72 7.92 -21.71 25.79
N VAL A 73 7.90 -23.02 26.04
CA VAL A 73 8.02 -23.54 27.42
C VAL A 73 9.43 -23.35 28.01
N HIS A 74 10.43 -23.09 27.18
CA HIS A 74 11.80 -22.77 27.61
C HIS A 74 11.99 -21.27 27.91
N ALA A 75 10.90 -20.50 27.85
CA ALA A 75 10.93 -19.12 28.23
C ALA A 75 10.97 -18.97 29.77
N SER A 76 11.86 -18.07 30.21
CA SER A 76 12.36 -17.78 31.56
C SER A 76 11.30 -17.26 32.57
N GLY A 77 10.20 -17.99 32.74
CA GLY A 77 9.09 -17.66 33.66
C GLY A 77 7.72 -17.70 33.00
N ALA A 78 7.58 -18.42 31.87
CA ALA A 78 6.38 -18.48 31.03
C ALA A 78 5.12 -18.78 31.83
N PRO A 79 3.94 -18.28 31.42
CA PRO A 79 2.72 -18.47 32.19
C PRO A 79 2.50 -19.97 32.34
N THR A 80 2.59 -20.42 33.58
CA THR A 80 2.56 -21.82 33.98
C THR A 80 1.58 -21.97 35.14
N PHE A 81 1.08 -23.18 35.33
CA PHE A 81 0.24 -23.50 36.47
C PHE A 81 1.03 -23.34 37.79
N PRO A 82 0.36 -22.99 38.91
CA PRO A 82 1.05 -22.77 40.18
C PRO A 82 1.78 -24.03 40.67
N GLU A 83 2.87 -23.84 41.43
CA GLU A 83 3.64 -24.93 42.05
C GLU A 83 2.71 -25.83 42.89
N GLY A 84 2.86 -27.16 42.76
CA GLY A 84 1.95 -28.13 43.35
C GLY A 84 0.67 -28.43 42.54
N PHE A 85 0.46 -27.81 41.37
CA PHE A 85 -0.76 -28.02 40.58
C PHE A 85 -0.90 -29.44 40.00
N LEU A 86 0.18 -30.08 39.54
CA LEU A 86 0.09 -31.43 38.97
C LEU A 86 -0.19 -32.48 40.05
N GLU A 87 0.40 -32.28 41.23
CA GLU A 87 0.15 -33.04 42.46
C GLU A 87 -1.29 -32.84 42.96
N PHE A 88 -1.80 -31.60 42.91
CA PHE A 88 -3.19 -31.27 43.19
C PHE A 88 -4.14 -31.93 42.18
N ALA A 89 -3.86 -31.85 40.88
CA ALA A 89 -4.70 -32.44 39.83
C ALA A 89 -4.76 -33.97 39.95
N ALA A 90 -3.61 -34.63 40.14
CA ALA A 90 -3.52 -36.06 40.38
C ALA A 90 -4.20 -36.47 41.70
N GLY A 91 -3.98 -35.72 42.79
CA GLY A 91 -4.59 -35.97 44.10
C GLY A 91 -6.10 -35.73 44.16
N ALA A 92 -6.61 -34.79 43.35
CA ALA A 92 -8.05 -34.60 43.11
C ALA A 92 -8.64 -35.61 42.11
N GLY A 93 -7.80 -36.39 41.43
CA GLY A 93 -8.20 -37.34 40.38
C GLY A 93 -8.68 -36.67 39.08
N ALA A 94 -8.38 -35.39 38.88
CA ALA A 94 -8.76 -34.62 37.70
C ALA A 94 -7.97 -35.05 36.46
N HIS A 95 -8.55 -34.86 35.28
CA HIS A 95 -7.92 -35.18 34.00
C HIS A 95 -7.26 -33.94 33.37
N VAL A 96 -6.00 -34.13 32.97
CA VAL A 96 -5.07 -33.23 32.27
C VAL A 96 -5.18 -33.13 30.74
N LEU A 97 -5.75 -32.11 30.07
CA LEU A 97 -5.54 -31.94 28.61
C LEU A 97 -4.74 -30.68 28.29
N GLY A 98 -3.56 -30.84 27.71
CA GLY A 98 -2.80 -29.75 27.12
C GLY A 98 -3.10 -29.54 25.63
N VAL A 99 -3.33 -28.30 25.21
CA VAL A 99 -3.46 -27.89 23.80
C VAL A 99 -2.27 -27.01 23.41
N CYS A 100 -1.57 -27.36 22.34
CA CYS A 100 -0.35 -26.69 21.86
C CYS A 100 0.67 -26.47 23.01
N TYR A 101 0.95 -25.21 23.38
CA TYR A 101 1.77 -24.83 24.53
C TYR A 101 1.38 -25.55 25.84
N GLY A 102 0.09 -25.78 26.10
CA GLY A 102 -0.37 -26.54 27.26
C GLY A 102 0.07 -28.01 27.28
N MET A 103 0.25 -28.63 26.10
CA MET A 103 0.84 -29.98 25.98
C MET A 103 2.34 -29.94 26.28
N GLN A 104 3.03 -28.92 25.79
CA GLN A 104 4.46 -28.74 25.98
C GLN A 104 4.79 -28.49 27.45
N LEU A 105 4.00 -27.67 28.17
CA LEU A 105 4.16 -27.42 29.61
C LEU A 105 4.03 -28.70 30.42
N LEU A 106 3.02 -29.51 30.10
CA LEU A 106 2.72 -30.78 30.74
C LEU A 106 3.86 -31.80 30.53
N VAL A 107 4.43 -31.85 29.32
CA VAL A 107 5.60 -32.67 28.99
C VAL A 107 6.85 -32.21 29.75
N GLN A 108 7.18 -30.92 29.68
CA GLN A 108 8.40 -30.36 30.28
C GLN A 108 8.38 -30.51 31.81
N SER A 109 7.25 -30.18 32.45
CA SER A 109 7.09 -30.24 33.91
C SER A 109 7.16 -31.66 34.49
N LEU A 110 7.00 -32.69 33.64
CA LEU A 110 7.10 -34.10 34.03
C LEU A 110 8.46 -34.74 33.67
N GLY A 111 9.43 -33.97 33.20
CA GLY A 111 10.80 -34.42 32.88
C GLY A 111 11.04 -34.82 31.42
N GLY A 112 10.06 -34.60 30.54
CA GLY A 112 10.26 -34.69 29.10
C GLY A 112 11.20 -33.60 28.56
N ALA A 113 11.71 -33.79 27.35
CA ALA A 113 12.38 -32.73 26.60
C ALA A 113 11.44 -32.24 25.49
N VAL A 114 11.08 -30.96 25.60
CA VAL A 114 10.64 -30.13 24.47
C VAL A 114 11.88 -29.43 23.93
N GLU A 115 11.93 -29.16 22.63
CA GLU A 115 13.01 -28.40 21.99
C GLU A 115 12.41 -27.49 20.89
N ALA A 116 13.14 -26.50 20.40
CA ALA A 116 12.68 -25.64 19.30
C ALA A 116 12.79 -26.41 17.96
N GLY A 117 11.68 -26.57 17.24
CA GLY A 117 11.64 -27.41 16.04
C GLY A 117 12.39 -26.81 14.85
N GLU A 118 13.09 -27.64 14.08
CA GLU A 118 13.88 -27.19 12.90
C GLU A 118 13.02 -26.55 11.79
N LYS A 119 11.70 -26.82 11.80
CA LYS A 119 10.71 -26.24 10.89
C LYS A 119 9.45 -25.91 11.67
N GLN A 120 8.99 -24.66 11.61
CA GLN A 120 7.77 -24.24 12.29
C GLN A 120 6.53 -24.72 11.51
N GLU A 121 5.79 -25.70 12.06
CA GLU A 121 4.54 -26.18 11.48
C GLU A 121 3.36 -25.26 11.84
N TYR A 122 3.21 -24.17 11.08
CA TYR A 122 2.11 -23.20 11.23
C TYR A 122 1.13 -23.27 10.06
N GLY A 123 -0.10 -23.73 10.30
CA GLY A 123 -1.19 -23.78 9.32
C GLY A 123 -1.94 -25.12 9.30
N LYS A 124 -2.59 -25.43 8.18
CA LYS A 124 -3.25 -26.73 7.95
C LYS A 124 -2.20 -27.79 7.64
N MET A 125 -2.07 -28.77 8.52
CA MET A 125 -1.21 -29.95 8.34
C MET A 125 -2.04 -31.23 8.37
N GLU A 126 -1.53 -32.32 7.80
CA GLU A 126 -2.05 -33.67 8.04
C GLU A 126 -1.30 -34.33 9.19
N VAL A 127 -2.05 -34.98 10.07
CA VAL A 127 -1.52 -35.87 11.12
C VAL A 127 -2.07 -37.28 10.95
N GLU A 128 -1.24 -38.28 11.21
CA GLU A 128 -1.53 -39.71 11.09
C GLU A 128 -1.50 -40.36 12.48
N VAL A 129 -2.53 -41.17 12.79
CA VAL A 129 -2.65 -41.88 14.09
C VAL A 129 -1.71 -43.09 14.12
N THR A 130 -0.80 -43.11 15.10
CA THR A 130 0.31 -44.07 15.17
C THR A 130 0.07 -45.23 16.15
N ALA A 131 -0.83 -45.08 17.13
CA ALA A 131 -1.08 -46.07 18.17
C ALA A 131 -2.32 -46.96 17.88
N ARG A 132 -2.24 -48.25 18.25
CA ARG A 132 -3.30 -49.25 18.00
C ARG A 132 -4.57 -49.06 18.83
N SER A 133 -4.44 -48.45 20.01
CA SER A 133 -5.51 -48.03 20.90
C SER A 133 -5.08 -46.68 21.46
N SER A 134 -5.89 -45.63 21.29
CA SER A 134 -5.68 -44.31 21.87
C SER A 134 -6.95 -43.87 22.61
N ALA A 135 -6.81 -43.26 23.77
CA ALA A 135 -7.92 -42.64 24.49
C ALA A 135 -8.48 -41.42 23.73
N LEU A 136 -7.64 -40.72 22.97
CA LEU A 136 -8.02 -39.54 22.17
C LEU A 136 -8.62 -39.92 20.81
N TYR A 137 -8.10 -40.98 20.16
CA TYR A 137 -8.51 -41.37 18.79
C TYR A 137 -9.28 -42.69 18.67
N GLY A 138 -9.47 -43.43 19.76
CA GLY A 138 -10.18 -44.70 19.78
C GLY A 138 -9.30 -45.90 19.41
N GLU A 139 -9.94 -47.04 19.17
CA GLU A 139 -9.27 -48.31 18.85
C GLU A 139 -9.33 -48.63 17.35
N GLY A 140 -8.25 -49.18 16.80
CA GLY A 140 -8.20 -49.68 15.41
C GLY A 140 -7.89 -48.64 14.32
N GLU A 141 -7.70 -47.36 14.67
CA GLU A 141 -7.56 -46.23 13.72
C GLU A 141 -6.11 -45.99 13.21
N VAL A 142 -5.22 -46.99 13.25
CA VAL A 142 -3.81 -46.82 12.83
C VAL A 142 -3.71 -46.49 11.35
N GLY A 143 -2.94 -45.46 11.01
CA GLY A 143 -2.78 -44.98 9.64
C GLY A 143 -3.93 -44.09 9.16
N LYS A 144 -4.95 -43.83 9.99
CA LYS A 144 -5.98 -42.82 9.68
C LYS A 144 -5.35 -41.43 9.71
N ARG A 145 -5.60 -40.64 8.67
CA ARG A 145 -5.20 -39.23 8.58
C ARG A 145 -6.35 -38.29 8.87
N GLN A 146 -6.01 -37.13 9.43
CA GLN A 146 -6.92 -36.01 9.65
C GLN A 146 -6.19 -34.68 9.41
N THR A 147 -6.90 -33.69 8.87
CA THR A 147 -6.39 -32.33 8.72
C THR A 147 -6.58 -31.57 10.03
N VAL A 148 -5.52 -30.92 10.50
CA VAL A 148 -5.51 -30.17 11.76
C VAL A 148 -4.82 -28.83 11.59
N TRP A 149 -5.18 -27.87 12.45
CA TRP A 149 -4.52 -26.57 12.53
C TRP A 149 -3.39 -26.60 13.55
N MET A 150 -2.15 -26.72 13.05
CA MET A 150 -0.92 -26.64 13.85
C MET A 150 -0.45 -25.19 13.95
N SER A 151 0.07 -24.83 15.11
CA SER A 151 0.40 -23.45 15.48
C SER A 151 1.46 -23.43 16.58
N HIS A 152 2.61 -24.07 16.33
CA HIS A 152 3.68 -24.24 17.32
C HIS A 152 5.07 -23.99 16.71
N GLY A 153 5.97 -23.41 17.52
CA GLY A 153 7.40 -23.29 17.20
C GLY A 153 8.26 -24.35 17.89
N ASP A 154 7.90 -24.71 19.12
CA ASP A 154 8.52 -25.82 19.86
C ASP A 154 7.91 -27.17 19.44
N GLU A 155 8.66 -28.26 19.59
CA GLU A 155 8.19 -29.65 19.40
C GLU A 155 8.67 -30.59 20.52
N VAL A 156 7.94 -31.69 20.73
CA VAL A 156 8.24 -32.67 21.79
C VAL A 156 9.23 -33.72 21.27
N VAL A 157 10.50 -33.57 21.62
CA VAL A 157 11.59 -34.48 21.18
C VAL A 157 11.72 -35.72 22.07
N ARG A 158 11.53 -35.59 23.40
CA ARG A 158 11.56 -36.71 24.35
C ARG A 158 10.35 -36.68 25.28
N LEU A 159 9.58 -37.77 25.30
CA LEU A 159 8.45 -37.90 26.22
C LEU A 159 8.88 -38.08 27.69
N PRO A 160 8.02 -37.72 28.66
CA PRO A 160 8.19 -38.08 30.06
C PRO A 160 7.92 -39.57 30.28
N GLU A 161 8.39 -40.12 31.40
CA GLU A 161 8.19 -41.54 31.71
C GLU A 161 6.71 -41.91 31.84
N GLY A 162 6.30 -42.93 31.05
CA GLY A 162 4.93 -43.45 30.96
C GLY A 162 4.02 -42.77 29.93
N PHE A 163 4.51 -41.85 29.10
CA PHE A 163 3.73 -41.29 27.98
C PHE A 163 3.99 -42.02 26.67
N GLU A 164 2.96 -42.13 25.82
CA GLU A 164 3.03 -42.69 24.47
C GLU A 164 2.71 -41.64 23.39
N VAL A 165 3.32 -41.77 22.19
CA VAL A 165 2.96 -40.96 21.01
C VAL A 165 1.82 -41.64 20.26
N VAL A 166 0.67 -40.96 20.17
CA VAL A 166 -0.54 -41.52 19.54
C VAL A 166 -0.87 -40.93 18.17
N ALA A 167 -0.28 -39.79 17.80
CA ALA A 167 -0.27 -39.30 16.42
C ALA A 167 1.01 -38.50 16.11
N ARG A 168 1.38 -38.42 14.82
CA ARG A 168 2.47 -37.59 14.29
C ARG A 168 2.03 -36.79 13.06
N SER A 169 2.68 -35.67 12.77
CA SER A 169 2.51 -34.96 11.49
C SER A 169 3.16 -35.73 10.33
N VAL A 170 2.76 -35.43 9.10
CA VAL A 170 3.42 -35.98 7.89
C VAL A 170 4.91 -35.58 7.80
N GLN A 171 5.33 -34.51 8.48
CA GLN A 171 6.74 -34.12 8.59
C GLN A 171 7.49 -34.84 9.73
N GLY A 172 6.78 -35.56 10.60
CA GLY A 172 7.33 -36.43 11.64
C GLY A 172 7.16 -35.92 13.08
N ALA A 173 6.75 -34.66 13.28
CA ALA A 173 6.60 -34.05 14.61
C ALA A 173 5.54 -34.76 15.46
N VAL A 174 5.69 -34.71 16.79
CA VAL A 174 4.74 -35.35 17.73
C VAL A 174 3.44 -34.54 17.79
N ALA A 175 2.35 -35.08 17.23
CA ALA A 175 1.08 -34.39 17.11
C ALA A 175 0.14 -34.59 18.31
N ALA A 176 0.25 -35.72 19.01
CA ALA A 176 -0.56 -36.03 20.19
C ALA A 176 0.10 -37.09 21.10
N VAL A 177 -0.16 -36.97 22.41
CA VAL A 177 0.43 -37.81 23.47
C VAL A 177 -0.60 -38.17 24.53
N GLU A 178 -0.45 -39.32 25.17
CA GLU A 178 -1.27 -39.72 26.32
C GLU A 178 -0.50 -40.53 27.37
N ASN A 179 -0.89 -40.37 28.64
CA ASN A 179 -0.52 -41.20 29.78
C ASN A 179 -1.79 -41.52 30.58
N ARG A 180 -2.29 -42.75 30.44
CA ARG A 180 -3.57 -43.17 31.02
C ARG A 180 -3.51 -43.32 32.55
N GLU A 181 -2.36 -43.72 33.09
CA GLU A 181 -2.17 -43.92 34.54
C GLU A 181 -2.17 -42.58 35.29
N LYS A 182 -1.42 -41.59 34.77
CA LYS A 182 -1.35 -40.23 35.33
C LYS A 182 -2.50 -39.33 34.88
N ARG A 183 -3.39 -39.80 33.99
CA ARG A 183 -4.55 -39.08 33.41
C ARG A 183 -4.17 -37.77 32.69
N PHE A 184 -3.02 -37.78 32.03
CA PHE A 184 -2.43 -36.62 31.38
C PHE A 184 -2.34 -36.83 29.86
N TYR A 185 -2.80 -35.85 29.09
CA TYR A 185 -3.06 -35.92 27.65
C TYR A 185 -2.58 -34.63 26.97
N GLY A 186 -2.15 -34.72 25.71
CA GLY A 186 -1.68 -33.58 24.96
C GLY A 186 -2.02 -33.64 23.48
N LEU A 187 -2.37 -32.50 22.91
CA LEU A 187 -2.55 -32.27 21.47
C LEU A 187 -1.65 -31.09 21.05
N GLN A 188 -0.83 -31.26 20.02
CA GLN A 188 0.09 -30.23 19.53
C GLN A 188 -0.57 -29.26 18.53
N TYR A 189 -1.82 -29.56 18.13
CA TYR A 189 -2.70 -28.77 17.27
C TYR A 189 -3.93 -28.27 18.04
N HIS A 190 -4.69 -27.34 17.44
CA HIS A 190 -5.91 -26.78 18.04
C HIS A 190 -7.18 -27.55 17.61
N PRO A 191 -7.84 -28.31 18.49
CA PRO A 191 -9.11 -29.00 18.17
C PRO A 191 -10.37 -28.11 18.20
N GLU A 192 -10.29 -26.90 18.76
CA GLU A 192 -11.43 -25.99 18.97
C GLU A 192 -11.82 -25.17 17.71
N VAL A 193 -10.89 -25.02 16.76
CA VAL A 193 -11.05 -24.24 15.52
C VAL A 193 -11.68 -25.07 14.40
N THR A 194 -12.48 -24.42 13.56
CA THR A 194 -13.13 -25.03 12.38
C THR A 194 -12.14 -25.57 11.34
N HIS A 195 -10.89 -25.11 11.38
CA HIS A 195 -9.78 -25.60 10.55
C HIS A 195 -9.28 -27.00 10.91
N SER A 196 -9.74 -27.58 12.04
CA SER A 196 -9.50 -28.97 12.45
C SER A 196 -10.85 -29.72 12.44
N PRO A 197 -11.32 -30.31 11.32
CA PRO A 197 -12.70 -30.76 11.20
C PRO A 197 -13.12 -31.85 12.20
N GLN A 198 -12.18 -32.73 12.58
CA GLN A 198 -12.36 -33.78 13.60
C GLN A 198 -12.10 -33.28 15.05
N GLY A 199 -11.71 -32.02 15.23
CA GLY A 199 -11.31 -31.46 16.53
C GLY A 199 -12.42 -31.50 17.60
N MET A 200 -13.66 -31.18 17.22
CA MET A 200 -14.82 -31.26 18.13
C MET A 200 -15.09 -32.68 18.64
N GLU A 201 -14.89 -33.71 17.81
CA GLU A 201 -15.01 -35.12 18.23
C GLU A 201 -13.84 -35.52 19.15
N THR A 202 -12.64 -34.97 18.93
CA THR A 202 -11.49 -35.18 19.83
C THR A 202 -11.78 -34.61 21.23
N LEU A 203 -12.35 -33.39 21.30
CA LEU A 203 -12.78 -32.79 22.57
C LEU A 203 -13.95 -33.56 23.22
N ARG A 204 -14.93 -34.03 22.43
CA ARG A 204 -16.04 -34.85 22.94
C ARG A 204 -15.53 -36.14 23.61
N ARG A 205 -14.62 -36.85 22.95
CA ARG A 205 -13.98 -38.07 23.47
C ARG A 205 -13.25 -37.81 24.77
N PHE A 206 -12.42 -36.76 24.82
CA PHE A 206 -11.72 -36.41 26.05
C PHE A 206 -12.70 -36.14 27.20
N LEU A 207 -13.75 -35.33 27.01
CA LEU A 207 -14.65 -34.95 28.11
C LEU A 207 -15.55 -36.10 28.59
N PHE A 208 -16.16 -36.86 27.67
CA PHE A 208 -17.13 -37.89 28.03
C PHE A 208 -16.50 -39.26 28.18
N ASP A 209 -15.75 -39.70 27.17
CA ASP A 209 -15.29 -41.08 27.07
C ASP A 209 -14.03 -41.33 27.93
N VAL A 210 -13.22 -40.28 28.16
CA VAL A 210 -12.03 -40.32 29.02
C VAL A 210 -12.30 -39.75 30.42
N CYS A 211 -12.78 -38.50 30.55
CA CYS A 211 -12.97 -37.88 31.87
C CYS A 211 -14.20 -38.41 32.62
N GLY A 212 -15.16 -39.03 31.93
CA GLY A 212 -16.43 -39.51 32.49
C GLY A 212 -17.40 -38.39 32.90
N ILE A 213 -17.25 -37.18 32.35
CA ILE A 213 -18.13 -36.03 32.62
C ILE A 213 -19.48 -36.28 31.95
N LYS A 214 -20.56 -35.77 32.57
CA LYS A 214 -21.91 -35.83 31.99
C LYS A 214 -22.29 -34.47 31.40
N ALA A 215 -23.01 -34.49 30.27
CA ALA A 215 -23.62 -33.30 29.69
C ALA A 215 -24.94 -32.95 30.42
N ASP A 216 -24.84 -32.59 31.70
CA ASP A 216 -25.98 -32.32 32.58
C ASP A 216 -26.27 -30.82 32.79
N TRP A 217 -25.38 -29.92 32.34
CA TRP A 217 -25.54 -28.47 32.51
C TRP A 217 -26.64 -27.90 31.60
N LYS A 218 -27.69 -27.32 32.20
CA LYS A 218 -28.81 -26.72 31.47
C LYS A 218 -29.03 -25.27 31.87
N MET A 219 -29.51 -24.48 30.91
CA MET A 219 -29.85 -23.06 31.11
C MET A 219 -30.98 -22.83 32.14
N GLN A 220 -31.78 -23.85 32.46
CA GLN A 220 -32.82 -23.78 33.50
C GLN A 220 -32.20 -23.67 34.90
N ASP A 221 -31.19 -24.49 35.20
CA ASP A 221 -30.57 -24.53 36.53
C ASP A 221 -29.85 -23.21 36.84
N VAL A 222 -29.23 -22.60 35.80
CA VAL A 222 -28.61 -21.26 35.87
C VAL A 222 -29.64 -20.16 36.11
N LEU A 223 -30.82 -20.22 35.48
CA LEU A 223 -31.90 -19.26 35.72
C LEU A 223 -32.33 -19.26 37.18
N ASP A 224 -32.52 -20.45 37.75
CA ASP A 224 -33.00 -20.59 39.12
C ASP A 224 -31.90 -20.31 40.17
N GLU A 225 -30.61 -20.34 39.79
CA GLU A 225 -29.49 -19.84 40.62
C GLU A 225 -29.35 -18.31 40.59
N GLU A 226 -29.42 -17.66 39.42
CA GLU A 226 -29.39 -16.18 39.33
C GLU A 226 -30.58 -15.56 40.06
N ILE A 227 -31.78 -16.15 39.96
CA ILE A 227 -32.96 -15.73 40.75
C ILE A 227 -32.67 -15.75 42.27
N ARG A 228 -32.10 -16.84 42.79
CA ARG A 228 -31.71 -16.96 44.22
C ARG A 228 -30.63 -15.94 44.59
N THR A 229 -29.68 -15.69 43.69
CA THR A 229 -28.59 -14.72 43.89
C THR A 229 -29.14 -13.30 44.02
N ILE A 230 -30.04 -12.89 43.12
CA ILE A 230 -30.70 -11.57 43.17
C ILE A 230 -31.56 -11.44 44.43
N GLN A 231 -32.32 -12.47 44.81
CA GLN A 231 -33.14 -12.48 46.03
C GLN A 231 -32.30 -12.39 47.33
N SER A 232 -31.06 -12.88 47.33
CA SER A 232 -30.13 -12.71 48.45
C SER A 232 -29.42 -11.35 48.47
N MET A 233 -29.25 -10.73 47.30
CA MET A 233 -28.55 -9.44 47.14
C MET A 233 -29.45 -8.23 47.39
N VAL A 234 -30.74 -8.32 47.05
CA VAL A 234 -31.71 -7.23 47.15
C VAL A 234 -32.65 -7.47 48.32
N GLY A 235 -32.55 -6.65 49.37
CA GLY A 235 -33.39 -6.77 50.58
C GLY A 235 -34.89 -6.70 50.27
N PRO A 236 -35.77 -7.22 51.16
CA PRO A 236 -37.20 -7.37 50.89
C PRO A 236 -37.89 -6.05 50.53
N ASP A 237 -37.54 -4.96 51.22
CA ASP A 237 -38.10 -3.62 51.00
C ASP A 237 -37.23 -2.74 50.08
N GLU A 238 -36.26 -3.31 49.36
CA GLU A 238 -35.41 -2.57 48.43
C GLU A 238 -36.02 -2.53 47.02
N HIS A 239 -35.94 -1.36 46.38
CA HIS A 239 -36.38 -1.15 45.00
C HIS A 239 -35.20 -1.04 44.05
N VAL A 240 -35.43 -1.51 42.83
CA VAL A 240 -34.42 -1.66 41.78
C VAL A 240 -34.89 -0.93 40.53
N ILE A 241 -34.00 -0.18 39.87
CA ILE A 241 -34.26 0.44 38.56
C ILE A 241 -33.69 -0.46 37.46
N CYS A 242 -34.34 -0.55 36.30
CA CYS A 242 -33.75 -1.15 35.10
C CYS A 242 -33.80 -0.17 33.92
N ALA A 243 -32.66 -0.03 33.25
CA ALA A 243 -32.53 0.70 31.99
C ALA A 243 -32.99 -0.17 30.81
N LEU A 244 -34.27 -0.10 30.47
CA LEU A 244 -34.84 -0.91 29.39
C LEU A 244 -34.56 -0.25 28.04
N SER A 245 -33.52 -0.70 27.34
CA SER A 245 -33.12 -0.15 26.03
C SER A 245 -33.84 -0.77 24.83
N GLY A 246 -34.71 -1.76 25.04
CA GLY A 246 -35.37 -2.51 23.95
C GLY A 246 -34.43 -3.43 23.15
N GLY A 247 -33.21 -3.66 23.65
CA GLY A 247 -32.29 -4.70 23.18
C GLY A 247 -32.52 -6.02 23.92
N VAL A 248 -32.05 -7.12 23.31
CA VAL A 248 -32.23 -8.48 23.84
C VAL A 248 -31.73 -8.60 25.29
N ASP A 249 -30.53 -8.12 25.58
CA ASP A 249 -29.87 -8.33 26.87
C ASP A 249 -30.55 -7.55 28.00
N SER A 250 -30.96 -6.29 27.74
CA SER A 250 -31.71 -5.49 28.73
C SER A 250 -33.11 -6.05 28.97
N THR A 251 -33.75 -6.61 27.96
CA THR A 251 -35.07 -7.25 28.08
C THR A 251 -35.00 -8.56 28.85
N VAL A 252 -34.02 -9.42 28.54
CA VAL A 252 -33.81 -10.70 29.27
C VAL A 252 -33.40 -10.43 30.72
N ALA A 253 -32.49 -9.48 30.97
CA ALA A 253 -32.12 -9.08 32.33
C ALA A 253 -33.32 -8.50 33.11
N ALA A 254 -34.13 -7.63 32.49
CA ALA A 254 -35.34 -7.09 33.12
C ALA A 254 -36.35 -8.20 33.45
N THR A 255 -36.60 -9.13 32.53
CA THR A 255 -37.54 -10.25 32.71
C THR A 255 -37.06 -11.20 33.83
N LEU A 256 -35.75 -11.47 33.88
CA LEU A 256 -35.14 -12.30 34.93
C LEU A 256 -35.25 -11.63 36.30
N VAL A 257 -34.88 -10.35 36.43
CA VAL A 257 -34.99 -9.63 37.71
C VAL A 257 -36.46 -9.47 38.12
N HIS A 258 -37.39 -9.22 37.21
CA HIS A 258 -38.82 -9.19 37.52
C HIS A 258 -39.32 -10.55 38.03
N LYS A 259 -38.89 -11.67 37.42
CA LYS A 259 -39.17 -13.03 37.94
C LYS A 259 -38.57 -13.27 39.33
N ALA A 260 -37.50 -12.56 39.71
CA ALA A 260 -36.86 -12.68 41.02
C ALA A 260 -37.50 -11.79 42.12
N ILE A 261 -37.88 -10.54 41.82
CA ILE A 261 -38.34 -9.56 42.83
C ILE A 261 -39.72 -8.93 42.59
N GLY A 262 -40.42 -9.30 41.50
CA GLY A 262 -41.75 -8.82 41.16
C GLY A 262 -41.81 -7.32 40.84
N ASP A 263 -42.88 -6.68 41.29
CA ASP A 263 -43.20 -5.25 41.04
C ASP A 263 -42.23 -4.27 41.75
N ARG A 264 -41.22 -4.77 42.45
CA ARG A 264 -40.14 -3.96 43.03
C ARG A 264 -39.11 -3.50 41.97
N LEU A 265 -39.17 -4.07 40.76
CA LEU A 265 -38.40 -3.64 39.60
C LEU A 265 -39.12 -2.52 38.84
N HIS A 266 -38.46 -1.37 38.71
CA HIS A 266 -38.95 -0.20 37.98
C HIS A 266 -38.18 -0.03 36.68
N CYS A 267 -38.73 -0.53 35.56
CA CYS A 267 -38.16 -0.35 34.24
C CYS A 267 -38.43 1.07 33.70
N VAL A 268 -37.40 1.73 33.16
CA VAL A 268 -37.52 3.01 32.46
C VAL A 268 -37.18 2.80 30.99
N PHE A 269 -38.06 3.27 30.11
CA PHE A 269 -37.83 3.36 28.67
C PHE A 269 -37.65 4.84 28.29
N VAL A 270 -36.55 5.17 27.60
CA VAL A 270 -36.15 6.57 27.31
C VAL A 270 -36.28 6.83 25.81
N ASP A 271 -37.43 7.37 25.41
CA ASP A 271 -37.83 7.45 24.00
C ASP A 271 -37.42 8.77 23.33
N ASN A 272 -38.03 9.91 23.71
CA ASN A 272 -38.06 11.11 22.85
C ASN A 272 -37.30 12.35 23.34
N GLY A 273 -36.78 12.36 24.58
CA GLY A 273 -36.23 13.58 25.20
C GLY A 273 -34.87 14.06 24.68
N LEU A 274 -34.15 13.23 23.90
CA LEU A 274 -32.72 13.42 23.61
C LEU A 274 -32.42 14.27 22.37
N LEU A 275 -33.37 14.35 21.43
CA LEU A 275 -33.12 14.92 20.08
C LEU A 275 -32.76 16.41 20.10
N SER A 276 -33.39 17.20 20.97
CA SER A 276 -33.15 18.65 21.07
C SER A 276 -31.70 19.00 21.45
N LYS A 277 -31.02 18.11 22.18
CA LYS A 277 -29.61 18.26 22.61
C LYS A 277 -28.60 17.76 21.57
N LEU A 278 -29.06 17.18 20.46
CA LEU A 278 -28.23 16.76 19.32
C LEU A 278 -28.24 17.74 18.15
N LYS A 279 -29.00 18.84 18.25
CA LYS A 279 -29.03 19.90 17.25
C LYS A 279 -27.65 20.53 17.06
N GLY A 280 -27.19 20.59 15.81
CA GLY A 280 -25.85 21.03 15.40
C GLY A 280 -24.74 19.98 15.57
N VAL A 281 -25.00 18.82 16.18
CA VAL A 281 -23.95 17.85 16.55
C VAL A 281 -23.68 16.88 15.40
N LYS A 282 -22.60 17.12 14.65
CA LYS A 282 -22.20 16.30 13.49
C LYS A 282 -21.25 15.15 13.83
N ASP A 283 -20.34 15.33 14.80
CA ASP A 283 -19.35 14.32 15.20
C ASP A 283 -19.98 13.10 15.93
N PRO A 284 -19.73 11.85 15.48
CA PRO A 284 -20.28 10.65 16.10
C PRO A 284 -19.82 10.40 17.55
N GLU A 285 -18.62 10.81 17.96
CA GLU A 285 -18.17 10.61 19.34
C GLU A 285 -18.80 11.61 20.32
N MET A 286 -18.98 12.87 19.93
CA MET A 286 -19.80 13.82 20.68
C MET A 286 -21.27 13.39 20.72
N LYS A 287 -21.85 12.82 19.65
CA LYS A 287 -23.19 12.22 19.72
C LYS A 287 -23.26 11.11 20.78
N ARG A 288 -22.31 10.17 20.78
CA ARG A 288 -22.22 9.08 21.78
C ARG A 288 -22.10 9.62 23.21
N LYS A 289 -21.21 10.60 23.44
CA LYS A 289 -21.01 11.24 24.75
C LYS A 289 -22.23 11.99 25.24
N ILE A 290 -22.90 12.75 24.38
CA ILE A 290 -24.13 13.48 24.72
C ILE A 290 -25.25 12.49 25.03
N ILE A 291 -25.51 11.50 24.16
CA ILE A 291 -26.55 10.49 24.40
C ILE A 291 -26.28 9.73 25.71
N GLY A 292 -25.04 9.28 25.96
CA GLY A 292 -24.69 8.58 27.20
C GLY A 292 -24.88 9.43 28.46
N ARG A 293 -24.43 10.70 28.45
CA ARG A 293 -24.59 11.62 29.59
C ARG A 293 -26.06 11.92 29.88
N GLU A 294 -26.84 12.20 28.84
CA GLU A 294 -28.26 12.56 28.97
C GLU A 294 -29.12 11.34 29.33
N PHE A 295 -28.76 10.14 28.86
CA PHE A 295 -29.34 8.87 29.30
C PHE A 295 -29.16 8.71 30.82
N ILE A 296 -27.93 8.85 31.34
CA ILE A 296 -27.64 8.78 32.79
C ILE A 296 -28.43 9.85 33.58
N ALA A 297 -28.53 11.08 33.06
CA ALA A 297 -29.27 12.15 33.72
C ALA A 297 -30.78 11.83 33.88
N VAL A 298 -31.39 11.17 32.88
CA VAL A 298 -32.79 10.70 32.97
C VAL A 298 -32.96 9.62 34.04
N PHE A 299 -31.97 8.75 34.28
CA PHE A 299 -32.06 7.76 35.36
C PHE A 299 -31.98 8.36 36.76
N ASP A 300 -31.18 9.40 36.98
CA ASP A 300 -31.11 10.03 38.32
C ASP A 300 -32.33 10.92 38.61
N ASP A 301 -32.86 11.62 37.60
CA ASP A 301 -34.17 12.31 37.66
C ASP A 301 -35.32 11.31 37.92
N PHE A 302 -35.32 10.15 37.26
CA PHE A 302 -36.29 9.09 37.56
C PHE A 302 -36.11 8.52 38.97
N ALA A 303 -34.88 8.28 39.42
CA ALA A 303 -34.61 7.80 40.78
C ALA A 303 -35.12 8.80 41.84
N HIS A 304 -34.96 10.10 41.62
CA HIS A 304 -35.48 11.15 42.47
C HIS A 304 -37.02 11.28 42.42
N LYS A 305 -37.65 11.14 41.24
CA LYS A 305 -39.12 11.09 41.12
C LYS A 305 -39.72 9.86 41.80
N LEU A 306 -39.01 8.73 41.74
CA LEU A 306 -39.42 7.49 42.41
C LEU A 306 -39.22 7.57 43.93
N GLU A 307 -38.13 8.21 44.38
CA GLU A 307 -37.89 8.59 45.79
C GLU A 307 -39.04 9.46 46.34
N GLN A 308 -39.50 10.46 45.59
CA GLN A 308 -40.66 11.29 45.96
C GLN A 308 -41.99 10.51 45.98
N LYS A 309 -42.17 9.51 45.11
CA LYS A 309 -43.41 8.72 45.00
C LYS A 309 -43.50 7.58 46.03
N ILE A 310 -42.38 6.97 46.39
CA ILE A 310 -42.30 5.78 47.28
C ILE A 310 -41.79 6.14 48.68
N GLY A 311 -41.20 7.34 48.87
CA GLY A 311 -40.63 7.78 50.15
C GLY A 311 -39.26 7.17 50.46
N LYS A 312 -38.67 6.41 49.52
CA LYS A 312 -37.40 5.70 49.66
C LYS A 312 -36.68 5.67 48.31
N ARG A 313 -35.41 6.12 48.26
CA ARG A 313 -34.61 6.03 47.02
C ARG A 313 -34.32 4.57 46.68
N PRO A 314 -34.39 4.17 45.40
CA PRO A 314 -33.92 2.86 44.94
C PRO A 314 -32.43 2.64 45.28
N GLY A 315 -32.05 1.39 45.52
CA GLY A 315 -30.69 1.02 45.91
C GLY A 315 -29.81 0.48 44.77
N TYR A 316 -30.44 -0.03 43.70
CA TYR A 316 -29.75 -0.79 42.65
C TYR A 316 -30.21 -0.41 41.24
N LEU A 317 -29.31 -0.62 40.27
CA LEU A 317 -29.54 -0.52 38.83
C LEU A 317 -29.20 -1.87 38.16
N VAL A 318 -30.10 -2.39 37.32
CA VAL A 318 -29.85 -3.59 36.50
C VAL A 318 -29.14 -3.21 35.20
N GLN A 319 -28.08 -3.94 34.86
CA GLN A 319 -27.41 -3.89 33.54
C GLN A 319 -27.33 -5.28 32.91
N GLY A 320 -27.58 -5.35 31.59
CA GLY A 320 -27.48 -6.59 30.80
C GLY A 320 -26.06 -6.91 30.33
N THR A 321 -25.06 -6.80 31.21
CA THR A 321 -23.65 -7.10 30.94
C THR A 321 -23.44 -8.58 30.66
N LEU A 322 -22.64 -8.92 29.64
CA LEU A 322 -22.40 -10.32 29.21
C LEU A 322 -21.00 -10.82 29.63
N TYR A 323 -20.79 -12.13 29.60
CA TYR A 323 -19.49 -12.73 29.95
C TYR A 323 -18.32 -12.24 29.08
N PRO A 324 -18.45 -12.02 27.75
CA PRO A 324 -17.40 -11.37 26.97
C PRO A 324 -17.05 -9.96 27.46
N ASP A 325 -18.03 -9.14 27.86
CA ASP A 325 -17.78 -7.79 28.38
C ASP A 325 -17.03 -7.82 29.72
N VAL A 326 -17.29 -8.84 30.56
CA VAL A 326 -16.53 -9.07 31.80
C VAL A 326 -15.09 -9.50 31.48
N ILE A 327 -14.89 -10.47 30.59
CA ILE A 327 -13.55 -11.00 30.30
C ILE A 327 -12.69 -9.95 29.56
N GLU A 328 -13.26 -9.17 28.63
CA GLU A 328 -12.57 -8.03 28.00
C GLU A 328 -12.14 -6.95 29.01
N SER A 329 -12.79 -6.88 30.18
CA SER A 329 -12.39 -5.96 31.27
C SER A 329 -11.31 -6.54 32.20
N CYS A 330 -11.07 -7.86 32.14
CA CYS A 330 -10.01 -8.52 32.91
C CYS A 330 -8.64 -8.27 32.24
N PRO A 331 -7.61 -7.84 33.00
CA PRO A 331 -6.27 -7.68 32.46
C PRO A 331 -5.60 -9.05 32.22
N PRO A 332 -4.65 -9.16 31.26
CA PRO A 332 -4.03 -10.44 30.89
C PRO A 332 -3.31 -11.15 32.05
N PRO A 333 -3.26 -12.50 32.05
CA PRO A 333 -2.44 -13.30 32.97
C PRO A 333 -1.02 -12.74 33.14
N GLY A 334 -0.55 -12.63 34.39
CA GLY A 334 0.81 -12.16 34.70
C GLY A 334 1.07 -10.65 34.59
N SER A 335 0.13 -9.85 34.07
CA SER A 335 0.35 -8.41 33.82
C SER A 335 0.46 -7.50 35.06
N GLY A 336 0.10 -8.00 36.25
CA GLY A 336 0.18 -7.26 37.53
C GLY A 336 -0.76 -6.05 37.69
N ARG A 337 -1.45 -5.63 36.62
CA ARG A 337 -2.46 -4.55 36.62
C ARG A 337 -3.78 -5.04 37.24
N THR A 338 -4.52 -4.16 37.92
CA THR A 338 -5.86 -4.48 38.48
C THR A 338 -7.03 -4.11 37.56
N HIS A 339 -6.80 -3.33 36.51
CA HIS A 339 -7.80 -2.90 35.52
C HIS A 339 -7.19 -2.84 34.11
N SER A 340 -8.01 -3.05 33.08
CA SER A 340 -7.64 -2.99 31.66
C SER A 340 -7.55 -1.53 31.13
N HIS A 341 -6.78 -1.30 30.06
CA HIS A 341 -6.68 0.02 29.40
C HIS A 341 -7.97 0.33 28.60
N THR A 342 -8.42 1.59 28.63
CA THR A 342 -9.81 1.95 28.29
C THR A 342 -10.13 2.01 26.79
N ILE A 343 -10.44 0.86 26.17
CA ILE A 343 -11.03 0.76 24.81
C ILE A 343 -12.51 0.31 24.84
N LYS A 344 -13.29 0.77 25.83
CA LYS A 344 -14.77 0.63 25.88
C LYS A 344 -15.44 1.76 26.67
N SER A 345 -15.00 3.01 26.44
CA SER A 345 -15.28 4.22 27.26
C SER A 345 -16.75 4.63 27.47
N HIS A 346 -17.73 3.90 26.94
CA HIS A 346 -19.16 4.23 27.00
C HIS A 346 -20.10 3.03 27.24
N HIS A 347 -19.62 1.85 27.66
CA HIS A 347 -20.47 0.67 27.89
C HIS A 347 -20.17 -0.08 29.19
N ASN A 348 -21.14 -0.03 30.12
CA ASN A 348 -21.54 -0.97 31.18
C ASN A 348 -20.51 -1.64 32.12
N VAL A 349 -19.21 -1.73 31.82
CA VAL A 349 -18.21 -2.37 32.67
C VAL A 349 -17.15 -1.34 33.07
N GLY A 350 -16.99 -1.13 34.37
CA GLY A 350 -16.21 -0.01 34.94
C GLY A 350 -16.88 0.70 36.12
N GLY A 351 -18.12 0.35 36.44
CA GLY A 351 -18.88 0.91 37.56
C GLY A 351 -19.66 2.18 37.20
N LEU A 352 -20.43 2.67 38.17
CA LEU A 352 -21.24 3.88 38.02
C LEU A 352 -20.42 5.16 38.25
N PRO A 353 -20.84 6.33 37.73
CA PRO A 353 -20.22 7.61 38.04
C PRO A 353 -20.15 7.84 39.55
N LYS A 354 -19.05 8.42 40.04
CA LYS A 354 -18.77 8.58 41.49
C LYS A 354 -19.86 9.30 42.29
N ASP A 355 -20.65 10.13 41.61
CA ASP A 355 -21.73 10.92 42.20
C ASP A 355 -23.06 10.13 42.31
N MET A 356 -23.18 8.98 41.64
CA MET A 356 -24.39 8.16 41.58
C MET A 356 -24.42 7.13 42.72
N LYS A 357 -25.46 7.20 43.55
CA LYS A 357 -25.55 6.43 44.82
C LYS A 357 -26.14 5.01 44.70
N LEU A 358 -26.18 4.45 43.50
CA LEU A 358 -26.75 3.12 43.23
C LEU A 358 -25.67 2.03 43.25
N LYS A 359 -26.08 0.78 43.45
CA LYS A 359 -25.27 -0.43 43.21
C LYS A 359 -25.66 -1.10 41.88
N LEU A 360 -24.83 -1.98 41.34
CA LEU A 360 -25.13 -2.72 40.11
C LEU A 360 -25.65 -4.14 40.36
N ILE A 361 -26.51 -4.61 39.47
CA ILE A 361 -26.96 -6.01 39.35
C ILE A 361 -26.77 -6.44 37.88
N GLU A 362 -25.97 -7.47 37.65
CA GLU A 362 -25.53 -7.89 36.32
C GLU A 362 -25.82 -9.39 36.09
N PRO A 363 -27.09 -9.79 35.85
CA PRO A 363 -27.53 -11.18 35.92
C PRO A 363 -27.18 -12.03 34.69
N LEU A 364 -26.49 -11.45 33.69
CA LEU A 364 -26.06 -12.13 32.46
C LEU A 364 -24.52 -12.25 32.38
N LYS A 365 -23.80 -11.82 33.42
CA LYS A 365 -22.34 -11.63 33.46
C LYS A 365 -21.50 -12.91 33.28
N LEU A 366 -22.12 -14.09 33.34
CA LEU A 366 -21.48 -15.41 33.14
C LEU A 366 -21.93 -16.12 31.86
N LEU A 367 -22.77 -15.47 31.04
CA LEU A 367 -23.38 -16.03 29.84
C LEU A 367 -22.85 -15.42 28.53
N PHE A 368 -22.75 -16.27 27.51
CA PHE A 368 -22.54 -15.86 26.12
C PHE A 368 -23.84 -15.46 25.41
N LYS A 369 -23.75 -14.81 24.24
CA LYS A 369 -24.90 -14.21 23.53
C LYS A 369 -25.95 -15.24 23.08
N ASP A 370 -25.49 -16.43 22.69
CA ASP A 370 -26.31 -17.59 22.34
C ASP A 370 -26.97 -18.23 23.59
N GLU A 371 -26.31 -18.20 24.74
CA GLU A 371 -26.85 -18.63 26.04
C GLU A 371 -27.93 -17.66 26.54
N VAL A 372 -27.73 -16.35 26.42
CA VAL A 372 -28.75 -15.33 26.75
C VAL A 372 -29.99 -15.45 25.86
N ARG A 373 -29.83 -15.78 24.57
CA ARG A 373 -30.97 -16.09 23.67
C ARG A 373 -31.74 -17.33 24.14
N LYS A 374 -31.06 -18.42 24.54
CA LYS A 374 -31.71 -19.61 25.12
C LYS A 374 -32.44 -19.28 26.44
N LEU A 375 -31.82 -18.51 27.32
CA LEU A 375 -32.39 -18.07 28.59
C LEU A 375 -33.64 -17.20 28.40
N GLY A 376 -33.61 -16.28 27.43
CA GLY A 376 -34.77 -15.49 27.04
C GLY A 376 -35.94 -16.33 26.56
N SER A 377 -35.68 -17.42 25.83
CA SER A 377 -36.73 -18.36 25.38
C SER A 377 -37.36 -19.09 26.57
N ILE A 378 -36.56 -19.56 27.54
CA ILE A 378 -37.04 -20.13 28.81
C ILE A 378 -37.86 -19.12 29.63
N LEU A 379 -37.53 -17.82 29.53
CA LEU A 379 -38.29 -16.73 30.13
C LEU A 379 -39.53 -16.28 29.32
N ASN A 380 -39.91 -17.02 28.27
CA ASN A 380 -41.01 -16.73 27.35
C ASN A 380 -40.90 -15.38 26.62
N VAL A 381 -39.68 -14.84 26.45
CA VAL A 381 -39.44 -13.70 25.55
C VAL A 381 -39.65 -14.17 24.11
N PRO A 382 -40.44 -13.47 23.27
CA PRO A 382 -40.78 -13.94 21.93
C PRO A 382 -39.55 -14.26 21.05
N GLU A 383 -39.56 -15.40 20.35
CA GLU A 383 -38.43 -15.86 19.53
C GLU A 383 -38.02 -14.83 18.46
N SER A 384 -39.01 -14.17 17.84
CA SER A 384 -38.81 -13.08 16.87
C SER A 384 -38.08 -11.85 17.45
N PHE A 385 -38.17 -11.64 18.77
CA PHE A 385 -37.41 -10.61 19.48
C PHE A 385 -36.00 -11.09 19.83
N LEU A 386 -35.85 -12.36 20.22
CA LEU A 386 -34.55 -12.98 20.55
C LEU A 386 -33.63 -13.11 19.32
N LYS A 387 -34.20 -13.44 18.16
CA LYS A 387 -33.49 -13.51 16.87
C LYS A 387 -33.11 -12.15 16.28
N ARG A 388 -33.67 -11.04 16.79
CA ARG A 388 -33.40 -9.68 16.29
C ARG A 388 -31.89 -9.41 16.20
N HIS A 389 -31.48 -8.81 15.07
CA HIS A 389 -30.12 -8.35 14.83
C HIS A 389 -29.66 -7.35 15.93
N PRO A 390 -28.35 -7.27 16.23
CA PRO A 390 -27.82 -6.29 17.18
C PRO A 390 -28.20 -4.85 16.81
N PHE A 391 -28.58 -4.04 17.79
CA PHE A 391 -28.93 -2.62 17.61
C PHE A 391 -28.05 -1.76 18.53
N PRO A 392 -27.42 -0.66 18.03
CA PRO A 392 -26.49 0.13 18.82
C PRO A 392 -27.21 0.94 19.91
N GLY A 393 -26.57 1.12 21.07
CA GLY A 393 -27.13 1.91 22.19
C GLY A 393 -27.53 3.35 21.81
N PRO A 394 -26.72 4.10 21.03
CA PRO A 394 -27.11 5.41 20.47
C PRO A 394 -28.20 5.37 19.39
N GLY A 395 -28.74 4.20 19.05
CA GLY A 395 -29.82 4.01 18.08
C GLY A 395 -29.53 4.58 16.69
N LEU A 396 -30.56 5.18 16.08
CA LEU A 396 -30.46 5.77 14.74
C LEU A 396 -29.56 7.02 14.68
N ALA A 397 -29.23 7.66 15.80
CA ALA A 397 -28.43 8.90 15.81
C ALA A 397 -26.99 8.71 15.27
N VAL A 398 -26.45 7.49 15.36
CA VAL A 398 -25.16 7.08 14.74
C VAL A 398 -25.33 6.44 13.36
N ARG A 399 -26.57 6.23 12.90
CA ARG A 399 -26.91 5.83 11.52
C ARG A 399 -27.35 7.04 10.65
N VAL A 400 -27.51 8.22 11.23
CA VAL A 400 -27.60 9.50 10.50
C VAL A 400 -26.22 10.14 10.51
N LEU A 401 -25.60 10.31 9.33
CA LEU A 401 -24.39 11.13 9.19
C LEU A 401 -24.78 12.62 9.13
N GLY A 402 -23.99 13.50 9.75
CA GLY A 402 -24.37 14.92 9.91
C GLY A 402 -25.29 15.16 11.12
N ASP A 403 -26.07 16.25 11.10
CA ASP A 403 -26.98 16.62 12.19
C ASP A 403 -28.24 15.73 12.18
N VAL A 404 -28.60 15.20 13.34
CA VAL A 404 -29.73 14.26 13.53
C VAL A 404 -31.09 14.99 13.47
N THR A 405 -31.08 16.32 13.59
CA THR A 405 -32.25 17.21 13.63
C THR A 405 -32.46 18.02 12.33
N GLU A 406 -31.61 17.82 11.32
CA GLU A 406 -31.64 18.57 10.06
C GLU A 406 -32.63 17.94 9.07
N GLY A 407 -33.75 18.64 8.84
CA GLY A 407 -34.86 18.16 7.99
C GLY A 407 -35.56 16.92 8.56
N ASN A 408 -36.07 16.05 7.68
CA ASN A 408 -36.79 14.82 8.06
C ASN A 408 -35.86 13.59 8.15
N ALA A 409 -34.55 13.78 8.38
CA ALA A 409 -33.52 12.73 8.23
C ALA A 409 -33.81 11.45 9.02
N LEU A 410 -34.22 11.57 10.30
CA LEU A 410 -34.59 10.42 11.13
C LEU A 410 -35.84 9.68 10.62
N GLU A 411 -36.82 10.40 10.10
CA GLU A 411 -38.10 9.83 9.67
C GLU A 411 -37.96 9.12 8.32
N VAL A 412 -37.20 9.73 7.41
CA VAL A 412 -36.72 9.08 6.19
C VAL A 412 -35.95 7.80 6.52
N LEU A 413 -35.01 7.85 7.47
CA LEU A 413 -34.20 6.69 7.83
C LEU A 413 -35.03 5.53 8.41
N ARG A 414 -36.04 5.83 9.25
CA ARG A 414 -36.97 4.81 9.78
C ARG A 414 -37.67 4.06 8.64
N GLN A 415 -38.25 4.78 7.70
CA GLN A 415 -39.02 4.21 6.59
C GLN A 415 -38.11 3.37 5.66
N VAL A 416 -36.84 3.76 5.47
CA VAL A 416 -35.87 2.96 4.71
C VAL A 416 -35.40 1.71 5.47
N ASP A 417 -35.06 1.83 6.75
CA ASP A 417 -34.62 0.69 7.60
C ASP A 417 -35.75 -0.35 7.70
N GLU A 418 -37.01 0.09 7.81
CA GLU A 418 -38.20 -0.76 7.80
C GLU A 418 -38.39 -1.50 6.47
N ILE A 419 -38.38 -0.81 5.32
CA ILE A 419 -38.53 -1.44 4.00
C ILE A 419 -37.40 -2.44 3.74
N PHE A 420 -36.15 -2.08 4.04
CA PHE A 420 -34.99 -2.95 3.83
C PHE A 420 -35.05 -4.20 4.72
N VAL A 421 -35.30 -4.03 6.03
CA VAL A 421 -35.40 -5.16 6.98
C VAL A 421 -36.61 -6.04 6.69
N GLN A 422 -37.74 -5.48 6.21
CA GLN A 422 -38.89 -6.29 5.85
C GLN A 422 -38.63 -7.10 4.58
N ALA A 423 -38.05 -6.51 3.53
CA ALA A 423 -37.66 -7.25 2.33
C ALA A 423 -36.68 -8.41 2.65
N ILE A 424 -35.70 -8.19 3.54
CA ILE A 424 -34.79 -9.25 4.01
C ILE A 424 -35.54 -10.41 4.68
N LYS A 425 -36.64 -10.15 5.41
CA LYS A 425 -37.49 -11.22 6.00
C LYS A 425 -38.35 -11.90 4.95
N ASP A 426 -38.97 -11.13 4.05
CA ASP A 426 -39.83 -11.65 2.98
C ASP A 426 -39.05 -12.60 2.04
N ALA A 427 -37.76 -12.31 1.83
CA ALA A 427 -36.83 -13.17 1.09
C ALA A 427 -36.19 -14.31 1.92
N GLY A 428 -36.54 -14.45 3.21
CA GLY A 428 -36.01 -15.49 4.10
C GLY A 428 -34.54 -15.31 4.55
N LEU A 429 -33.91 -14.19 4.21
CA LEU A 429 -32.47 -13.95 4.43
C LEU A 429 -32.13 -13.49 5.87
N TYR A 430 -33.14 -13.14 6.68
CA TYR A 430 -32.94 -12.50 7.99
C TYR A 430 -32.10 -13.31 8.98
N ASP A 431 -32.29 -14.63 9.04
CA ASP A 431 -31.55 -15.52 9.95
C ASP A 431 -30.15 -15.91 9.40
N ILE A 432 -29.83 -15.57 8.14
CA ILE A 432 -28.52 -15.81 7.49
C ILE A 432 -27.57 -14.61 7.73
N ILE A 433 -28.12 -13.40 7.69
CA ILE A 433 -27.36 -12.15 7.88
C ILE A 433 -27.16 -11.90 9.38
N TRP A 434 -25.94 -11.60 9.81
CA TRP A 434 -25.62 -11.36 11.23
C TRP A 434 -26.16 -10.00 11.73
N GLN A 435 -26.08 -8.97 10.88
CA GLN A 435 -26.68 -7.66 11.11
C GLN A 435 -26.96 -6.94 9.78
N ALA A 436 -28.17 -6.41 9.60
CA ALA A 436 -28.55 -5.53 8.50
C ALA A 436 -29.10 -4.19 9.00
N PHE A 437 -28.85 -3.10 8.26
CA PHE A 437 -29.41 -1.76 8.50
C PHE A 437 -29.21 -0.77 7.36
N ALA A 438 -30.01 0.29 7.36
CA ALA A 438 -29.82 1.49 6.55
C ALA A 438 -29.02 2.59 7.29
N VAL A 439 -28.40 3.48 6.52
CA VAL A 439 -27.67 4.68 6.96
C VAL A 439 -28.13 5.87 6.13
N PHE A 440 -28.47 6.99 6.78
CA PHE A 440 -28.86 8.23 6.09
C PHE A 440 -27.63 9.05 5.72
N LEU A 441 -27.54 9.46 4.45
CA LEU A 441 -26.46 10.27 3.93
C LEU A 441 -26.96 11.71 3.73
N PRO A 442 -26.30 12.74 4.30
CA PRO A 442 -26.70 14.14 4.18
C PRO A 442 -26.28 14.74 2.83
N VAL A 443 -26.61 14.04 1.74
CA VAL A 443 -26.32 14.44 0.36
C VAL A 443 -27.62 14.48 -0.44
N GLN A 444 -27.89 15.63 -1.05
CA GLN A 444 -29.01 15.78 -1.98
C GLN A 444 -28.61 15.20 -3.35
N THR A 445 -29.52 14.47 -3.98
CA THR A 445 -29.38 13.97 -5.35
C THR A 445 -30.62 14.35 -6.15
N VAL A 446 -30.46 14.47 -7.47
CA VAL A 446 -31.56 14.75 -8.40
C VAL A 446 -32.13 13.42 -8.89
N GLY A 447 -33.46 13.35 -8.93
CA GLY A 447 -34.20 12.20 -9.44
C GLY A 447 -35.55 12.61 -10.03
N VAL A 448 -36.32 11.60 -10.42
CA VAL A 448 -37.67 11.74 -10.99
C VAL A 448 -38.58 10.79 -10.23
N GLN A 449 -39.68 11.31 -9.67
CA GLN A 449 -40.70 10.53 -8.96
C GLN A 449 -42.06 10.95 -9.53
N GLY A 450 -42.66 10.09 -10.36
CA GLY A 450 -43.73 10.52 -11.27
C GLY A 450 -43.25 11.57 -12.27
N ASP A 451 -44.13 12.46 -12.71
CA ASP A 451 -43.84 13.43 -13.79
C ASP A 451 -43.05 14.69 -13.33
N GLN A 452 -42.47 14.68 -12.13
CA GLN A 452 -41.75 15.84 -11.57
C GLN A 452 -40.31 15.52 -11.13
N ARG A 453 -39.43 16.51 -11.31
CA ARG A 453 -38.04 16.47 -10.81
C ARG A 453 -38.04 16.64 -9.29
N THR A 454 -37.32 15.77 -8.60
CA THR A 454 -37.21 15.79 -7.13
C THR A 454 -35.76 15.97 -6.71
N HIS A 455 -35.53 16.88 -5.77
CA HIS A 455 -34.30 16.96 -4.99
C HIS A 455 -34.57 16.22 -3.68
N SER A 456 -33.78 15.20 -3.38
CA SER A 456 -34.03 14.28 -2.26
C SER A 456 -32.75 13.55 -1.86
N ASN A 457 -32.78 12.95 -0.67
CA ASN A 457 -31.58 12.42 -0.01
C ASN A 457 -31.14 11.07 -0.60
N ALA A 458 -29.89 10.70 -0.35
CA ALA A 458 -29.39 9.35 -0.55
C ALA A 458 -29.36 8.54 0.77
N VAL A 459 -29.44 7.21 0.65
CA VAL A 459 -29.30 6.28 1.77
C VAL A 459 -28.37 5.11 1.39
N ALA A 460 -27.60 4.61 2.35
CA ALA A 460 -26.77 3.42 2.18
C ALA A 460 -27.36 2.22 2.93
N LEU A 461 -27.27 1.04 2.32
CA LEU A 461 -27.68 -0.23 2.89
C LEU A 461 -26.43 -1.02 3.30
N ARG A 462 -26.43 -1.54 4.53
CA ARG A 462 -25.34 -2.32 5.10
C ARG A 462 -25.86 -3.64 5.61
N ALA A 463 -25.23 -4.73 5.20
CA ALA A 463 -25.48 -6.08 5.71
C ALA A 463 -24.14 -6.80 5.88
N ILE A 464 -23.99 -7.57 6.97
CA ILE A 464 -22.76 -8.28 7.30
C ILE A 464 -22.99 -9.71 7.79
N THR A 465 -21.98 -10.55 7.62
CA THR A 465 -21.85 -11.91 8.18
C THR A 465 -20.66 -11.98 9.13
N SER A 466 -20.79 -12.75 10.21
CA SER A 466 -19.78 -12.89 11.27
C SER A 466 -20.11 -14.09 12.16
N GLU A 467 -19.09 -14.78 12.70
CA GLU A 467 -19.27 -15.82 13.74
C GLU A 467 -19.05 -15.31 15.17
N ASP A 468 -18.33 -14.18 15.34
CA ASP A 468 -17.79 -13.71 16.62
C ASP A 468 -18.13 -12.23 16.95
N GLY A 469 -18.58 -11.44 15.97
CA GLY A 469 -18.77 -9.99 16.08
C GLY A 469 -17.47 -9.15 16.10
N MET A 470 -16.30 -9.78 16.11
CA MET A 470 -14.98 -9.14 16.03
C MET A 470 -14.51 -9.05 14.58
N THR A 471 -14.56 -10.16 13.85
CA THR A 471 -14.28 -10.25 12.41
C THR A 471 -15.60 -10.29 11.62
N ALA A 472 -15.70 -9.57 10.51
CA ALA A 472 -16.96 -9.51 9.74
C ALA A 472 -16.75 -9.17 8.27
N ASP A 473 -17.47 -9.90 7.41
CA ASP A 473 -17.59 -9.69 5.97
C ASP A 473 -18.92 -9.02 5.62
N TRP A 474 -19.02 -8.45 4.42
CA TRP A 474 -20.27 -7.89 3.90
C TRP A 474 -21.12 -8.98 3.23
N TYR A 475 -22.44 -8.87 3.35
CA TYR A 475 -23.35 -9.87 2.78
C TYR A 475 -23.62 -9.61 1.30
N TYR A 476 -23.41 -10.64 0.47
CA TYR A 476 -23.70 -10.62 -0.95
C TYR A 476 -25.19 -10.83 -1.22
N PHE A 477 -25.89 -9.78 -1.64
CA PHE A 477 -27.27 -9.87 -2.12
C PHE A 477 -27.31 -10.15 -3.63
N GLU A 478 -28.29 -10.94 -4.05
CA GLU A 478 -28.58 -11.11 -5.48
C GLU A 478 -29.09 -9.80 -6.10
N ARG A 479 -28.76 -9.58 -7.38
CA ARG A 479 -29.07 -8.34 -8.09
C ARG A 479 -30.57 -8.03 -8.15
N GLU A 480 -31.40 -9.07 -8.29
CA GLU A 480 -32.85 -8.91 -8.42
C GLU A 480 -33.49 -8.44 -7.10
N PHE A 481 -33.04 -9.00 -5.98
CA PHE A 481 -33.42 -8.54 -4.63
C PHE A 481 -33.06 -7.07 -4.41
N LEU A 482 -31.85 -6.65 -4.78
CA LEU A 482 -31.43 -5.25 -4.66
C LEU A 482 -32.30 -4.32 -5.54
N VAL A 483 -32.64 -4.72 -6.76
CA VAL A 483 -33.51 -3.91 -7.64
C VAL A 483 -34.92 -3.74 -7.05
N ASP A 484 -35.52 -4.80 -6.51
CA ASP A 484 -36.81 -4.72 -5.82
C ASP A 484 -36.76 -3.81 -4.57
N VAL A 485 -35.74 -3.97 -3.71
CA VAL A 485 -35.54 -3.12 -2.53
C VAL A 485 -35.38 -1.64 -2.90
N VAL A 486 -34.55 -1.34 -3.90
CA VAL A 486 -34.33 0.05 -4.38
C VAL A 486 -35.63 0.64 -4.93
N ASN A 487 -36.40 -0.12 -5.71
CA ASN A 487 -37.69 0.32 -6.23
C ASN A 487 -38.71 0.56 -5.10
N LYS A 488 -38.77 -0.33 -4.10
CA LYS A 488 -39.66 -0.16 -2.93
C LYS A 488 -39.29 1.08 -2.12
N ILE A 489 -38.00 1.35 -1.89
CA ILE A 489 -37.54 2.56 -1.21
C ILE A 489 -37.89 3.82 -2.02
N CYS A 490 -37.45 3.90 -3.28
CA CYS A 490 -37.58 5.10 -4.10
C CYS A 490 -39.03 5.44 -4.52
N ASN A 491 -39.96 4.49 -4.46
CA ASN A 491 -41.37 4.75 -4.75
C ASN A 491 -42.20 5.11 -3.51
N ASN A 492 -41.87 4.59 -2.33
CA ASN A 492 -42.67 4.80 -1.10
C ASN A 492 -42.10 5.90 -0.19
N VAL A 493 -40.78 6.06 -0.11
CA VAL A 493 -40.14 7.01 0.81
C VAL A 493 -39.99 8.39 0.16
N ARG A 494 -40.95 9.27 0.43
CA ARG A 494 -40.87 10.69 0.00
C ARG A 494 -39.66 11.35 0.67
N GLY A 495 -38.72 11.83 -0.15
CA GLY A 495 -37.45 12.38 0.35
C GLY A 495 -36.24 11.46 0.16
N VAL A 496 -36.39 10.29 -0.49
CA VAL A 496 -35.27 9.47 -1.01
C VAL A 496 -35.44 9.26 -2.50
N ASN A 497 -34.37 9.45 -3.26
CA ASN A 497 -34.34 9.13 -4.70
C ASN A 497 -33.07 8.37 -5.14
N ARG A 498 -32.21 7.98 -4.20
CA ARG A 498 -30.99 7.20 -4.47
C ARG A 498 -30.62 6.30 -3.29
N VAL A 499 -30.20 5.08 -3.61
CA VAL A 499 -29.85 4.02 -2.65
C VAL A 499 -28.51 3.41 -3.07
N VAL A 500 -27.62 3.12 -2.12
CA VAL A 500 -26.29 2.49 -2.34
C VAL A 500 -26.04 1.36 -1.33
N GLN A 501 -24.94 0.60 -1.47
CA GLN A 501 -24.58 -0.52 -0.56
C GLN A 501 -23.12 -0.39 -0.05
N ASP A 502 -22.86 -0.77 1.20
CA ASP A 502 -21.52 -0.78 1.84
C ASP A 502 -20.92 -2.21 1.92
N ILE A 503 -19.70 -2.35 1.37
CA ILE A 503 -18.99 -3.60 1.10
C ILE A 503 -17.66 -3.77 1.90
N THR A 504 -17.55 -3.13 3.07
CA THR A 504 -16.30 -3.08 3.88
C THR A 504 -16.16 -4.22 4.93
N GLN A 505 -14.95 -4.52 5.42
CA GLN A 505 -14.61 -5.56 6.44
C GLN A 505 -14.13 -4.99 7.81
N LYS A 506 -13.80 -5.86 8.79
CA LYS A 506 -13.32 -5.54 10.17
C LYS A 506 -12.46 -6.68 10.77
N PRO A 507 -11.43 -6.47 11.64
CA PRO A 507 -10.67 -5.27 12.02
C PRO A 507 -9.13 -5.36 11.74
N PRO A 508 -8.32 -4.30 11.98
CA PRO A 508 -6.85 -4.36 11.90
C PRO A 508 -6.07 -3.90 13.17
N ALA A 509 -4.94 -4.55 13.49
CA ALA A 509 -3.92 -4.12 14.47
C ALA A 509 -2.55 -4.80 14.17
N THR A 510 -1.42 -4.29 14.71
CA THR A 510 -0.06 -4.57 14.18
C THR A 510 1.04 -4.87 15.25
N PRO A 511 1.99 -5.79 14.99
CA PRO A 511 3.20 -6.02 15.81
C PRO A 511 4.28 -4.92 15.70
N TYR A 512 5.36 -5.02 16.49
CA TYR A 512 6.51 -4.09 16.52
C TYR A 512 7.89 -4.79 16.40
N ILE A 513 8.95 -4.00 16.27
CA ILE A 513 10.35 -4.40 16.07
C ILE A 513 11.28 -3.42 16.83
N VAL A 514 12.04 -3.93 17.80
CA VAL A 514 13.10 -3.22 18.54
C VAL A 514 14.46 -3.58 17.94
N TYR A 515 15.11 -2.62 17.29
CA TYR A 515 16.42 -2.79 16.68
C TYR A 515 17.53 -2.36 17.64
N LEU A 516 18.59 -3.16 17.73
CA LEU A 516 19.73 -2.99 18.65
C LEU A 516 21.08 -2.88 17.90
N GLY A 517 21.06 -2.52 16.62
CA GLY A 517 22.27 -2.41 15.78
C GLY A 517 22.70 -3.75 15.16
N SER A 518 24.00 -4.04 15.14
CA SER A 518 24.57 -5.28 14.63
C SER A 518 25.48 -5.95 15.67
N HIS A 519 25.66 -7.28 15.58
CA HIS A 519 26.51 -8.00 16.52
C HIS A 519 28.01 -7.91 16.15
N PRO A 520 28.91 -7.86 17.15
CA PRO A 520 30.35 -7.71 16.92
C PRO A 520 31.04 -8.99 16.41
N TYR A 521 30.35 -10.13 16.36
CA TYR A 521 30.94 -11.45 16.10
C TYR A 521 31.02 -11.84 14.61
N GLY A 522 30.32 -11.12 13.72
CA GLY A 522 30.35 -11.39 12.28
C GLY A 522 29.55 -12.62 11.82
N PRO A 523 29.65 -13.00 10.53
CA PRO A 523 28.81 -14.03 9.91
C PRO A 523 29.22 -15.47 10.25
N ASP A 524 30.45 -15.69 10.72
CA ASP A 524 31.01 -17.01 11.08
C ASP A 524 30.91 -17.31 12.59
N ALA A 525 30.06 -16.56 13.32
CA ALA A 525 29.94 -16.62 14.77
C ALA A 525 29.42 -17.98 15.29
N SER A 526 29.84 -18.34 16.50
CA SER A 526 29.47 -19.61 17.14
C SER A 526 28.03 -19.60 17.67
N ALA A 527 27.46 -20.80 17.82
CA ALA A 527 26.13 -20.97 18.44
C ALA A 527 26.05 -20.35 19.85
N GLU A 528 27.15 -20.38 20.62
CA GLU A 528 27.24 -19.76 21.94
C GLU A 528 27.23 -18.23 21.91
N GLU A 529 27.66 -17.60 20.82
CA GLU A 529 27.62 -16.15 20.63
C GLU A 529 26.21 -15.70 20.22
N HIS A 530 25.55 -16.42 19.31
CA HIS A 530 24.13 -16.20 19.01
C HIS A 530 23.23 -16.46 20.23
N ALA A 531 23.54 -17.45 21.09
CA ALA A 531 22.83 -17.67 22.34
C ALA A 531 22.98 -16.48 23.32
N ARG A 532 24.20 -15.94 23.47
CA ARG A 532 24.47 -14.74 24.29
C ARG A 532 23.76 -13.49 23.76
N ALA A 533 23.75 -13.30 22.43
CA ALA A 533 22.97 -12.27 21.76
C ALA A 533 21.47 -12.36 22.12
N THR A 534 20.86 -13.54 21.89
CA THR A 534 19.44 -13.77 22.22
C THR A 534 19.15 -13.47 23.69
N GLN A 535 20.05 -13.87 24.60
CA GLN A 535 19.88 -13.65 26.03
C GLN A 535 19.87 -12.15 26.40
N SER A 536 20.71 -11.34 25.74
CA SER A 536 20.75 -9.87 25.91
C SER A 536 19.44 -9.20 25.52
N HIS A 537 18.79 -9.63 24.44
CA HIS A 537 17.47 -9.12 24.03
C HIS A 537 16.44 -9.30 25.14
N HIS A 538 16.44 -10.48 25.77
CA HIS A 538 15.53 -10.83 26.85
C HIS A 538 15.83 -10.03 28.13
N ASP A 539 17.11 -9.82 28.48
CA ASP A 539 17.50 -8.91 29.58
C ASP A 539 17.02 -7.48 29.32
N LEU A 540 17.22 -6.97 28.11
CA LEU A 540 16.99 -5.57 27.75
C LEU A 540 15.49 -5.21 27.75
N LEU A 541 14.66 -5.97 27.03
CA LEU A 541 13.20 -5.81 27.11
C LEU A 541 12.68 -6.16 28.51
N GLY A 542 13.32 -7.12 29.19
CA GLY A 542 12.98 -7.52 30.55
C GLY A 542 13.18 -6.40 31.58
N SER A 543 14.17 -5.54 31.34
CA SER A 543 14.41 -4.35 32.18
C SER A 543 13.30 -3.30 32.10
N VAL A 544 12.49 -3.31 31.03
CA VAL A 544 11.39 -2.37 30.81
C VAL A 544 10.04 -2.96 31.19
N LEU A 545 9.78 -4.22 30.83
CA LEU A 545 8.59 -4.96 31.24
C LEU A 545 8.65 -5.44 32.70
N GLY A 546 9.76 -5.20 33.41
CA GLY A 546 9.98 -5.63 34.80
C GLY A 546 10.19 -7.13 34.99
N SER A 547 10.14 -7.93 33.92
CA SER A 547 10.37 -9.36 33.91
C SER A 547 11.06 -9.80 32.62
N LYS A 548 12.18 -10.50 32.76
CA LYS A 548 12.89 -11.17 31.66
C LYS A 548 12.02 -12.20 30.93
N GLN A 549 10.89 -12.61 31.53
CA GLN A 549 9.93 -13.44 30.82
C GLN A 549 9.07 -12.68 29.83
N LEU A 550 8.39 -11.62 30.29
CA LEU A 550 7.45 -10.87 29.45
C LEU A 550 8.16 -10.35 28.19
N ALA A 551 9.48 -10.18 28.27
CA ALA A 551 10.36 -10.01 27.13
C ALA A 551 10.35 -11.19 26.13
N LYS A 552 10.75 -12.40 26.55
CA LYS A 552 10.71 -13.60 25.70
C LYS A 552 9.33 -13.86 25.10
N ASP A 553 8.28 -13.62 25.89
CA ASP A 553 6.89 -13.87 25.49
C ASP A 553 6.31 -12.83 24.55
N ALA A 554 6.76 -11.58 24.63
CA ALA A 554 6.45 -10.57 23.65
C ALA A 554 7.23 -10.76 22.34
N ILE A 555 8.45 -11.33 22.41
CA ILE A 555 9.37 -11.44 21.27
C ILE A 555 8.92 -12.50 20.26
N LEU A 556 8.59 -12.02 19.06
CA LEU A 556 8.22 -12.81 17.89
C LEU A 556 9.44 -13.43 17.19
N TYR A 557 10.53 -12.65 17.08
CA TYR A 557 11.78 -13.08 16.45
C TYR A 557 12.96 -12.38 17.12
N SER A 558 14.00 -13.11 17.50
CA SER A 558 15.30 -12.51 17.86
C SER A 558 16.27 -12.61 16.69
N TYR A 559 16.66 -11.46 16.16
CA TYR A 559 17.68 -11.32 15.12
C TYR A 559 19.05 -11.29 15.80
N THR A 560 19.81 -12.38 15.65
CA THR A 560 21.05 -12.62 16.43
C THR A 560 22.28 -12.85 15.58
N LYS A 561 22.13 -12.78 14.25
CA LYS A 561 23.18 -13.10 13.26
C LYS A 561 23.87 -11.82 12.78
N ASN A 562 23.34 -11.20 11.72
CA ASN A 562 23.91 -9.98 11.13
C ASN A 562 23.27 -8.68 11.69
N ILE A 563 22.01 -8.80 12.12
CA ILE A 563 21.22 -7.79 12.84
C ILE A 563 21.22 -8.21 14.31
N ASN A 564 21.22 -7.22 15.21
CA ASN A 564 21.02 -7.34 16.67
C ASN A 564 19.65 -6.74 17.01
N GLY A 565 18.87 -7.40 17.87
CA GLY A 565 17.52 -6.97 18.26
C GLY A 565 16.41 -7.94 17.87
N PHE A 566 15.16 -7.50 17.97
CA PHE A 566 14.02 -8.41 18.01
C PHE A 566 12.69 -7.80 17.51
N ALA A 567 11.88 -8.60 16.81
CA ALA A 567 10.45 -8.33 16.65
C ALA A 567 9.71 -8.68 17.95
N ALA A 568 8.71 -7.89 18.35
CA ALA A 568 7.87 -8.15 19.51
C ALA A 568 6.45 -7.55 19.38
N HIS A 569 5.45 -8.20 19.98
CA HIS A 569 4.17 -7.55 20.27
C HIS A 569 4.32 -6.64 21.49
N LEU A 570 4.20 -5.32 21.28
CA LEU A 570 4.36 -4.31 22.32
C LEU A 570 3.13 -3.39 22.37
N GLU A 571 2.70 -3.01 23.57
CA GLU A 571 1.87 -1.82 23.76
C GLU A 571 2.69 -0.57 23.39
N GLU A 572 2.07 0.43 22.76
CA GLU A 572 2.75 1.64 22.28
C GLU A 572 3.47 2.41 23.42
N GLU A 573 2.91 2.38 24.63
CA GLU A 573 3.53 2.93 25.84
C GLU A 573 4.83 2.19 26.22
N VAL A 574 4.88 0.87 26.07
CA VAL A 574 6.06 0.03 26.34
C VAL A 574 7.12 0.26 25.26
N ALA A 575 6.73 0.27 23.98
CA ALA A 575 7.62 0.63 22.87
C ALA A 575 8.27 2.01 23.11
N THR A 576 7.46 2.99 23.56
CA THR A 576 7.92 4.32 23.96
C THR A 576 8.84 4.29 25.18
N GLN A 577 8.59 3.42 26.16
CA GLN A 577 9.40 3.33 27.38
C GLN A 577 10.79 2.69 27.12
N ILE A 578 10.86 1.72 26.20
CA ILE A 578 12.13 1.18 25.67
C ILE A 578 12.89 2.30 24.94
N ALA A 579 12.24 2.99 24.00
CA ALA A 579 12.85 4.10 23.25
C ALA A 579 13.30 5.29 24.14
N ARG A 580 12.67 5.49 25.30
CA ARG A 580 13.04 6.54 26.27
C ARG A 580 14.34 6.27 27.03
N GLN A 581 14.91 5.06 26.99
CA GLN A 581 16.23 4.82 27.60
C GLN A 581 17.39 5.46 26.82
N ILE A 582 17.16 5.86 25.56
CA ILE A 582 18.21 6.20 24.57
C ILE A 582 18.88 7.57 24.81
N ARG A 583 18.37 8.45 25.70
CA ARG A 583 18.93 9.83 25.85
C ARG A 583 18.96 10.33 27.30
N TRP A 584 20.16 10.58 27.81
CA TRP A 584 20.60 11.84 28.45
C TRP A 584 22.06 11.74 28.90
N HIS A 585 22.98 12.38 28.17
CA HIS A 585 24.05 13.26 28.69
C HIS A 585 24.93 13.79 27.54
N ILE A 586 25.42 15.02 27.69
CA ILE A 586 26.64 15.48 27.02
C ILE A 586 27.57 16.02 28.12
N ASN A 587 28.78 15.45 28.14
CA ASN A 587 29.99 15.86 28.84
C ASN A 587 30.08 15.76 30.38
N GLU A 588 31.19 15.11 30.76
CA GLU A 588 31.96 15.21 32.01
C GLU A 588 31.40 14.65 33.33
N ASN A 589 31.79 13.39 33.58
CA ASN A 589 32.44 12.92 34.82
C ASN A 589 31.59 13.06 36.13
N VAL A 590 30.94 12.01 36.66
CA VAL A 590 31.49 10.68 36.98
C VAL A 590 30.40 9.59 37.12
N TRP A 591 30.60 8.45 36.45
CA TRP A 591 30.17 7.06 36.74
C TRP A 591 28.69 6.65 37.00
N SER A 592 28.22 5.71 36.16
CA SER A 592 27.55 4.42 36.50
C SER A 592 26.08 4.18 36.07
N CYS A 593 25.85 2.94 35.59
CA CYS A 593 24.56 2.23 35.39
C CYS A 593 23.49 2.78 34.42
N ARG A 594 23.53 2.35 33.14
CA ARG A 594 22.36 1.93 32.31
C ARG A 594 22.79 1.18 31.03
N HIS A 595 21.87 0.44 30.41
CA HIS A 595 22.14 -0.44 29.25
C HIS A 595 22.29 0.36 27.94
N PRO A 596 23.30 0.09 27.09
CA PRO A 596 23.62 0.95 25.94
C PRO A 596 22.97 0.58 24.58
N ASP A 597 22.23 -0.53 24.47
CA ASP A 597 22.10 -1.23 23.18
C ASP A 597 20.85 -0.92 22.32
N VAL A 598 19.85 -0.15 22.79
CA VAL A 598 18.65 0.13 21.96
C VAL A 598 18.91 1.22 20.92
N VAL A 599 18.62 0.93 19.65
CA VAL A 599 18.74 1.89 18.53
C VAL A 599 17.38 2.48 18.12
N THR A 600 16.34 1.67 17.92
CA THR A 600 14.98 2.17 17.58
C THR A 600 13.87 1.13 17.83
N VAL A 601 12.60 1.55 17.78
CA VAL A 601 11.40 0.69 17.85
C VAL A 601 10.39 1.10 16.77
N MET A 602 9.90 0.16 15.95
CA MET A 602 9.04 0.42 14.77
C MET A 602 7.91 -0.63 14.61
N ALA A 603 6.82 -0.34 13.90
CA ALA A 603 5.70 -1.28 13.68
C ALA A 603 5.90 -2.21 12.45
N SER A 604 5.13 -3.30 12.35
CA SER A 604 5.22 -4.34 11.31
C SER A 604 3.85 -4.70 10.69
N THR A 605 3.81 -5.03 9.38
CA THR A 605 2.57 -5.12 8.57
C THR A 605 2.60 -6.22 7.48
N MET A 606 1.47 -6.49 6.82
CA MET A 606 1.25 -7.51 5.78
C MET A 606 0.70 -6.90 4.47
N LEU A 607 1.07 -7.43 3.29
CA LEU A 607 1.14 -6.65 2.03
C LEU A 607 0.56 -7.34 0.76
N LYS A 608 0.19 -6.54 -0.26
CA LYS A 608 -0.01 -6.91 -1.69
C LYS A 608 0.32 -5.69 -2.60
N LEU A 609 0.61 -5.95 -3.89
CA LEU A 609 1.13 -4.99 -4.92
C LEU A 609 0.01 -4.64 -5.98
N HIS A 610 0.10 -3.86 -7.09
CA HIS A 610 1.13 -3.47 -8.10
C HIS A 610 1.06 -1.96 -8.52
N THR A 611 1.91 -1.44 -9.43
CA THR A 611 2.69 -0.18 -9.21
C THR A 611 2.56 1.13 -10.06
N THR A 612 1.52 1.50 -10.79
CA THR A 612 0.21 0.89 -10.92
C THR A 612 -0.14 0.62 -12.38
N ARG A 613 0.62 1.15 -13.35
CA ARG A 613 0.38 0.89 -14.77
C ARG A 613 1.58 0.93 -15.73
N SER A 614 2.59 1.80 -15.58
CA SER A 614 3.58 2.02 -16.67
C SER A 614 4.34 0.76 -17.10
N TRP A 615 4.75 -0.08 -16.14
CA TRP A 615 5.44 -1.35 -16.41
C TRP A 615 4.52 -2.45 -16.95
N ASP A 616 3.27 -2.48 -16.49
CA ASP A 616 2.20 -3.39 -16.94
C ASP A 616 1.79 -3.09 -18.40
N PHE A 617 1.69 -1.80 -18.77
CA PHE A 617 1.52 -1.30 -20.14
C PHE A 617 2.69 -1.61 -21.11
N MET A 618 3.83 -2.07 -20.57
CA MET A 618 4.99 -2.56 -21.32
C MET A 618 5.12 -4.10 -21.30
N ASP A 619 4.05 -4.81 -20.89
CA ASP A 619 3.97 -6.28 -20.78
C ASP A 619 5.04 -6.91 -19.87
N MET A 620 5.59 -6.15 -18.91
CA MET A 620 6.55 -6.67 -17.92
C MET A 620 5.85 -7.64 -16.95
N GLU A 621 4.56 -7.42 -16.74
CA GLU A 621 3.58 -8.18 -15.99
C GLU A 621 2.23 -8.10 -16.69
N ARG A 622 1.23 -8.81 -16.18
CA ARG A 622 -0.17 -8.65 -16.52
C ARG A 622 -1.03 -8.98 -15.31
N ASP A 623 -1.99 -8.12 -14.96
CA ASP A 623 -2.93 -8.33 -13.85
C ASP A 623 -2.24 -8.64 -12.50
N GLY A 624 -1.09 -8.01 -12.26
CA GLY A 624 -0.25 -8.26 -11.07
C GLY A 624 0.56 -9.56 -11.08
N GLN A 625 0.65 -10.26 -12.23
CA GLN A 625 1.48 -11.45 -12.39
C GLN A 625 2.63 -11.19 -13.36
N ILE A 626 3.87 -11.40 -12.90
CA ILE A 626 5.07 -11.26 -13.72
C ILE A 626 5.10 -12.41 -14.72
N LEU A 627 5.10 -12.12 -16.03
CA LEU A 627 5.06 -13.12 -17.10
C LEU A 627 6.29 -14.06 -17.05
N PRO A 628 6.22 -15.32 -17.55
CA PRO A 628 7.37 -16.24 -17.58
C PRO A 628 8.58 -15.64 -18.30
N ASP A 629 8.35 -15.09 -19.50
CA ASP A 629 9.37 -14.52 -20.39
C ASP A 629 9.58 -13.00 -20.14
N SER A 630 9.20 -12.52 -18.95
CA SER A 630 9.41 -11.13 -18.55
C SER A 630 10.91 -10.84 -18.39
N ILE A 631 11.36 -9.71 -18.93
CA ILE A 631 12.75 -9.24 -18.74
C ILE A 631 13.12 -9.09 -17.25
N TRP A 632 12.16 -8.89 -16.34
CA TRP A 632 12.44 -8.94 -14.89
C TRP A 632 12.95 -10.31 -14.43
N LYS A 633 12.48 -11.43 -15.00
CA LYS A 633 12.99 -12.76 -14.63
C LYS A 633 14.35 -13.01 -15.28
N HIS A 634 14.50 -12.72 -16.58
CA HIS A 634 15.77 -12.88 -17.28
C HIS A 634 16.90 -12.02 -16.66
N GLY A 635 16.61 -10.76 -16.33
CA GLY A 635 17.52 -9.83 -15.66
C GLY A 635 17.56 -9.94 -14.14
N ARG A 636 16.94 -10.94 -13.51
CA ARG A 636 16.89 -11.11 -12.04
C ARG A 636 16.48 -9.83 -11.27
N PHE A 637 15.52 -9.08 -11.81
CA PHE A 637 15.04 -7.77 -11.35
C PHE A 637 16.14 -6.68 -11.25
N GLY A 638 17.28 -6.87 -11.91
CA GLY A 638 18.44 -5.98 -11.87
C GLY A 638 19.44 -6.29 -10.75
N GLN A 639 19.35 -7.45 -10.10
CA GLN A 639 20.23 -7.82 -9.00
C GLN A 639 21.73 -7.64 -9.36
N ASP A 640 22.44 -6.94 -8.47
CA ASP A 640 23.87 -6.59 -8.54
C ASP A 640 24.32 -5.68 -9.69
N VAL A 641 23.36 -5.10 -10.43
CA VAL A 641 23.56 -3.94 -11.30
C VAL A 641 23.41 -2.65 -10.48
N ILE A 642 24.17 -1.63 -10.86
CA ILE A 642 24.25 -0.33 -10.17
C ILE A 642 23.78 0.77 -11.12
N ILE A 643 22.67 1.43 -10.79
CA ILE A 643 22.11 2.57 -11.53
C ILE A 643 22.40 3.86 -10.76
N ALA A 644 23.18 4.76 -11.35
CA ALA A 644 23.39 6.10 -10.83
C ALA A 644 22.41 7.10 -11.46
N ASN A 645 21.95 8.11 -10.71
CA ASN A 645 21.39 9.34 -11.28
C ASN A 645 22.29 10.54 -11.00
N LEU A 646 22.45 11.41 -12.01
CA LEU A 646 22.89 12.79 -11.84
C LEU A 646 21.63 13.66 -11.89
N ASP A 647 21.31 14.34 -10.79
CA ASP A 647 20.00 14.96 -10.59
C ASP A 647 19.97 15.97 -9.41
N SER A 648 18.79 16.32 -8.89
CA SER A 648 18.58 17.12 -7.67
C SER A 648 18.90 16.39 -6.34
N GLY A 649 19.33 15.12 -6.39
CA GLY A 649 19.72 14.31 -5.23
C GLY A 649 18.81 13.09 -4.99
N VAL A 650 18.61 12.73 -3.72
CA VAL A 650 17.64 11.69 -3.30
C VAL A 650 16.97 12.00 -1.94
N TRP A 651 15.71 11.60 -1.77
CA TRP A 651 15.02 11.51 -0.47
C TRP A 651 15.10 10.06 0.07
N PRO A 652 16.09 9.73 0.92
CA PRO A 652 16.42 8.34 1.26
C PRO A 652 15.41 7.66 2.19
N GLU A 653 14.62 8.43 2.93
CA GLU A 653 13.53 7.93 3.75
C GLU A 653 12.35 7.40 2.91
N SER A 654 12.31 7.72 1.61
CA SER A 654 11.30 7.15 0.71
C SER A 654 11.36 5.63 0.75
N ASN A 655 10.20 5.02 0.99
CA ASN A 655 9.99 3.57 0.95
C ASN A 655 10.55 2.90 -0.32
N SER A 656 10.71 3.64 -1.43
CA SER A 656 11.27 3.15 -2.70
C SER A 656 12.76 2.79 -2.62
N PHE A 657 13.47 3.27 -1.59
CA PHE A 657 14.92 3.11 -1.41
C PHE A 657 15.31 2.34 -0.14
N THR A 658 14.35 1.73 0.58
CA THR A 658 14.66 0.76 1.63
C THR A 658 15.15 -0.57 1.04
N ASP A 659 15.98 -1.31 1.78
CA ASP A 659 16.70 -2.49 1.28
C ASP A 659 16.08 -3.85 1.60
N GLU A 660 14.86 -3.88 2.15
CA GLU A 660 14.07 -5.08 2.51
C GLU A 660 14.04 -6.17 1.42
N GLU A 661 14.04 -5.79 0.14
CA GLU A 661 13.92 -6.71 -1.01
C GLU A 661 15.26 -7.03 -1.69
N VAL A 662 16.37 -6.47 -1.22
CA VAL A 662 17.68 -6.54 -1.90
C VAL A 662 18.53 -7.66 -1.31
N VAL A 663 18.53 -8.81 -1.99
CA VAL A 663 19.24 -10.00 -1.55
C VAL A 663 20.74 -9.90 -1.87
N GLY A 664 21.57 -9.82 -0.82
CA GLY A 664 23.03 -9.88 -0.89
C GLY A 664 23.73 -8.55 -0.58
N GLU A 665 25.00 -8.64 -0.16
CA GLU A 665 25.83 -7.47 0.13
C GLU A 665 26.07 -6.57 -1.09
N VAL A 666 26.47 -5.33 -0.84
CA VAL A 666 26.85 -4.38 -1.91
C VAL A 666 27.96 -4.98 -2.78
N PRO A 667 27.86 -4.95 -4.13
CA PRO A 667 28.84 -5.60 -5.00
C PRO A 667 30.26 -5.08 -4.74
N LYS A 668 31.23 -5.98 -4.51
CA LYS A 668 32.64 -5.66 -4.16
C LYS A 668 33.41 -4.79 -5.17
N ARG A 669 32.83 -4.53 -6.34
CA ARG A 669 33.35 -3.61 -7.37
C ARG A 669 33.01 -2.14 -7.12
N TRP A 670 32.01 -1.87 -6.26
CA TRP A 670 31.58 -0.54 -5.87
C TRP A 670 32.66 0.15 -5.02
N LYS A 671 32.98 1.39 -5.37
CA LYS A 671 33.95 2.24 -4.64
C LYS A 671 33.34 3.54 -4.13
N GLY A 672 32.07 3.80 -4.45
CA GLY A 672 31.37 5.01 -4.01
C GLY A 672 31.06 5.00 -2.51
N SER A 673 30.67 6.17 -2.01
CA SER A 673 30.42 6.42 -0.60
C SER A 673 29.12 7.19 -0.38
N CYS A 674 28.58 7.12 0.84
CA CYS A 674 27.68 8.16 1.34
C CYS A 674 28.55 9.32 1.85
N SER A 675 28.63 10.39 1.06
CA SER A 675 29.45 11.58 1.34
C SER A 675 28.64 12.64 2.10
N ASP A 676 27.97 12.20 3.17
CA ASP A 676 27.05 13.03 3.96
C ASP A 676 27.29 12.83 5.46
N THR A 677 27.91 13.82 6.10
CA THR A 677 28.22 13.84 7.55
C THR A 677 27.39 14.87 8.32
N ALA A 678 26.46 15.56 7.64
CA ALA A 678 25.63 16.61 8.19
C ALA A 678 24.35 16.07 8.86
N LYS A 679 23.76 16.87 9.76
CA LYS A 679 22.50 16.57 10.46
C LYS A 679 21.31 16.26 9.53
N TYR A 680 21.34 16.76 8.29
CA TYR A 680 20.31 16.54 7.26
C TYR A 680 20.82 15.70 6.08
N GLY A 681 21.96 15.04 6.23
CA GLY A 681 22.56 14.22 5.17
C GLY A 681 21.74 12.99 4.79
N VAL A 682 22.15 12.34 3.71
CA VAL A 682 21.62 11.06 3.26
C VAL A 682 22.30 9.90 3.99
N SER A 683 21.51 8.90 4.42
CA SER A 683 22.03 7.63 4.94
C SER A 683 21.90 6.54 3.87
N CYS A 684 23.00 5.83 3.59
CA CYS A 684 23.05 4.77 2.60
C CYS A 684 22.80 3.39 3.24
N ASN A 685 22.19 2.49 2.48
CA ASN A 685 21.83 1.13 2.87
C ASN A 685 22.21 0.15 1.73
N LYS A 686 21.71 -1.09 1.71
CA LYS A 686 22.05 -2.05 0.63
C LYS A 686 21.31 -1.82 -0.69
N LYS A 687 20.37 -0.87 -0.71
CA LYS A 687 19.59 -0.43 -1.88
C LYS A 687 20.19 0.86 -2.45
N LEU A 688 20.18 1.94 -1.68
CA LEU A 688 20.86 3.21 -1.95
C LEU A 688 22.30 3.11 -1.43
N ILE A 689 23.24 2.75 -2.30
CA ILE A 689 24.61 2.35 -1.92
C ILE A 689 25.64 3.49 -1.96
N GLY A 690 25.23 4.68 -2.41
CA GLY A 690 26.03 5.90 -2.38
C GLY A 690 25.19 7.14 -2.62
N ALA A 691 25.62 8.25 -2.04
CA ALA A 691 24.96 9.54 -2.15
C ALA A 691 26.02 10.64 -2.01
N ARG A 692 26.13 11.50 -3.02
CA ARG A 692 27.20 12.49 -3.17
C ARG A 692 26.61 13.79 -3.71
N TYR A 693 27.23 14.93 -3.42
CA TYR A 693 26.80 16.24 -3.91
C TYR A 693 27.97 17.04 -4.48
N PHE A 694 27.67 17.90 -5.45
CA PHE A 694 28.59 18.77 -6.16
C PHE A 694 27.91 20.13 -6.34
N ASN A 695 28.51 21.17 -5.77
CA ASN A 695 27.97 22.53 -5.71
C ASN A 695 29.06 23.61 -5.77
N LYS A 696 30.29 23.29 -6.21
CA LYS A 696 31.41 24.24 -6.19
C LYS A 696 31.29 25.32 -7.25
N ASP A 697 30.70 24.99 -8.38
CA ASP A 697 30.39 25.91 -9.47
C ASP A 697 29.10 26.67 -9.13
N MET A 698 28.09 25.97 -8.61
CA MET A 698 26.84 26.58 -8.17
C MET A 698 27.04 27.61 -7.04
N LEU A 699 27.89 27.33 -6.05
CA LEU A 699 28.26 28.28 -4.97
C LEU A 699 29.04 29.52 -5.46
N LEU A 700 29.48 29.56 -6.72
CA LEU A 700 30.10 30.73 -7.35
C LEU A 700 29.13 31.45 -8.29
N SER A 701 28.38 30.70 -9.10
CA SER A 701 27.48 31.21 -10.14
C SER A 701 26.11 31.65 -9.61
N ASN A 702 25.48 30.84 -8.75
CA ASN A 702 24.20 31.15 -8.09
C ASN A 702 24.20 30.68 -6.61
N PRO A 703 24.87 31.42 -5.70
CA PRO A 703 24.99 31.02 -4.30
C PRO A 703 23.65 30.90 -3.55
N GLY A 704 22.57 31.50 -4.08
CA GLY A 704 21.23 31.45 -3.49
C GLY A 704 20.45 30.18 -3.81
N ALA A 705 20.81 29.45 -4.87
CA ALA A 705 20.16 28.18 -5.23
C ALA A 705 20.63 26.99 -4.37
N VAL A 706 21.78 27.11 -3.70
CA VAL A 706 22.38 26.04 -2.89
C VAL A 706 21.78 26.04 -1.49
N ASP A 707 20.77 25.18 -1.27
CA ASP A 707 20.09 25.01 0.02
C ASP A 707 21.03 24.49 1.13
N GLY A 708 22.08 23.73 0.76
CA GLY A 708 23.16 23.41 1.67
C GLY A 708 24.20 22.44 1.12
N ASN A 709 24.99 21.87 2.04
CA ASN A 709 26.06 20.90 1.75
C ASN A 709 25.58 19.49 2.11
N TRP A 710 24.68 18.95 1.30
CA TRP A 710 24.10 17.61 1.44
C TRP A 710 23.62 17.06 0.10
N SER A 711 23.53 15.73 -0.02
CA SER A 711 23.00 15.05 -1.22
C SER A 711 21.48 14.82 -1.19
N ARG A 712 20.80 15.36 -0.17
CA ARG A 712 19.34 15.30 0.01
C ARG A 712 18.61 16.08 -1.07
N ASP A 713 17.55 15.45 -1.60
CA ASP A 713 16.63 16.05 -2.56
C ASP A 713 15.58 16.93 -1.87
N THR A 714 15.60 18.20 -2.21
CA THR A 714 14.71 19.26 -1.73
C THR A 714 13.80 19.82 -2.83
N GLU A 715 13.86 19.21 -4.02
CA GLU A 715 13.09 19.57 -5.22
C GLU A 715 12.11 18.45 -5.59
N GLY A 716 12.52 17.19 -5.44
CA GLY A 716 11.71 15.98 -5.63
C GLY A 716 11.97 15.27 -6.96
N HIS A 717 12.57 15.97 -7.92
CA HIS A 717 12.86 15.45 -9.26
C HIS A 717 13.79 14.23 -9.21
N GLY A 718 14.94 14.32 -8.53
CA GLY A 718 15.91 13.22 -8.39
C GLY A 718 15.37 11.99 -7.65
N THR A 719 14.48 12.20 -6.68
CA THR A 719 13.73 11.13 -6.00
C THR A 719 12.79 10.41 -6.98
N HIS A 720 12.12 11.17 -7.85
CA HIS A 720 11.19 10.65 -8.85
C HIS A 720 11.89 9.88 -9.97
N THR A 721 12.99 10.43 -10.50
CA THR A 721 13.77 9.79 -11.56
C THR A 721 14.45 8.51 -11.06
N LEU A 722 15.11 8.54 -9.90
CA LEU A 722 15.81 7.38 -9.35
C LEU A 722 14.84 6.26 -8.93
N SER A 723 13.67 6.60 -8.38
CA SER A 723 12.65 5.60 -8.05
C SER A 723 11.97 5.03 -9.30
N THR A 724 11.85 5.81 -10.39
CA THR A 724 11.40 5.30 -11.70
C THR A 724 12.43 4.38 -12.36
N ALA A 725 13.74 4.62 -12.19
CA ALA A 725 14.77 3.74 -12.74
C ALA A 725 14.95 2.45 -11.93
N GLY A 726 15.02 2.58 -10.60
CA GLY A 726 15.46 1.51 -9.71
C GLY A 726 14.76 1.48 -8.36
N GLY A 727 13.58 2.07 -8.15
CA GLY A 727 12.81 1.92 -6.91
C GLY A 727 12.37 0.47 -6.67
N ARG A 728 12.38 0.03 -5.40
CA ARG A 728 11.86 -1.29 -4.98
C ARG A 728 10.32 -1.36 -5.06
N PHE A 729 9.70 -2.52 -4.81
CA PHE A 729 8.24 -2.61 -4.77
C PHE A 729 7.69 -2.02 -3.45
N VAL A 730 6.88 -0.96 -3.52
CA VAL A 730 6.29 -0.28 -2.34
C VAL A 730 4.76 -0.22 -2.39
N PRO A 731 4.01 -0.94 -1.54
CA PRO A 731 2.55 -0.97 -1.60
C PRO A 731 1.85 0.27 -1.03
N ARG A 732 0.69 0.59 -1.61
CA ARG A 732 -0.22 1.72 -1.32
C ARG A 732 0.27 3.12 -1.73
N ALA A 733 1.25 3.20 -2.63
CA ALA A 733 1.62 4.46 -3.27
C ALA A 733 0.43 5.04 -4.07
N SER A 734 0.18 6.34 -3.89
CA SER A 734 -0.82 7.13 -4.62
C SER A 734 -0.49 8.62 -4.46
N LEU A 735 -0.90 9.47 -5.40
CA LEU A 735 -0.93 10.92 -5.19
C LEU A 735 -2.35 11.31 -4.79
N PHE A 736 -2.57 11.62 -3.51
CA PHE A 736 -3.90 11.98 -2.96
C PHE A 736 -5.03 10.96 -3.26
N GLY A 737 -4.68 9.68 -3.44
CA GLY A 737 -5.62 8.62 -3.84
C GLY A 737 -5.72 8.39 -5.36
N TYR A 738 -5.27 9.33 -6.20
CA TYR A 738 -5.11 9.10 -7.63
C TYR A 738 -3.99 8.09 -7.90
N ALA A 739 -4.15 7.31 -8.98
CA ALA A 739 -3.21 6.30 -9.42
C ALA A 739 -2.86 5.22 -8.37
N ASN A 740 -3.69 5.02 -7.35
CA ASN A 740 -3.42 4.20 -6.16
C ASN A 740 -3.08 2.72 -6.45
N GLY A 741 -2.01 2.23 -5.82
CA GLY A 741 -1.64 0.82 -5.84
C GLY A 741 -0.30 0.54 -5.17
N THR A 742 0.83 0.88 -5.80
CA THR A 742 2.21 0.56 -5.35
C THR A 742 3.21 1.43 -6.16
N ALA A 743 4.50 1.45 -5.84
CA ALA A 743 5.57 2.01 -6.70
C ALA A 743 6.66 0.95 -7.01
N LYS A 744 7.34 1.06 -8.16
CA LYS A 744 8.62 0.39 -8.48
C LYS A 744 9.29 1.04 -9.69
N GLY A 745 10.60 0.90 -9.79
CA GLY A 745 11.36 1.24 -10.98
C GLY A 745 11.54 0.07 -11.94
N GLY A 746 12.19 0.32 -13.07
CA GLY A 746 12.44 -0.70 -14.09
C GLY A 746 13.31 -1.86 -13.60
N ALA A 747 14.23 -1.60 -12.67
CA ALA A 747 15.07 -2.61 -12.04
C ALA A 747 14.87 -2.65 -10.51
N PRO A 748 13.79 -3.30 -9.99
CA PRO A 748 13.44 -3.23 -8.56
C PRO A 748 14.49 -3.75 -7.57
N ARG A 749 15.42 -4.62 -8.00
CA ARG A 749 16.53 -5.15 -7.21
C ARG A 749 17.92 -4.63 -7.63
N ALA A 750 17.99 -3.67 -8.55
CA ALA A 750 19.23 -2.93 -8.76
C ALA A 750 19.61 -2.13 -7.51
N ARG A 751 20.91 -1.91 -7.35
CA ARG A 751 21.45 -0.92 -6.43
C ARG A 751 21.30 0.46 -7.08
N VAL A 752 21.06 1.49 -6.28
CA VAL A 752 20.93 2.87 -6.74
C VAL A 752 21.98 3.77 -6.06
N ALA A 753 22.43 4.82 -6.75
CA ALA A 753 23.37 5.79 -6.20
C ALA A 753 23.09 7.21 -6.71
N ALA A 754 23.09 8.19 -5.82
CA ALA A 754 22.67 9.57 -6.12
C ALA A 754 23.85 10.54 -6.20
N TYR A 755 23.88 11.36 -7.25
CA TYR A 755 24.88 12.39 -7.47
C TYR A 755 24.15 13.73 -7.66
N LYS A 756 23.95 14.49 -6.56
CA LYS A 756 23.31 15.81 -6.59
C LYS A 756 24.22 16.80 -7.32
N VAL A 757 23.82 17.21 -8.52
CA VAL A 757 24.52 18.18 -9.38
C VAL A 757 23.60 19.35 -9.80
N CYS A 758 22.30 19.24 -9.50
CA CYS A 758 21.29 20.26 -9.76
C CYS A 758 20.75 20.85 -8.44
N TRP A 759 20.40 22.13 -8.48
CA TRP A 759 19.97 22.94 -7.34
C TRP A 759 18.96 23.99 -7.82
N SER A 760 17.72 23.97 -7.30
CA SER A 760 16.64 24.88 -7.72
C SER A 760 16.37 24.85 -9.24
N GLY A 761 16.36 23.65 -9.84
CA GLY A 761 16.20 23.42 -11.28
C GLY A 761 17.44 23.71 -12.15
N GLU A 762 18.48 24.37 -11.63
CA GLU A 762 19.70 24.68 -12.38
C GLU A 762 20.80 23.63 -12.14
N CYS A 763 21.52 23.19 -13.18
CA CYS A 763 22.60 22.19 -13.09
C CYS A 763 23.94 22.79 -13.56
N ALA A 764 24.90 22.99 -12.65
CA ALA A 764 26.15 23.70 -12.97
C ALA A 764 27.16 22.81 -13.72
N ALA A 765 27.74 23.31 -14.82
CA ALA A 765 28.45 22.49 -15.80
C ALA A 765 29.69 21.76 -15.24
N ALA A 766 30.47 22.40 -14.36
CA ALA A 766 31.63 21.74 -13.76
C ALA A 766 31.24 20.74 -12.66
N ASP A 767 30.15 21.00 -11.92
CA ASP A 767 29.60 20.06 -10.94
C ASP A 767 28.99 18.82 -11.63
N VAL A 768 28.36 18.98 -12.80
CA VAL A 768 27.89 17.87 -13.66
C VAL A 768 29.04 16.97 -14.11
N LEU A 769 30.15 17.54 -14.62
CA LEU A 769 31.33 16.74 -15.00
C LEU A 769 31.97 16.02 -13.81
N ALA A 770 32.00 16.66 -12.64
CA ALA A 770 32.47 16.02 -11.40
C ALA A 770 31.56 14.85 -10.96
N GLY A 771 30.24 14.97 -11.18
CA GLY A 771 29.28 13.88 -10.99
C GLY A 771 29.53 12.70 -11.94
N PHE A 772 29.83 12.96 -13.22
CA PHE A 772 30.15 11.92 -14.21
C PHE A 772 31.42 11.15 -13.84
N GLU A 773 32.53 11.86 -13.58
CA GLU A 773 33.79 11.25 -13.16
C GLU A 773 33.61 10.39 -11.90
N ALA A 774 32.85 10.89 -10.92
CA ALA A 774 32.54 10.15 -9.71
C ALA A 774 31.72 8.88 -9.98
N ALA A 775 30.64 8.95 -10.77
CA ALA A 775 29.81 7.77 -11.08
C ALA A 775 30.57 6.69 -11.88
N ILE A 776 31.46 7.10 -12.80
CA ILE A 776 32.33 6.19 -13.56
C ILE A 776 33.38 5.55 -12.63
N HIS A 777 34.07 6.34 -11.81
CA HIS A 777 35.06 5.87 -10.84
C HIS A 777 34.46 4.86 -9.84
N ASP A 778 33.29 5.21 -9.28
CA ASP A 778 32.63 4.47 -8.21
C ASP A 778 32.09 3.12 -8.71
N GLY A 779 31.83 2.99 -10.02
CA GLY A 779 31.57 1.71 -10.69
C GLY A 779 30.12 1.46 -11.10
N ALA A 780 29.37 2.51 -11.46
CA ALA A 780 28.02 2.38 -12.01
C ALA A 780 27.99 1.60 -13.34
N ASP A 781 26.89 0.90 -13.63
CA ASP A 781 26.64 0.26 -14.93
C ASP A 781 25.83 1.15 -15.87
N VAL A 782 24.92 1.93 -15.29
CA VAL A 782 24.01 2.83 -15.99
C VAL A 782 24.01 4.17 -15.27
N ILE A 783 24.13 5.26 -16.04
CA ILE A 783 23.96 6.63 -15.56
C ILE A 783 22.70 7.19 -16.22
N SER A 784 21.72 7.57 -15.40
CA SER A 784 20.51 8.26 -15.80
C SER A 784 20.71 9.77 -15.63
N VAL A 785 20.43 10.54 -16.69
CA VAL A 785 20.53 12.00 -16.70
C VAL A 785 19.19 12.56 -17.17
N SER A 786 18.46 13.24 -16.30
CA SER A 786 17.13 13.76 -16.63
C SER A 786 17.10 15.26 -16.93
N PHE A 787 18.27 15.87 -17.18
CA PHE A 787 18.45 17.26 -17.61
C PHE A 787 19.19 17.36 -18.97
N GLY A 788 19.24 18.56 -19.52
CA GLY A 788 19.96 18.92 -20.75
C GLY A 788 20.15 20.43 -20.85
N GLN A 789 20.67 20.92 -21.97
CA GLN A 789 20.72 22.36 -22.26
C GLN A 789 19.36 22.88 -22.75
N ASP A 790 19.10 24.18 -22.63
CA ASP A 790 17.83 24.80 -23.10
C ASP A 790 17.69 24.80 -24.62
N ALA A 791 18.81 24.69 -25.35
CA ALA A 791 18.89 24.69 -26.80
C ALA A 791 19.94 23.67 -27.31
N PRO A 792 19.81 23.16 -28.55
CA PRO A 792 20.82 22.32 -29.17
C PRO A 792 22.20 23.00 -29.33
N VAL A 793 23.27 22.21 -29.36
CA VAL A 793 24.65 22.71 -29.47
C VAL A 793 24.87 23.36 -30.84
N ALA A 794 25.08 24.67 -30.86
CA ALA A 794 25.07 25.48 -32.08
C ALA A 794 26.16 25.13 -33.13
N THR A 795 27.26 24.46 -32.75
CA THR A 795 28.32 24.07 -33.70
C THR A 795 28.99 22.73 -33.35
N VAL A 796 29.51 22.06 -34.37
CA VAL A 796 30.37 20.87 -34.23
C VAL A 796 31.64 21.16 -33.40
N ALA A 797 32.19 22.37 -33.48
CA ALA A 797 33.40 22.76 -32.73
C ALA A 797 33.17 22.87 -31.21
N SER A 798 31.94 23.19 -30.80
CA SER A 798 31.52 23.23 -29.39
C SER A 798 30.97 21.89 -28.87
N PHE A 799 30.87 20.85 -29.71
CA PHE A 799 30.28 19.56 -29.34
C PHE A 799 30.95 18.87 -28.15
N LEU A 800 32.29 18.84 -28.10
CA LEU A 800 33.04 18.30 -26.96
C LEU A 800 33.26 19.33 -25.82
N GLN A 801 32.68 20.52 -25.92
CA GLN A 801 32.63 21.51 -24.82
C GLN A 801 31.37 21.34 -23.96
N GLU A 802 30.40 20.54 -24.42
CA GLU A 802 29.16 20.24 -23.71
C GLU A 802 29.42 19.15 -22.65
N PRO A 803 29.16 19.41 -21.34
CA PRO A 803 29.59 18.55 -20.24
C PRO A 803 28.96 17.15 -20.24
N VAL A 804 27.69 17.01 -20.64
CA VAL A 804 27.00 15.71 -20.72
C VAL A 804 27.57 14.88 -21.87
N THR A 805 27.80 15.48 -23.04
CA THR A 805 28.44 14.84 -24.19
C THR A 805 29.85 14.35 -23.87
N LEU A 806 30.67 15.16 -23.18
CA LEU A 806 32.02 14.77 -22.78
C LEU A 806 32.03 13.70 -21.67
N GLY A 807 31.25 13.89 -20.60
CA GLY A 807 31.16 12.92 -19.50
C GLY A 807 30.61 11.57 -19.96
N SER A 808 29.60 11.59 -20.84
CA SER A 808 29.02 10.36 -21.40
C SER A 808 29.92 9.64 -22.41
N LEU A 809 30.85 10.34 -23.08
CA LEU A 809 31.88 9.69 -23.91
C LEU A 809 32.81 8.83 -23.03
N HIS A 810 33.29 9.41 -21.92
CA HIS A 810 34.13 8.69 -20.96
C HIS A 810 33.37 7.55 -20.26
N ALA A 811 32.07 7.72 -19.98
CA ALA A 811 31.22 6.63 -19.47
C ALA A 811 31.10 5.47 -20.47
N ALA A 812 30.73 5.76 -21.72
CA ALA A 812 30.59 4.76 -22.78
C ALA A 812 31.92 4.05 -23.09
N MET A 813 33.04 4.77 -23.09
CA MET A 813 34.39 4.20 -23.21
C MET A 813 34.78 3.28 -22.05
N ASN A 814 34.18 3.44 -20.87
CA ASN A 814 34.36 2.53 -19.73
C ASN A 814 33.29 1.42 -19.65
N GLY A 815 32.41 1.31 -20.65
CA GLY A 815 31.36 0.30 -20.72
C GLY A 815 30.10 0.64 -19.90
N VAL A 816 30.04 1.85 -19.34
CA VAL A 816 28.89 2.38 -18.61
C VAL A 816 27.88 2.96 -19.61
N SER A 817 26.60 2.63 -19.45
CA SER A 817 25.56 3.11 -20.36
C SER A 817 24.99 4.44 -19.88
N VAL A 818 24.91 5.44 -20.76
CA VAL A 818 24.29 6.74 -20.42
C VAL A 818 22.95 6.88 -21.13
N VAL A 819 21.95 7.25 -20.36
CA VAL A 819 20.59 7.53 -20.82
C VAL A 819 20.27 8.97 -20.48
N CYS A 820 19.79 9.73 -21.46
CA CYS A 820 19.42 11.13 -21.28
C CYS A 820 17.97 11.40 -21.72
N SER A 821 17.33 12.36 -21.08
CA SER A 821 16.10 12.98 -21.59
C SER A 821 16.35 13.70 -22.93
N ALA A 822 15.36 13.68 -23.83
CA ALA A 822 15.45 14.35 -25.13
C ALA A 822 15.26 15.89 -25.06
N GLY A 823 14.69 16.41 -23.96
CA GLY A 823 14.28 17.80 -23.81
C GLY A 823 12.74 17.95 -23.80
N ASN A 824 12.25 19.03 -23.22
CA ASN A 824 10.83 19.32 -23.07
C ASN A 824 10.39 20.55 -23.91
N SER A 825 11.10 20.82 -25.02
CA SER A 825 10.97 22.02 -25.85
C SER A 825 10.30 21.75 -27.21
N GLY A 826 9.61 20.62 -27.37
CA GLY A 826 8.79 20.30 -28.54
C GLY A 826 7.52 21.18 -28.64
N PRO A 827 6.71 21.05 -29.72
CA PRO A 827 6.73 19.96 -30.72
C PRO A 827 7.51 20.27 -32.01
N LEU A 828 8.25 21.38 -32.09
CA LEU A 828 8.97 21.77 -33.30
C LEU A 828 10.21 20.90 -33.56
N GLU A 829 10.57 20.69 -34.83
CA GLU A 829 11.84 20.06 -35.25
C GLU A 829 13.06 20.88 -34.77
N ASP A 830 14.22 20.23 -34.63
CA ASP A 830 15.48 20.78 -34.10
C ASP A 830 15.35 21.37 -32.68
N THR A 831 14.66 20.64 -31.81
CA THR A 831 14.52 20.96 -30.38
C THR A 831 15.16 19.89 -29.47
N VAL A 832 15.68 18.80 -30.04
CA VAL A 832 16.29 17.69 -29.30
C VAL A 832 17.70 18.00 -28.81
N VAL A 833 17.89 17.83 -27.49
CA VAL A 833 19.18 17.97 -26.81
C VAL A 833 19.72 16.60 -26.40
N ASN A 834 20.89 16.56 -25.75
CA ASN A 834 21.60 15.31 -25.41
C ASN A 834 21.82 14.40 -26.64
N ALA A 835 22.09 15.00 -27.81
CA ALA A 835 22.08 14.34 -29.12
C ALA A 835 23.34 13.49 -29.43
N ALA A 836 24.22 13.26 -28.46
CA ALA A 836 25.47 12.54 -28.67
C ALA A 836 25.23 11.07 -29.10
N PRO A 837 26.03 10.48 -30.02
CA PRO A 837 25.74 9.13 -30.52
C PRO A 837 25.92 8.03 -29.47
N TRP A 838 26.86 8.19 -28.54
CA TRP A 838 27.10 7.22 -27.46
C TRP A 838 26.02 7.25 -26.37
N VAL A 839 25.25 8.33 -26.25
CA VAL A 839 24.08 8.47 -25.36
C VAL A 839 22.86 7.75 -25.95
N THR A 840 21.96 7.27 -25.09
CA THR A 840 20.60 6.85 -25.45
C THR A 840 19.62 7.96 -25.07
N THR A 841 19.04 8.64 -26.07
CA THR A 841 18.26 9.87 -25.90
C THR A 841 16.76 9.57 -26.00
N VAL A 842 15.98 9.91 -24.97
CA VAL A 842 14.63 9.34 -24.75
C VAL A 842 13.52 10.37 -24.84
N ALA A 843 12.53 10.11 -25.70
CA ALA A 843 11.30 10.88 -25.85
C ALA A 843 10.17 10.41 -24.91
N ALA A 844 9.26 11.33 -24.57
CA ALA A 844 8.13 11.06 -23.70
C ALA A 844 6.89 10.63 -24.49
N SER A 845 6.25 9.57 -24.02
CA SER A 845 5.00 9.04 -24.57
C SER A 845 3.99 8.70 -23.48
N THR A 846 2.72 8.62 -23.86
CA THR A 846 1.60 8.33 -22.97
C THR A 846 1.50 6.85 -22.59
N VAL A 847 0.90 6.60 -21.43
CA VAL A 847 0.40 5.27 -21.02
C VAL A 847 -1.08 5.14 -21.38
N ASP A 848 -1.69 3.98 -21.16
CA ASP A 848 -3.14 3.79 -21.32
C ASP A 848 -3.93 4.14 -20.04
N ARG A 849 -3.51 5.20 -19.34
CA ARG A 849 -4.09 5.68 -18.08
C ARG A 849 -4.15 7.20 -18.04
N ASP A 850 -5.36 7.72 -17.86
CA ASP A 850 -5.68 9.14 -17.84
C ASP A 850 -6.31 9.54 -16.50
N PHE A 851 -6.45 10.85 -16.28
CA PHE A 851 -7.14 11.43 -15.12
C PHE A 851 -8.31 12.35 -15.55
N PRO A 852 -9.31 11.82 -16.29
CA PRO A 852 -10.33 12.65 -16.92
C PRO A 852 -11.30 13.25 -15.90
N ASN A 853 -11.64 14.53 -16.12
CA ASN A 853 -12.80 15.19 -15.54
C ASN A 853 -13.67 15.86 -16.62
N VAL A 854 -14.98 15.93 -16.35
CA VAL A 854 -15.96 16.49 -17.29
C VAL A 854 -16.35 17.90 -16.87
N VAL A 855 -16.17 18.85 -17.80
CA VAL A 855 -16.75 20.19 -17.72
C VAL A 855 -18.16 20.15 -18.29
N THR A 856 -19.12 20.70 -17.56
CA THR A 856 -20.52 20.81 -18.01
C THR A 856 -20.92 22.27 -18.09
N LEU A 857 -21.23 22.73 -19.30
CA LEU A 857 -21.59 24.13 -19.59
C LEU A 857 -23.08 24.39 -19.37
N GLY A 858 -23.47 25.65 -19.18
CA GLY A 858 -24.87 26.06 -18.96
C GLY A 858 -25.86 25.80 -20.11
N ASN A 859 -25.36 25.36 -21.28
CA ASN A 859 -26.19 24.85 -22.40
C ASN A 859 -26.31 23.31 -22.42
N ASN A 860 -25.78 22.62 -21.40
CA ASN A 860 -25.62 21.16 -21.31
C ASN A 860 -24.65 20.55 -22.35
N ALA A 861 -23.74 21.34 -22.93
CA ALA A 861 -22.59 20.79 -23.61
C ALA A 861 -21.57 20.26 -22.57
N HIS A 862 -20.90 19.16 -22.92
CA HIS A 862 -19.87 18.51 -22.12
C HIS A 862 -18.52 18.55 -22.84
N MET A 863 -17.44 18.72 -22.07
CA MET A 863 -16.04 18.66 -22.51
C MET A 863 -15.27 17.76 -21.52
N THR A 864 -14.20 17.10 -21.95
CA THR A 864 -13.41 16.16 -21.14
C THR A 864 -11.96 16.61 -21.06
N GLY A 865 -11.62 17.28 -19.95
CA GLY A 865 -10.24 17.65 -19.64
C GLY A 865 -9.60 16.68 -18.65
N MET A 866 -8.41 17.04 -18.16
CA MET A 866 -7.71 16.30 -17.10
C MET A 866 -7.18 17.21 -15.99
N SER A 867 -7.03 16.65 -14.78
CA SER A 867 -6.50 17.32 -13.59
C SER A 867 -6.22 16.31 -12.46
N LEU A 868 -5.47 16.72 -11.44
CA LEU A 868 -5.22 15.97 -10.20
C LEU A 868 -5.58 16.80 -8.95
N GLU A 869 -6.74 17.45 -9.00
CA GLU A 869 -7.20 18.38 -7.96
C GLU A 869 -7.55 17.66 -6.65
N THR A 870 -7.22 18.28 -5.52
CA THR A 870 -7.59 17.79 -4.17
C THR A 870 -8.87 18.41 -3.62
N THR A 871 -9.51 19.30 -4.39
CA THR A 871 -10.71 20.04 -4.00
C THR A 871 -11.72 20.05 -5.14
N THR A 872 -13.01 19.95 -4.83
CA THR A 872 -14.07 19.68 -5.81
C THR A 872 -15.18 20.72 -5.75
N LEU A 873 -15.73 21.13 -6.89
CA LEU A 873 -16.94 21.94 -6.94
C LEU A 873 -18.18 21.16 -6.45
N HIS A 874 -19.24 21.87 -6.05
CA HIS A 874 -20.51 21.23 -5.73
C HIS A 874 -21.13 20.63 -7.00
N SER A 875 -21.34 19.32 -7.03
CA SER A 875 -21.67 18.55 -8.24
C SER A 875 -22.94 18.97 -8.99
N THR A 876 -23.86 19.67 -8.33
CA THR A 876 -25.11 20.18 -8.93
C THR A 876 -25.13 21.71 -9.15
N GLN A 877 -24.07 22.43 -8.79
CA GLN A 877 -24.02 23.89 -8.89
C GLN A 877 -23.26 24.34 -10.14
N LEU A 878 -23.88 25.21 -10.94
CA LEU A 878 -23.20 25.94 -12.00
C LEU A 878 -22.62 27.24 -11.43
N TYR A 879 -21.37 27.53 -11.76
CA TYR A 879 -20.63 28.73 -11.35
C TYR A 879 -20.43 29.63 -12.57
N SER A 880 -20.50 30.95 -12.36
CA SER A 880 -20.24 31.92 -13.43
C SER A 880 -18.79 31.83 -13.91
N MET A 881 -18.57 32.00 -15.21
CA MET A 881 -17.25 32.00 -15.83
C MET A 881 -16.78 33.41 -16.21
N ILE A 882 -15.47 33.60 -16.33
CA ILE A 882 -14.85 34.82 -16.88
C ILE A 882 -13.55 34.46 -17.62
N LYS A 883 -13.26 35.12 -18.75
CA LYS A 883 -11.94 34.99 -19.40
C LYS A 883 -10.91 35.77 -18.59
N ALA A 884 -9.71 35.24 -18.44
CA ALA A 884 -8.66 35.91 -17.67
C ALA A 884 -8.26 37.29 -18.24
N SER A 885 -8.42 37.50 -19.55
CA SER A 885 -8.31 38.82 -20.21
C SER A 885 -9.29 39.86 -19.65
N ASP A 886 -10.54 39.46 -19.46
CA ASP A 886 -11.63 40.36 -19.05
C ASP A 886 -11.53 40.64 -17.54
N ALA A 887 -11.00 39.66 -16.82
CA ALA A 887 -10.64 39.69 -15.42
C ALA A 887 -9.36 40.51 -15.11
N ALA A 888 -8.65 41.06 -16.09
CA ALA A 888 -7.40 41.80 -15.87
C ALA A 888 -7.57 42.99 -14.91
N LEU A 889 -6.58 43.21 -14.05
CA LEU A 889 -6.43 44.45 -13.28
C LEU A 889 -6.24 45.66 -14.21
N ALA A 890 -6.71 46.84 -13.79
CA ALA A 890 -6.58 48.08 -14.55
C ALA A 890 -5.12 48.52 -14.81
N SER A 891 -4.15 47.91 -14.12
CA SER A 891 -2.70 48.11 -14.26
C SER A 891 -2.01 47.04 -15.13
N SER A 892 -2.75 46.10 -15.71
CA SER A 892 -2.22 44.92 -16.41
C SER A 892 -2.78 44.81 -17.82
N ASP A 893 -1.95 44.38 -18.78
CA ASP A 893 -2.38 44.10 -20.15
C ASP A 893 -3.32 42.88 -20.19
N PRO A 894 -4.54 42.97 -20.75
CA PRO A 894 -5.45 41.84 -20.93
C PRO A 894 -4.85 40.65 -21.68
N ALA A 895 -3.91 40.86 -22.61
CA ALA A 895 -3.22 39.79 -23.32
C ALA A 895 -2.28 39.02 -22.38
N VAL A 896 -1.54 39.71 -21.52
CA VAL A 896 -0.67 39.09 -20.49
C VAL A 896 -1.53 38.40 -19.43
N ALA A 897 -2.57 39.08 -18.92
CA ALA A 897 -3.50 38.54 -17.94
C ALA A 897 -4.21 37.27 -18.41
N SER A 898 -4.41 37.09 -19.73
CA SER A 898 -5.00 35.86 -20.30
C SER A 898 -4.27 34.58 -19.88
N THR A 899 -2.97 34.65 -19.61
CA THR A 899 -2.13 33.52 -19.18
C THR A 899 -2.10 33.32 -17.66
N CYS A 900 -2.84 34.12 -16.88
CA CYS A 900 -2.93 34.07 -15.42
C CYS A 900 -1.58 34.15 -14.63
N PRO A 901 -0.65 35.06 -14.98
CA PRO A 901 0.55 35.30 -14.18
C PRO A 901 0.21 35.94 -12.82
N PRO A 902 1.01 35.69 -11.76
CA PRO A 902 0.78 36.24 -10.42
C PRO A 902 0.56 37.75 -10.41
N GLY A 903 -0.51 38.20 -9.74
CA GLY A 903 -0.78 39.63 -9.53
C GLY A 903 -1.41 40.38 -10.70
N THR A 904 -1.96 39.71 -11.73
CA THR A 904 -2.63 40.39 -12.88
C THR A 904 -4.16 40.26 -12.92
N LEU A 905 -4.76 39.42 -12.07
CA LEU A 905 -6.22 39.21 -12.00
C LEU A 905 -6.86 40.12 -10.94
N ASP A 906 -7.98 40.75 -11.29
CA ASP A 906 -8.77 41.62 -10.40
C ASP A 906 -9.64 40.77 -9.45
N PRO A 907 -9.40 40.83 -8.12
CA PRO A 907 -10.11 39.98 -7.17
C PRO A 907 -11.63 40.16 -7.22
N GLU A 908 -12.15 41.38 -7.35
CA GLU A 908 -13.60 41.61 -7.38
C GLU A 908 -14.23 41.15 -8.70
N LYS A 909 -13.45 41.01 -9.78
CA LYS A 909 -13.92 40.39 -11.03
C LYS A 909 -13.94 38.86 -10.99
N VAL A 910 -13.01 38.18 -10.30
CA VAL A 910 -12.92 36.71 -10.30
C VAL A 910 -13.61 36.02 -9.12
N LYS A 911 -13.92 36.76 -8.05
CA LYS A 911 -14.58 36.27 -6.83
C LYS A 911 -15.76 35.35 -7.12
N ASN A 912 -15.72 34.13 -6.58
CA ASN A 912 -16.76 33.10 -6.74
C ASN A 912 -17.00 32.61 -8.20
N LYS A 913 -16.02 32.77 -9.10
CA LYS A 913 -16.12 32.36 -10.52
C LYS A 913 -15.13 31.27 -10.89
N ILE A 914 -15.40 30.60 -12.02
CA ILE A 914 -14.41 29.81 -12.75
C ILE A 914 -13.67 30.75 -13.71
N VAL A 915 -12.33 30.77 -13.64
CA VAL A 915 -11.49 31.60 -14.53
C VAL A 915 -10.97 30.75 -15.69
N VAL A 916 -11.12 31.24 -16.93
CA VAL A 916 -10.55 30.60 -18.12
C VAL A 916 -9.20 31.23 -18.42
N CYS A 917 -8.13 30.47 -18.16
CA CYS A 917 -6.73 30.84 -18.38
C CYS A 917 -6.18 30.14 -19.64
N VAL A 918 -5.16 30.72 -20.28
CA VAL A 918 -4.46 30.14 -21.44
C VAL A 918 -3.11 29.54 -21.02
N ARG A 919 -2.73 28.41 -21.63
CA ARG A 919 -1.39 27.79 -21.54
C ARG A 919 -0.31 28.71 -22.16
N GLY A 920 0.95 28.51 -21.79
CA GLY A 920 2.07 29.38 -22.22
C GLY A 920 2.24 30.66 -21.39
N GLY A 921 2.99 31.62 -21.92
CA GLY A 921 3.34 32.89 -21.23
C GLY A 921 4.46 32.77 -20.19
N ASP A 922 5.25 31.70 -20.24
CA ASP A 922 6.36 31.39 -19.31
C ASP A 922 5.96 31.31 -17.83
N ILE A 923 4.71 30.91 -17.56
CA ILE A 923 4.18 30.65 -16.22
C ILE A 923 3.90 29.15 -16.08
N PRO A 924 4.48 28.45 -15.08
CA PRO A 924 4.16 27.05 -14.80
C PRO A 924 2.67 26.82 -14.62
N ARG A 925 2.15 25.72 -15.18
CA ARG A 925 0.70 25.47 -15.28
C ARG A 925 0.01 25.45 -13.92
N VAL A 926 0.64 24.81 -12.92
CA VAL A 926 0.19 24.79 -11.52
C VAL A 926 0.13 26.19 -10.88
N THR A 927 1.08 27.07 -11.19
CA THR A 927 1.14 28.46 -10.69
C THR A 927 -0.03 29.31 -11.19
N LYS A 928 -0.54 29.07 -12.40
CA LYS A 928 -1.78 29.72 -12.90
C LYS A 928 -2.97 29.41 -11.99
N GLY A 929 -3.07 28.17 -11.52
CA GLY A 929 -4.04 27.77 -10.50
C GLY A 929 -3.87 28.54 -9.20
N MET A 930 -2.65 28.59 -8.64
CA MET A 930 -2.39 29.36 -7.41
C MET A 930 -2.74 30.86 -7.57
N THR A 931 -2.48 31.47 -8.75
CA THR A 931 -2.91 32.85 -9.06
C THR A 931 -4.42 33.01 -8.99
N VAL A 932 -5.19 32.09 -9.59
CA VAL A 932 -6.67 32.11 -9.56
C VAL A 932 -7.20 31.96 -8.14
N LEU A 933 -6.62 31.06 -7.33
CA LEU A 933 -7.00 30.87 -5.92
C LEU A 933 -6.72 32.14 -5.09
N ASN A 934 -5.53 32.71 -5.20
CA ASN A 934 -5.12 33.91 -4.46
C ASN A 934 -5.97 35.13 -4.81
N ALA A 935 -6.50 35.22 -6.03
CA ALA A 935 -7.42 36.26 -6.44
C ALA A 935 -8.89 35.99 -6.00
N GLY A 936 -9.20 34.83 -5.42
CA GLY A 936 -10.54 34.48 -4.94
C GLY A 936 -11.44 33.75 -5.96
N GLY A 937 -10.87 33.22 -7.04
CA GLY A 937 -11.56 32.31 -7.95
C GLY A 937 -11.89 30.97 -7.30
N THR A 938 -12.96 30.32 -7.76
CA THR A 938 -13.47 29.04 -7.21
C THR A 938 -13.15 27.85 -8.10
N GLY A 939 -12.81 28.08 -9.38
CA GLY A 939 -12.35 27.04 -10.30
C GLY A 939 -11.47 27.61 -11.42
N MET A 940 -10.79 26.76 -12.17
CA MET A 940 -10.00 27.16 -13.34
C MET A 940 -10.23 26.20 -14.51
N ILE A 941 -10.39 26.74 -15.71
CA ILE A 941 -10.25 25.99 -16.96
C ILE A 941 -8.97 26.48 -17.63
N LEU A 942 -8.02 25.57 -17.88
CA LEU A 942 -6.78 25.86 -18.58
C LEU A 942 -6.93 25.41 -20.04
N ALA A 943 -7.03 26.38 -20.94
CA ALA A 943 -7.13 26.15 -22.38
C ALA A 943 -5.74 26.03 -23.01
N ASN A 944 -5.53 24.97 -23.81
CA ASN A 944 -4.36 24.84 -24.68
C ASN A 944 -4.32 25.92 -25.77
N GLY A 945 -3.10 26.30 -26.19
CA GLY A 945 -2.88 27.10 -27.38
C GLY A 945 -2.84 26.25 -28.67
N GLU A 946 -2.89 26.92 -29.83
CA GLU A 946 -2.83 26.25 -31.14
C GLU A 946 -1.55 25.42 -31.34
N MET A 947 -0.42 25.85 -30.76
CA MET A 947 0.85 25.12 -30.80
C MET A 947 0.89 23.89 -29.88
N ASP A 948 0.09 23.88 -28.81
CA ASP A 948 -0.03 22.70 -27.93
C ASP A 948 -0.93 21.64 -28.58
N GLY A 949 -1.98 22.09 -29.30
CA GLY A 949 -2.96 21.22 -29.93
C GLY A 949 -3.85 20.52 -28.90
N ASP A 950 -4.14 19.24 -29.13
CA ASP A 950 -5.01 18.44 -28.25
C ASP A 950 -4.20 17.65 -27.17
N ASP A 951 -2.92 17.97 -26.97
CA ASP A 951 -2.04 17.43 -25.91
C ASP A 951 -2.37 17.99 -24.52
N ILE A 952 -3.07 17.21 -23.72
CA ILE A 952 -3.41 17.53 -22.32
C ILE A 952 -2.72 16.59 -21.35
N VAL A 953 -2.38 17.10 -20.16
CA VAL A 953 -1.69 16.37 -19.08
C VAL A 953 -2.33 16.71 -17.73
N ALA A 954 -2.26 15.80 -16.75
CA ALA A 954 -2.98 15.98 -15.49
C ALA A 954 -2.11 16.70 -14.43
N ASP A 955 -2.33 18.01 -14.25
CA ASP A 955 -1.61 18.83 -13.25
C ASP A 955 -2.29 18.78 -11.85
N PRO A 956 -1.52 18.70 -10.75
CA PRO A 956 -2.06 18.64 -9.37
C PRO A 956 -2.45 20.03 -8.82
N HIS A 957 -3.39 20.70 -9.47
CA HIS A 957 -3.87 22.02 -9.03
C HIS A 957 -4.40 22.03 -7.58
N VAL A 958 -4.24 23.19 -6.91
CA VAL A 958 -4.70 23.43 -5.52
C VAL A 958 -6.22 23.67 -5.39
N LEU A 959 -6.86 23.98 -6.52
CA LEU A 959 -8.28 24.34 -6.63
C LEU A 959 -8.96 23.48 -7.72
N PRO A 960 -10.29 23.40 -7.79
CA PRO A 960 -11.01 22.61 -8.78
C PRO A 960 -10.70 23.07 -10.22
N ALA A 961 -9.92 22.27 -10.95
CA ALA A 961 -9.35 22.67 -12.23
C ALA A 961 -9.46 21.59 -13.30
N THR A 962 -9.17 21.96 -14.54
CA THR A 962 -9.25 21.07 -15.71
C THR A 962 -8.44 21.68 -16.86
N MET A 963 -7.56 20.90 -17.48
CA MET A 963 -6.91 21.25 -18.73
C MET A 963 -7.70 20.66 -19.90
N ILE A 964 -8.11 21.50 -20.84
CA ILE A 964 -8.90 21.10 -22.02
C ILE A 964 -8.11 21.26 -23.32
N THR A 965 -8.45 20.45 -24.31
CA THR A 965 -7.80 20.43 -25.62
C THR A 965 -8.01 21.75 -26.39
N TYR A 966 -7.18 22.03 -27.41
CA TYR A 966 -7.38 23.22 -28.26
C TYR A 966 -8.74 23.17 -28.99
N SER A 967 -9.15 22.01 -29.49
CA SER A 967 -10.44 21.80 -30.15
C SER A 967 -11.64 22.05 -29.22
N GLU A 968 -11.53 21.70 -27.93
CA GLU A 968 -12.52 22.03 -26.90
C GLU A 968 -12.46 23.50 -26.48
N ALA A 969 -11.27 24.09 -26.36
CA ALA A 969 -11.10 25.50 -26.02
C ALA A 969 -11.78 26.43 -27.04
N MET A 970 -11.64 26.14 -28.34
CA MET A 970 -12.36 26.86 -29.40
C MET A 970 -13.88 26.72 -29.28
N SER A 971 -14.36 25.57 -28.79
CA SER A 971 -15.79 25.33 -28.51
C SER A 971 -16.26 26.06 -27.24
N LEU A 972 -15.39 26.18 -26.22
CA LEU A 972 -15.64 26.93 -24.99
C LEU A 972 -15.73 28.43 -25.25
N TYR A 973 -14.78 29.02 -25.99
CA TYR A 973 -14.82 30.44 -26.32
C TYR A 973 -16.07 30.79 -27.14
N LYS A 974 -16.44 29.95 -28.12
CA LYS A 974 -17.69 30.09 -28.87
C LYS A 974 -18.94 30.05 -27.98
N TYR A 975 -18.96 29.23 -26.92
CA TYR A 975 -20.04 29.27 -25.92
C TYR A 975 -20.02 30.59 -25.12
N MET A 976 -18.85 31.01 -24.62
CA MET A 976 -18.71 32.24 -23.83
C MET A 976 -19.15 33.48 -24.62
N ASP A 977 -18.76 33.59 -25.88
CA ASP A 977 -19.11 34.73 -26.74
C ASP A 977 -20.61 34.72 -27.15
N SER A 978 -21.27 33.56 -27.06
CA SER A 978 -22.71 33.43 -27.31
C SER A 978 -23.60 33.74 -26.09
N SER A 979 -23.04 33.77 -24.87
CA SER A 979 -23.80 33.92 -23.63
C SER A 979 -23.44 35.20 -22.87
N LYS A 980 -24.45 36.00 -22.51
CA LYS A 980 -24.25 37.18 -21.65
C LYS A 980 -23.82 36.84 -20.21
N ASN A 981 -24.08 35.61 -19.77
CA ASN A 981 -23.70 35.07 -18.47
C ASN A 981 -23.25 33.61 -18.68
N PRO A 982 -22.00 33.36 -19.09
CA PRO A 982 -21.49 32.00 -19.26
C PRO A 982 -21.33 31.33 -17.89
N VAL A 983 -21.76 30.07 -17.78
CA VAL A 983 -21.66 29.28 -16.55
C VAL A 983 -21.18 27.87 -16.84
N ALA A 984 -20.50 27.24 -15.89
CA ALA A 984 -20.07 25.84 -15.97
C ALA A 984 -19.97 25.17 -14.60
N ASN A 985 -19.79 23.85 -14.59
CA ASN A 985 -19.30 23.09 -13.46
C ASN A 985 -18.16 22.15 -13.92
N ILE A 986 -17.23 21.84 -13.02
CA ILE A 986 -16.12 20.90 -13.22
C ILE A 986 -16.37 19.74 -12.25
N SER A 987 -16.54 18.54 -12.78
CA SER A 987 -16.68 17.32 -11.97
C SER A 987 -15.33 16.88 -11.39
N PRO A 988 -15.30 16.09 -10.29
CA PRO A 988 -14.05 15.53 -9.78
C PRO A 988 -13.39 14.59 -10.78
N SER A 989 -12.07 14.67 -10.87
CA SER A 989 -11.22 13.75 -11.62
C SER A 989 -11.28 12.33 -11.05
N LYS A 990 -11.00 11.35 -11.92
CA LYS A 990 -10.91 9.92 -11.60
C LYS A 990 -9.71 9.32 -12.32
N THR A 991 -9.11 8.26 -11.80
CA THR A 991 -8.15 7.47 -12.59
C THR A 991 -8.92 6.52 -13.52
N GLU A 992 -8.67 6.60 -14.81
CA GLU A 992 -9.20 5.67 -15.82
C GLU A 992 -8.06 4.88 -16.49
N VAL A 993 -8.29 3.61 -16.84
CA VAL A 993 -7.28 2.71 -17.43
C VAL A 993 -7.84 1.94 -18.63
N GLY A 994 -6.97 1.60 -19.58
CA GLY A 994 -7.33 0.97 -20.85
C GLY A 994 -7.68 1.95 -21.97
N VAL A 995 -7.32 3.23 -21.79
CA VAL A 995 -7.46 4.36 -22.73
C VAL A 995 -6.91 3.98 -24.11
N LYS A 996 -7.51 4.50 -25.19
CA LYS A 996 -7.14 4.14 -26.58
C LYS A 996 -6.23 5.16 -27.22
N ASN A 997 -5.50 4.71 -28.24
CA ASN A 997 -4.48 5.44 -29.00
C ASN A 997 -3.15 5.65 -28.24
N SER A 998 -2.95 4.98 -27.09
CA SER A 998 -1.69 4.99 -26.34
C SER A 998 -0.74 3.87 -26.82
N PRO A 999 0.58 4.09 -26.97
CA PRO A 999 1.28 5.35 -26.70
C PRO A 999 1.19 6.34 -27.88
N SER A 1000 0.78 7.56 -27.57
CA SER A 1000 1.04 8.77 -28.36
C SER A 1000 2.32 9.45 -27.87
N VAL A 1001 2.95 10.28 -28.71
CA VAL A 1001 4.12 11.08 -28.32
C VAL A 1001 3.65 12.46 -27.85
N ALA A 1002 4.09 12.90 -26.67
CA ALA A 1002 3.65 14.16 -26.08
C ALA A 1002 4.15 15.38 -26.89
N ALA A 1003 3.40 16.49 -26.87
CA ALA A 1003 3.75 17.73 -27.57
C ALA A 1003 5.08 18.30 -27.07
N PHE A 1004 5.22 18.41 -25.74
CA PHE A 1004 6.42 18.98 -25.11
C PHE A 1004 7.69 18.17 -25.41
N SER A 1005 7.60 16.88 -25.74
CA SER A 1005 8.81 16.07 -25.97
C SER A 1005 9.58 16.61 -27.17
N SER A 1006 10.83 17.03 -26.98
CA SER A 1006 11.64 17.58 -28.07
C SER A 1006 11.76 16.63 -29.27
N ARG A 1007 11.83 17.21 -30.48
CA ARG A 1007 11.89 16.50 -31.77
C ARG A 1007 13.26 16.63 -32.44
N GLY A 1008 13.60 15.60 -33.22
CA GLY A 1008 14.70 15.65 -34.19
C GLY A 1008 14.39 16.47 -35.45
N PRO A 1009 15.32 16.53 -36.43
CA PRO A 1009 16.71 16.07 -36.32
C PRO A 1009 17.48 16.93 -35.30
N SER A 1010 18.72 16.56 -34.95
CA SER A 1010 19.62 17.50 -34.25
C SER A 1010 20.39 18.32 -35.28
N GLY A 1011 20.33 19.64 -35.22
CA GLY A 1011 21.06 20.54 -36.10
C GLY A 1011 22.58 20.38 -36.03
N THR A 1012 23.11 19.96 -34.88
CA THR A 1012 24.55 19.64 -34.71
C THR A 1012 24.97 18.36 -35.42
N LEU A 1013 24.10 17.34 -35.44
CA LEU A 1013 24.39 15.98 -35.92
C LEU A 1013 23.21 15.37 -36.70
N PRO A 1014 22.78 15.96 -37.84
CA PRO A 1014 21.60 15.50 -38.58
C PRO A 1014 21.79 14.16 -39.29
N CYS A 1015 23.00 13.58 -39.28
CA CYS A 1015 23.31 12.23 -39.75
C CYS A 1015 23.04 11.12 -38.71
N VAL A 1016 22.73 11.48 -37.46
CA VAL A 1016 22.37 10.55 -36.39
C VAL A 1016 20.91 10.77 -36.01
N LEU A 1017 20.11 9.71 -35.98
CA LEU A 1017 18.71 9.83 -35.58
C LEU A 1017 18.61 10.14 -34.09
N LYS A 1018 17.94 11.24 -33.76
CA LYS A 1018 17.54 11.59 -32.39
C LYS A 1018 16.07 12.04 -32.39
N PRO A 1019 15.28 11.76 -31.34
CA PRO A 1019 15.57 10.86 -30.21
C PRO A 1019 15.81 9.41 -30.67
N ASP A 1020 16.34 8.54 -29.81
CA ASP A 1020 16.60 7.13 -30.14
C ASP A 1020 15.35 6.24 -29.98
N ILE A 1021 14.55 6.54 -28.96
CA ILE A 1021 13.44 5.70 -28.48
C ILE A 1021 12.44 6.59 -27.72
N ALA A 1022 11.16 6.20 -27.73
CA ALA A 1022 10.14 6.73 -26.83
C ALA A 1022 9.87 5.76 -25.65
N ALA A 1023 9.54 6.31 -24.48
CA ALA A 1023 9.15 5.55 -23.30
C ALA A 1023 8.06 6.30 -22.49
N PRO A 1024 7.36 5.62 -21.56
CA PRO A 1024 6.38 6.24 -20.68
C PRO A 1024 6.96 7.46 -19.95
N GLY A 1025 6.42 8.64 -20.27
CA GLY A 1025 6.89 9.93 -19.73
C GLY A 1025 5.78 10.94 -19.49
N VAL A 1026 4.52 10.53 -19.60
CA VAL A 1026 3.34 11.32 -19.26
C VAL A 1026 2.65 10.70 -18.06
N ASP A 1027 2.32 11.56 -17.10
CA ASP A 1027 1.61 11.31 -15.85
C ASP A 1027 2.10 10.06 -15.10
N ILE A 1028 3.42 10.01 -14.85
CA ILE A 1028 4.13 8.91 -14.19
C ILE A 1028 4.09 9.07 -12.67
N LEU A 1029 3.54 8.07 -11.97
CA LEU A 1029 3.58 7.99 -10.51
C LEU A 1029 4.91 7.38 -10.05
N ALA A 1030 5.71 8.14 -9.30
CA ALA A 1030 6.91 7.65 -8.62
C ALA A 1030 7.12 8.41 -7.30
N ALA A 1031 8.14 8.04 -6.53
CA ALA A 1031 8.38 8.67 -5.23
C ALA A 1031 8.78 10.13 -5.38
N PHE A 1032 8.50 10.93 -4.35
CA PHE A 1032 8.77 12.36 -4.34
C PHE A 1032 9.36 12.78 -3.00
N THR A 1033 9.94 13.97 -2.93
CA THR A 1033 10.40 14.53 -1.66
C THR A 1033 9.20 15.02 -0.85
N GLU A 1034 9.18 14.75 0.46
CA GLU A 1034 8.16 15.30 1.36
C GLU A 1034 8.50 16.74 1.82
N TYR A 1035 9.58 17.32 1.29
CA TYR A 1035 10.05 18.66 1.61
C TYR A 1035 9.22 19.77 0.93
N VAL A 1036 9.00 19.66 -0.40
CA VAL A 1036 8.14 20.54 -1.19
C VAL A 1036 6.80 19.89 -1.54
N SER A 1037 5.85 20.69 -2.02
CA SER A 1037 4.56 20.19 -2.51
C SER A 1037 4.70 19.53 -3.88
N PRO A 1038 3.75 18.66 -4.28
CA PRO A 1038 3.66 18.15 -5.66
C PRO A 1038 3.36 19.21 -6.74
N THR A 1039 3.30 20.49 -6.40
CA THR A 1039 3.26 21.62 -7.35
C THR A 1039 4.52 22.47 -7.31
N GLU A 1040 5.41 22.25 -6.33
CA GLU A 1040 6.60 23.06 -6.02
C GLU A 1040 6.31 24.56 -5.72
N VAL A 1041 5.02 24.96 -5.70
CA VAL A 1041 4.61 26.35 -5.40
C VAL A 1041 4.73 26.60 -3.89
N PRO A 1042 5.44 27.67 -3.44
CA PRO A 1042 5.69 27.93 -2.01
C PRO A 1042 4.44 28.06 -1.12
N ASN A 1043 3.30 28.47 -1.69
CA ASN A 1043 2.02 28.60 -0.96
C ASN A 1043 1.20 27.29 -0.91
N ASP A 1044 1.69 26.18 -1.47
CA ASP A 1044 1.02 24.87 -1.38
C ASP A 1044 1.60 24.07 -0.20
N GLU A 1045 0.81 23.94 0.87
CA GLU A 1045 1.18 23.20 2.07
C GLU A 1045 1.00 21.67 1.94
N ARG A 1046 0.40 21.18 0.84
CA ARG A 1046 0.20 19.73 0.63
C ARG A 1046 1.56 19.03 0.51
N ARG A 1047 1.68 17.82 1.06
CA ARG A 1047 2.85 16.92 0.95
C ARG A 1047 2.41 15.50 0.64
N SER A 1048 3.29 14.70 0.03
CA SER A 1048 3.02 13.32 -0.38
C SER A 1048 4.34 12.58 -0.61
N GLU A 1049 4.43 11.32 -0.17
CA GLU A 1049 5.55 10.40 -0.50
C GLU A 1049 5.71 10.14 -2.02
N TYR A 1050 4.68 10.46 -2.80
CA TYR A 1050 4.55 10.15 -4.22
C TYR A 1050 3.97 11.32 -5.01
N ALA A 1051 4.48 11.54 -6.23
CA ALA A 1051 3.99 12.54 -7.17
C ALA A 1051 3.75 11.93 -8.56
N ILE A 1052 2.85 12.56 -9.31
CA ILE A 1052 2.56 12.24 -10.71
C ILE A 1052 3.17 13.37 -11.54
N LEU A 1053 4.18 13.05 -12.35
CA LEU A 1053 4.94 14.04 -13.14
C LEU A 1053 4.99 13.65 -14.63
N SER A 1054 5.12 14.67 -15.47
CA SER A 1054 5.13 14.58 -16.94
C SER A 1054 6.39 15.27 -17.50
N GLY A 1055 7.20 14.53 -18.27
CA GLY A 1055 8.45 15.02 -18.84
C GLY A 1055 9.28 13.92 -19.50
N THR A 1056 10.17 14.30 -20.43
CA THR A 1056 11.22 13.38 -20.93
C THR A 1056 12.16 12.94 -19.80
N SER A 1057 12.23 13.72 -18.73
CA SER A 1057 12.83 13.39 -17.43
C SER A 1057 12.27 12.13 -16.78
N MET A 1058 11.01 11.76 -17.03
CA MET A 1058 10.37 10.53 -16.53
C MET A 1058 10.49 9.37 -17.53
N ALA A 1059 10.64 9.67 -18.83
CA ALA A 1059 10.88 8.67 -19.87
C ALA A 1059 12.32 8.10 -19.82
N CYS A 1060 13.31 8.97 -19.60
CA CYS A 1060 14.72 8.62 -19.40
C CYS A 1060 14.93 7.46 -18.39
N PRO A 1061 14.49 7.57 -17.12
CA PRO A 1061 14.69 6.52 -16.12
C PRO A 1061 13.96 5.21 -16.43
N HIS A 1062 12.85 5.21 -17.19
CA HIS A 1062 12.23 3.97 -17.64
C HIS A 1062 13.21 3.17 -18.53
N ILE A 1063 13.93 3.84 -19.43
CA ILE A 1063 14.98 3.22 -20.26
C ILE A 1063 16.20 2.83 -19.42
N SER A 1064 16.63 3.66 -18.46
CA SER A 1064 17.72 3.34 -17.53
C SER A 1064 17.46 2.05 -16.74
N GLY A 1065 16.23 1.85 -16.26
CA GLY A 1065 15.82 0.62 -15.60
C GLY A 1065 15.84 -0.60 -16.53
N VAL A 1066 15.36 -0.46 -17.78
CA VAL A 1066 15.40 -1.54 -18.79
C VAL A 1066 16.83 -1.90 -19.17
N ILE A 1067 17.72 -0.92 -19.38
CA ILE A 1067 19.16 -1.18 -19.61
C ILE A 1067 19.79 -1.86 -18.39
N GLY A 1068 19.38 -1.49 -17.17
CA GLY A 1068 19.81 -2.19 -15.96
C GLY A 1068 19.43 -3.68 -15.95
N LEU A 1069 18.23 -4.04 -16.42
CA LEU A 1069 17.85 -5.44 -16.59
C LEU A 1069 18.61 -6.14 -17.72
N LEU A 1070 18.83 -5.46 -18.85
CA LEU A 1070 19.63 -5.99 -19.96
C LEU A 1070 21.06 -6.28 -19.49
N LYS A 1071 21.68 -5.38 -18.72
CA LYS A 1071 23.02 -5.59 -18.15
C LYS A 1071 23.07 -6.76 -17.18
N ALA A 1072 22.00 -7.00 -16.42
CA ALA A 1072 21.90 -8.17 -15.54
C ALA A 1072 21.69 -9.49 -16.29
N ALA A 1073 21.03 -9.45 -17.46
CA ALA A 1073 20.81 -10.61 -18.34
C ALA A 1073 21.98 -10.90 -19.30
N ARG A 1074 22.73 -9.85 -19.68
CA ARG A 1074 23.83 -9.83 -20.66
C ARG A 1074 25.00 -8.99 -20.15
N PRO A 1075 25.73 -9.41 -19.09
CA PRO A 1075 26.81 -8.62 -18.50
C PRO A 1075 27.91 -8.22 -19.48
N GLU A 1076 28.11 -9.02 -20.53
CA GLU A 1076 29.09 -8.85 -21.61
C GLU A 1076 28.71 -7.82 -22.68
N TRP A 1077 27.45 -7.34 -22.72
CA TRP A 1077 27.03 -6.36 -23.72
C TRP A 1077 27.61 -4.96 -23.46
N SER A 1078 27.95 -4.28 -24.56
CA SER A 1078 28.36 -2.88 -24.60
C SER A 1078 27.14 -1.95 -24.45
N PRO A 1079 27.35 -0.66 -24.10
CA PRO A 1079 26.31 0.36 -24.17
C PRO A 1079 25.63 0.45 -25.55
N ALA A 1080 26.40 0.27 -26.63
CA ALA A 1080 25.87 0.30 -27.99
C ALA A 1080 25.01 -0.92 -28.32
N ALA A 1081 25.42 -2.12 -27.88
CA ALA A 1081 24.63 -3.34 -28.04
C ALA A 1081 23.30 -3.25 -27.28
N MET A 1082 23.29 -2.73 -26.05
CA MET A 1082 22.05 -2.53 -25.27
C MET A 1082 21.13 -1.47 -25.91
N ARG A 1083 21.67 -0.31 -26.36
CA ARG A 1083 20.89 0.67 -27.14
C ARG A 1083 20.33 0.05 -28.42
N SER A 1084 21.14 -0.73 -29.15
CA SER A 1084 20.70 -1.41 -30.37
C SER A 1084 19.57 -2.41 -30.11
N ALA A 1085 19.65 -3.20 -29.04
CA ALA A 1085 18.61 -4.17 -28.71
C ALA A 1085 17.27 -3.49 -28.41
N ILE A 1086 17.31 -2.34 -27.70
CA ILE A 1086 16.15 -1.49 -27.43
C ILE A 1086 15.57 -0.88 -28.71
N MET A 1087 16.41 -0.24 -29.54
CA MET A 1087 15.94 0.41 -30.78
C MET A 1087 15.38 -0.59 -31.79
N THR A 1088 16.07 -1.70 -32.02
CA THR A 1088 15.72 -2.63 -33.11
C THR A 1088 14.48 -3.48 -32.84
N THR A 1089 14.03 -3.57 -31.57
CA THR A 1089 12.87 -4.37 -31.15
C THR A 1089 11.63 -3.52 -30.80
N ALA A 1090 11.75 -2.18 -30.87
CA ALA A 1090 10.72 -1.20 -30.52
C ALA A 1090 9.40 -1.36 -31.31
N ARG A 1091 8.28 -1.02 -30.67
CA ARG A 1091 6.93 -0.97 -31.29
C ARG A 1091 6.64 0.42 -31.86
N THR A 1092 6.06 0.51 -33.05
CA THR A 1092 5.58 1.78 -33.65
C THR A 1092 4.06 1.79 -33.83
N GLN A 1093 3.36 1.06 -32.97
CA GLN A 1093 1.91 0.94 -32.99
C GLN A 1093 1.33 1.24 -31.60
N ASP A 1094 0.13 1.80 -31.60
CA ASP A 1094 -0.68 2.01 -30.41
C ASP A 1094 -1.40 0.72 -29.97
N ASN A 1095 -2.11 0.79 -28.84
CA ASN A 1095 -2.91 -0.30 -28.28
C ASN A 1095 -4.21 -0.60 -29.05
N THR A 1096 -4.44 0.03 -30.21
CA THR A 1096 -5.46 -0.33 -31.21
C THR A 1096 -4.84 -1.08 -32.41
N GLY A 1097 -3.50 -1.07 -32.53
CA GLY A 1097 -2.76 -1.60 -33.67
C GLY A 1097 -2.56 -0.57 -34.81
N ALA A 1098 -3.04 0.66 -34.66
CA ALA A 1098 -2.75 1.76 -35.58
C ALA A 1098 -1.32 2.29 -35.35
N PRO A 1099 -0.73 3.07 -36.29
CA PRO A 1099 0.53 3.77 -36.05
C PRO A 1099 0.46 4.69 -34.83
N MET A 1100 1.57 4.80 -34.08
CA MET A 1100 1.69 5.80 -33.00
C MET A 1100 1.45 7.21 -33.54
N ARG A 1101 0.81 8.07 -32.72
CA ARG A 1101 0.43 9.43 -33.11
C ARG A 1101 1.27 10.50 -32.43
N ASP A 1102 1.39 11.63 -33.10
CA ASP A 1102 1.92 12.87 -32.55
C ASP A 1102 0.80 13.70 -31.91
N HIS A 1103 1.13 14.85 -31.32
CA HIS A 1103 0.25 15.69 -30.49
C HIS A 1103 -0.98 16.27 -31.21
N ASP A 1104 -0.93 16.34 -32.54
CA ASP A 1104 -2.00 16.80 -33.43
C ASP A 1104 -2.81 15.64 -34.05
N GLY A 1105 -2.56 14.41 -33.61
CA GLY A 1105 -3.24 13.20 -34.09
C GLY A 1105 -2.72 12.64 -35.42
N ARG A 1106 -1.70 13.23 -36.07
CA ARG A 1106 -1.04 12.66 -37.25
C ARG A 1106 -0.15 11.46 -36.88
N GLU A 1107 0.24 10.65 -37.86
CA GLU A 1107 1.23 9.56 -37.67
C GLU A 1107 2.58 10.16 -37.25
N ALA A 1108 3.07 9.78 -36.07
CA ALA A 1108 4.34 10.28 -35.53
C ALA A 1108 5.53 9.79 -36.38
N THR A 1109 6.54 10.64 -36.51
CA THR A 1109 7.72 10.34 -37.33
C THR A 1109 8.88 9.77 -36.50
N ALA A 1110 9.94 9.33 -37.18
CA ALA A 1110 11.17 8.92 -36.52
C ALA A 1110 11.85 10.07 -35.74
N PHE A 1111 11.52 11.34 -36.01
CA PHE A 1111 11.98 12.49 -35.20
C PHE A 1111 11.15 12.72 -33.93
N ALA A 1112 10.01 12.04 -33.78
CA ALA A 1112 9.19 12.07 -32.57
C ALA A 1112 9.52 10.93 -31.60
N PHE A 1113 9.60 9.69 -32.10
CA PHE A 1113 9.83 8.50 -31.27
C PHE A 1113 11.15 7.76 -31.53
N GLY A 1114 12.00 8.25 -32.41
CA GLY A 1114 13.23 7.56 -32.82
C GLY A 1114 12.94 6.26 -33.55
N ALA A 1115 13.33 5.14 -32.95
CA ALA A 1115 12.96 3.82 -33.43
C ALA A 1115 11.48 3.46 -33.15
N GLY A 1116 10.89 3.95 -32.06
CA GLY A 1116 9.52 3.63 -31.62
C GLY A 1116 9.38 3.68 -30.10
N ASN A 1117 8.24 3.26 -29.57
CA ASN A 1117 8.10 2.99 -28.14
C ASN A 1117 8.88 1.72 -27.75
N ILE A 1118 9.56 1.77 -26.61
CA ILE A 1118 10.23 0.63 -25.98
C ILE A 1118 9.33 -0.63 -25.89
N HIS A 1119 9.92 -1.81 -26.01
CA HIS A 1119 9.25 -3.10 -25.83
C HIS A 1119 10.18 -4.09 -25.08
N PRO A 1120 10.27 -4.00 -23.73
CA PRO A 1120 11.43 -4.49 -22.98
C PRO A 1120 11.71 -5.99 -23.13
N ASN A 1121 10.67 -6.85 -23.12
CA ASN A 1121 10.83 -8.30 -23.19
C ASN A 1121 11.55 -8.76 -24.47
N ARG A 1122 11.34 -8.08 -25.61
CA ARG A 1122 12.01 -8.41 -26.88
C ARG A 1122 13.47 -7.98 -26.92
N ALA A 1123 13.87 -6.97 -26.15
CA ALA A 1123 15.25 -6.49 -26.13
C ALA A 1123 16.24 -7.47 -25.47
N VAL A 1124 15.76 -8.50 -24.76
CA VAL A 1124 16.60 -9.57 -24.16
C VAL A 1124 17.20 -10.51 -25.22
N ASP A 1125 16.47 -10.71 -26.32
CA ASP A 1125 16.89 -11.54 -27.44
C ASP A 1125 16.50 -10.87 -28.78
N PRO A 1126 17.29 -9.86 -29.22
CA PRO A 1126 17.06 -9.17 -30.49
C PRO A 1126 17.55 -9.99 -31.70
N GLY A 1127 18.24 -11.12 -31.48
CA GLY A 1127 18.93 -11.89 -32.51
C GLY A 1127 20.25 -11.24 -32.98
N LEU A 1128 20.20 -10.01 -33.48
CA LEU A 1128 21.37 -9.23 -33.92
C LEU A 1128 21.41 -7.83 -33.28
N VAL A 1129 22.61 -7.27 -33.14
CA VAL A 1129 22.84 -5.88 -32.70
C VAL A 1129 23.85 -5.13 -33.57
N TYR A 1130 23.70 -3.81 -33.63
CA TYR A 1130 24.70 -2.88 -34.15
C TYR A 1130 25.64 -2.48 -33.00
N ASP A 1131 26.77 -3.18 -32.90
CA ASP A 1131 27.77 -2.95 -31.85
C ASP A 1131 28.82 -1.89 -32.29
N LEU A 1132 29.39 -1.18 -31.31
CA LEU A 1132 30.39 -0.13 -31.49
C LEU A 1132 31.52 -0.30 -30.47
N SER A 1133 32.76 -0.22 -30.94
CA SER A 1133 33.96 -0.19 -30.10
C SER A 1133 34.33 1.24 -29.68
N LYS A 1134 35.38 1.39 -28.87
CA LYS A 1134 35.88 2.72 -28.46
C LYS A 1134 36.49 3.47 -29.65
N GLU A 1135 37.12 2.72 -30.53
CA GLU A 1135 37.79 3.17 -31.75
C GLU A 1135 36.76 3.70 -32.76
N ASP A 1136 35.58 3.08 -32.89
CA ASP A 1136 34.51 3.58 -33.75
C ASP A 1136 34.06 5.01 -33.35
N TYR A 1137 33.98 5.31 -32.05
CA TYR A 1137 33.66 6.66 -31.56
C TYR A 1137 34.76 7.68 -31.91
N PHE A 1138 36.03 7.31 -31.80
CA PHE A 1138 37.14 8.18 -32.20
C PHE A 1138 37.21 8.39 -33.73
N VAL A 1139 36.92 7.35 -34.52
CA VAL A 1139 36.79 7.47 -35.99
C VAL A 1139 35.64 8.41 -36.37
N PHE A 1140 34.51 8.34 -35.66
CA PHE A 1140 33.41 9.30 -35.84
C PHE A 1140 33.83 10.74 -35.48
N LEU A 1141 34.60 10.95 -34.42
CA LEU A 1141 35.14 12.28 -34.09
C LEU A 1141 36.13 12.79 -35.15
N CYS A 1142 36.97 11.93 -35.76
CA CYS A 1142 37.74 12.31 -36.94
C CYS A 1142 36.84 12.75 -38.10
N SER A 1143 35.68 12.10 -38.26
CA SER A 1143 34.67 12.39 -39.30
C SER A 1143 33.95 13.73 -39.07
N MET A 1144 33.84 14.16 -37.81
CA MET A 1144 33.42 15.51 -37.41
C MET A 1144 34.53 16.57 -37.55
N GLY A 1145 35.76 16.19 -37.89
CA GLY A 1145 36.90 17.10 -38.08
C GLY A 1145 37.79 17.32 -36.85
N PHE A 1146 37.64 16.54 -35.77
CA PHE A 1146 38.58 16.60 -34.64
C PHE A 1146 39.96 16.04 -35.03
N ASN A 1147 41.02 16.73 -34.62
CA ASN A 1147 42.38 16.39 -35.01
C ASN A 1147 42.97 15.24 -34.16
N SER A 1148 43.95 14.53 -34.72
CA SER A 1148 44.56 13.37 -34.04
C SER A 1148 45.29 13.74 -32.74
N SER A 1149 45.87 14.94 -32.61
CA SER A 1149 46.57 15.35 -31.38
C SER A 1149 45.65 15.59 -30.19
N ASP A 1150 44.38 15.93 -30.40
CA ASP A 1150 43.40 16.07 -29.33
C ASP A 1150 42.69 14.75 -29.01
N LEU A 1151 42.38 13.94 -30.03
CA LEU A 1151 41.87 12.57 -29.81
C LEU A 1151 42.94 11.66 -29.17
N ALA A 1152 44.23 11.90 -29.42
CA ALA A 1152 45.33 11.26 -28.69
C ALA A 1152 45.28 11.57 -27.18
N LYS A 1153 44.92 12.79 -26.76
CA LYS A 1153 44.77 13.12 -25.33
C LYS A 1153 43.61 12.35 -24.70
N LEU A 1154 42.45 12.33 -25.36
CA LEU A 1154 41.25 11.60 -24.90
C LEU A 1154 41.45 10.07 -24.85
N SER A 1155 42.35 9.52 -25.66
CA SER A 1155 42.70 8.09 -25.72
C SER A 1155 43.97 7.73 -24.94
N ALA A 1156 44.50 8.64 -24.10
CA ALA A 1156 45.74 8.46 -23.34
C ALA A 1156 46.97 8.06 -24.20
N GLY A 1157 47.04 8.60 -25.42
CA GLY A 1157 48.13 8.43 -26.39
C GLY A 1157 47.90 7.34 -27.45
N ASN A 1158 46.80 6.59 -27.38
CA ASN A 1158 46.67 5.30 -28.10
C ASN A 1158 45.90 5.37 -29.43
N PHE A 1159 45.44 6.55 -29.88
CA PHE A 1159 44.65 6.69 -31.11
C PHE A 1159 45.26 7.70 -32.10
N THR A 1160 45.03 7.49 -33.39
CA THR A 1160 45.34 8.40 -34.50
C THR A 1160 44.29 8.21 -35.59
N CYS A 1161 43.83 9.29 -36.23
CA CYS A 1161 42.82 9.22 -37.28
C CYS A 1161 43.32 8.42 -38.49
N PRO A 1162 42.46 7.60 -39.14
CA PRO A 1162 42.83 6.92 -40.38
C PRO A 1162 43.09 7.93 -41.51
N GLU A 1163 44.07 7.66 -42.37
CA GLU A 1163 44.43 8.52 -43.53
C GLU A 1163 43.23 8.85 -44.42
N LYS A 1164 42.31 7.89 -44.57
CA LYS A 1164 41.01 8.07 -45.20
C LYS A 1164 39.91 7.92 -44.15
N VAL A 1165 39.47 9.04 -43.61
CA VAL A 1165 38.33 9.14 -42.69
C VAL A 1165 37.03 8.74 -43.42
N PRO A 1166 36.17 7.89 -42.84
CA PRO A 1166 34.86 7.54 -43.42
C PRO A 1166 33.85 8.71 -43.30
N PRO A 1167 32.71 8.66 -44.02
CA PRO A 1167 31.62 9.61 -43.80
C PRO A 1167 30.97 9.40 -42.42
N MET A 1168 30.40 10.47 -41.83
CA MET A 1168 29.72 10.37 -40.52
C MET A 1168 28.53 9.40 -40.54
N GLU A 1169 27.86 9.28 -41.69
CA GLU A 1169 26.75 8.38 -41.94
C GLU A 1169 27.11 6.89 -41.78
N ASP A 1170 28.39 6.52 -41.94
CA ASP A 1170 28.91 5.14 -41.78
C ASP A 1170 29.12 4.73 -40.30
N LEU A 1171 28.89 5.62 -39.32
CA LEU A 1171 28.81 5.23 -37.91
C LEU A 1171 27.82 4.07 -37.75
N ASN A 1172 28.23 2.98 -37.09
CA ASN A 1172 27.45 1.74 -36.99
C ASN A 1172 26.23 1.86 -36.06
N TYR A 1173 25.26 2.69 -36.44
CA TYR A 1173 24.09 3.04 -35.64
C TYR A 1173 22.88 2.17 -35.99
N PRO A 1174 21.95 1.92 -35.04
CA PRO A 1174 20.72 1.18 -35.28
C PRO A 1174 19.72 1.83 -36.25
N SER A 1175 19.99 3.05 -36.69
CA SER A 1175 19.26 3.81 -37.71
C SER A 1175 20.16 4.21 -38.88
N ILE A 1176 19.55 4.61 -39.99
CA ILE A 1176 20.25 5.21 -41.14
C ILE A 1176 19.60 6.56 -41.43
N VAL A 1177 20.37 7.64 -41.33
CA VAL A 1177 19.93 8.99 -41.73
C VAL A 1177 20.86 9.51 -42.81
N VAL A 1178 20.30 9.99 -43.92
CA VAL A 1178 21.03 10.68 -44.99
C VAL A 1178 20.51 12.12 -45.05
N PRO A 1179 21.20 13.10 -44.42
CA PRO A 1179 20.69 14.47 -44.28
C PRO A 1179 20.75 15.31 -45.56
N ALA A 1180 21.45 14.82 -46.60
CA ALA A 1180 21.62 15.54 -47.87
C ALA A 1180 21.84 14.58 -49.08
N LEU A 1181 20.80 13.86 -49.49
CA LEU A 1181 20.85 13.02 -50.70
C LEU A 1181 20.75 13.90 -51.96
N ARG A 1182 21.86 14.03 -52.70
CA ARG A 1182 21.90 14.73 -54.01
C ARG A 1182 21.54 13.83 -55.18
N HIS A 1183 22.26 12.72 -55.38
CA HIS A 1183 22.06 11.80 -56.51
C HIS A 1183 22.13 10.33 -56.08
N THR A 1184 23.21 9.95 -55.41
CA THR A 1184 23.40 8.62 -54.83
C THR A 1184 24.23 8.75 -53.56
N SER A 1185 23.84 8.03 -52.51
CA SER A 1185 24.64 7.82 -51.30
C SER A 1185 24.67 6.33 -50.99
N THR A 1186 25.75 5.83 -50.39
CA THR A 1186 25.84 4.45 -49.91
C THR A 1186 26.41 4.46 -48.51
N VAL A 1187 25.71 3.76 -47.61
CA VAL A 1187 26.02 3.72 -46.17
C VAL A 1187 26.32 2.27 -45.77
N ALA A 1188 27.42 2.06 -45.07
CA ALA A 1188 27.85 0.76 -44.55
C ALA A 1188 27.35 0.53 -43.11
N ARG A 1189 27.06 -0.72 -42.77
CA ARG A 1189 26.67 -1.16 -41.42
C ARG A 1189 27.22 -2.56 -41.14
N ARG A 1190 27.44 -2.85 -39.85
CA ARG A 1190 27.93 -4.13 -39.34
C ARG A 1190 26.94 -4.67 -38.31
N LEU A 1191 26.43 -5.88 -38.53
CA LEU A 1191 25.57 -6.59 -37.58
C LEU A 1191 26.36 -7.69 -36.89
N LYS A 1192 26.21 -7.77 -35.57
CA LYS A 1192 26.78 -8.79 -34.70
C LYS A 1192 25.66 -9.73 -34.24
N CYS A 1193 25.86 -11.04 -34.40
CA CYS A 1193 24.96 -12.04 -33.80
C CYS A 1193 25.14 -12.07 -32.29
N VAL A 1194 24.03 -12.12 -31.54
CA VAL A 1194 23.97 -12.27 -30.08
C VAL A 1194 23.01 -13.39 -29.66
N GLY A 1195 22.76 -14.32 -30.57
CA GLY A 1195 21.77 -15.38 -30.47
C GLY A 1195 22.23 -16.67 -31.15
N ARG A 1196 21.29 -17.51 -31.58
CA ARG A 1196 21.60 -18.79 -32.22
C ARG A 1196 22.01 -18.59 -33.70
N PRO A 1197 22.84 -19.49 -34.27
CA PRO A 1197 23.17 -19.49 -35.70
C PRO A 1197 21.92 -19.48 -36.57
N ALA A 1198 21.85 -18.54 -37.52
CA ALA A 1198 20.67 -18.30 -38.35
C ALA A 1198 21.01 -17.51 -39.63
N THR A 1199 20.13 -17.58 -40.63
CA THR A 1199 20.22 -16.78 -41.86
C THR A 1199 19.16 -15.69 -41.85
N TYR A 1200 19.58 -14.44 -41.75
CA TYR A 1200 18.71 -13.27 -41.79
C TYR A 1200 18.56 -12.76 -43.23
N ARG A 1201 17.35 -12.37 -43.62
CA ARG A 1201 17.03 -11.73 -44.91
C ARG A 1201 16.61 -10.29 -44.70
N ALA A 1202 17.09 -9.40 -45.56
CA ALA A 1202 16.71 -8.00 -45.56
C ALA A 1202 15.36 -7.79 -46.25
N THR A 1203 14.48 -7.03 -45.63
CA THR A 1203 13.23 -6.52 -46.21
C THR A 1203 13.11 -5.03 -45.88
N TRP A 1204 12.57 -4.21 -46.77
CA TRP A 1204 12.54 -2.76 -46.55
C TRP A 1204 11.34 -2.05 -47.18
N ARG A 1205 10.98 -0.91 -46.59
CA ARG A 1205 10.13 0.12 -47.20
C ARG A 1205 11.04 1.32 -47.46
N ALA A 1206 11.35 1.57 -48.72
CA ALA A 1206 12.14 2.72 -49.12
C ALA A 1206 11.39 4.04 -48.78
N PRO A 1207 12.10 5.14 -48.46
CA PRO A 1207 11.49 6.46 -48.31
C PRO A 1207 10.80 6.93 -49.59
N TYR A 1208 9.79 7.77 -49.47
CA TYR A 1208 9.05 8.31 -50.63
C TYR A 1208 9.98 9.09 -51.57
N GLY A 1209 9.93 8.82 -52.88
CA GLY A 1209 10.80 9.47 -53.88
C GLY A 1209 12.26 8.98 -53.89
N VAL A 1210 12.62 7.98 -53.08
CA VAL A 1210 13.99 7.44 -52.99
C VAL A 1210 13.99 5.94 -53.28
N ASN A 1211 14.77 5.52 -54.26
CA ASN A 1211 15.04 4.10 -54.50
C ASN A 1211 16.15 3.63 -53.54
N MET A 1212 15.93 2.50 -52.87
CA MET A 1212 16.81 1.96 -51.81
C MET A 1212 17.11 0.49 -52.09
N THR A 1213 18.38 0.10 -52.04
CA THR A 1213 18.84 -1.28 -52.25
C THR A 1213 19.83 -1.72 -51.17
N VAL A 1214 19.76 -2.98 -50.74
CA VAL A 1214 20.61 -3.55 -49.67
C VAL A 1214 21.46 -4.69 -50.24
N GLU A 1215 22.76 -4.65 -49.98
CA GLU A 1215 23.73 -5.65 -50.46
C GLU A 1215 24.70 -6.10 -49.35
N PRO A 1216 24.87 -7.42 -49.11
CA PRO A 1216 24.05 -8.51 -49.63
C PRO A 1216 22.61 -8.46 -49.06
N ALA A 1217 21.64 -9.07 -49.74
CA ALA A 1217 20.24 -9.12 -49.28
C ALA A 1217 19.97 -10.24 -48.23
N ALA A 1218 20.97 -11.06 -47.91
CA ALA A 1218 20.93 -12.10 -46.89
C ALA A 1218 22.28 -12.19 -46.16
N LEU A 1219 22.23 -12.46 -44.85
CA LEU A 1219 23.39 -12.61 -43.97
C LEU A 1219 23.27 -13.92 -43.19
N GLU A 1220 24.28 -14.77 -43.30
CA GLU A 1220 24.35 -16.07 -42.61
C GLU A 1220 25.37 -15.97 -41.46
N PHE A 1221 24.92 -16.29 -40.24
CA PHE A 1221 25.75 -16.30 -39.04
C PHE A 1221 25.85 -17.74 -38.53
N GLY A 1222 27.07 -18.30 -38.53
CA GLY A 1222 27.35 -19.68 -38.12
C GLY A 1222 27.62 -19.85 -36.62
N LYS A 1223 27.85 -18.75 -35.89
CA LYS A 1223 28.08 -18.74 -34.44
C LYS A 1223 27.67 -17.42 -33.78
N ASP A 1224 27.48 -17.48 -32.47
CA ASP A 1224 27.36 -16.30 -31.61
C ASP A 1224 28.62 -15.40 -31.70
N GLY A 1225 28.43 -14.09 -31.54
CA GLY A 1225 29.47 -13.08 -31.65
C GLY A 1225 30.03 -12.84 -33.06
N GLU A 1226 29.57 -13.58 -34.09
CA GLU A 1226 29.99 -13.35 -35.47
C GLU A 1226 29.45 -12.02 -36.02
N VAL A 1227 30.30 -11.28 -36.75
CA VAL A 1227 29.99 -9.98 -37.33
C VAL A 1227 29.97 -10.07 -38.85
N LYS A 1228 28.98 -9.43 -39.50
CA LYS A 1228 28.89 -9.28 -40.96
C LYS A 1228 28.64 -7.83 -41.35
N GLU A 1229 29.21 -7.41 -42.47
CA GLU A 1229 28.96 -6.10 -43.09
C GLU A 1229 27.84 -6.19 -44.14
N PHE A 1230 27.04 -5.13 -44.26
CA PHE A 1230 26.16 -4.88 -45.39
C PHE A 1230 26.16 -3.39 -45.75
N LYS A 1231 25.70 -3.07 -46.97
CA LYS A 1231 25.62 -1.71 -47.50
C LYS A 1231 24.20 -1.40 -47.96
N VAL A 1232 23.77 -0.16 -47.73
CA VAL A 1232 22.49 0.38 -48.19
C VAL A 1232 22.77 1.53 -49.14
N THR A 1233 22.35 1.40 -50.39
CA THR A 1233 22.48 2.45 -51.41
C THR A 1233 21.14 3.13 -51.63
N PHE A 1234 21.17 4.46 -51.60
CA PHE A 1234 20.04 5.36 -51.83
C PHE A 1234 20.24 6.09 -53.15
N LYS A 1235 19.20 6.17 -53.99
CA LYS A 1235 19.19 6.91 -55.27
C LYS A 1235 17.96 7.78 -55.34
N SER A 1236 18.12 9.05 -55.70
CA SER A 1236 17.00 10.00 -55.77
C SER A 1236 16.25 9.84 -57.09
N GLU A 1237 14.91 9.85 -57.05
CA GLU A 1237 14.07 9.87 -58.26
C GLU A 1237 13.73 11.32 -58.60
N LYS A 1238 14.47 11.92 -59.54
CA LYS A 1238 14.43 13.35 -59.90
C LYS A 1238 13.02 13.94 -60.08
N ASP A 1239 12.08 13.14 -60.57
CA ASP A 1239 10.74 13.60 -60.94
C ASP A 1239 9.69 13.49 -59.81
N LYS A 1240 10.08 13.07 -58.59
CA LYS A 1240 9.15 12.80 -57.47
C LYS A 1240 9.53 13.46 -56.13
N LEU A 1241 10.58 14.27 -56.08
CA LEU A 1241 11.05 14.86 -54.83
C LEU A 1241 10.27 16.11 -54.45
N GLY A 1242 9.76 16.09 -53.21
CA GLY A 1242 9.35 17.28 -52.48
C GLY A 1242 10.43 17.67 -51.48
N LYS A 1243 10.39 18.90 -50.98
CA LYS A 1243 11.38 19.41 -50.01
C LYS A 1243 11.12 18.85 -48.61
N GLY A 1244 12.15 18.34 -47.96
CA GLY A 1244 12.12 17.90 -46.57
C GLY A 1244 12.50 16.42 -46.36
N TYR A 1245 12.42 15.98 -45.11
CA TYR A 1245 12.74 14.60 -44.71
C TYR A 1245 11.61 13.63 -45.08
N VAL A 1246 11.99 12.50 -45.70
CA VAL A 1246 11.13 11.36 -46.00
C VAL A 1246 11.57 10.11 -45.22
N PHE A 1247 10.58 9.32 -44.79
CA PHE A 1247 10.77 8.23 -43.82
C PHE A 1247 10.53 6.84 -44.44
N GLY A 1248 11.32 5.86 -44.01
CA GLY A 1248 11.29 4.46 -44.43
C GLY A 1248 11.78 3.53 -43.31
N ARG A 1249 12.00 2.25 -43.65
CA ARG A 1249 12.56 1.26 -42.69
C ARG A 1249 13.29 0.11 -43.39
N LEU A 1250 14.31 -0.40 -42.73
CA LEU A 1250 14.96 -1.68 -43.02
C LEU A 1250 14.59 -2.68 -41.90
N VAL A 1251 14.39 -3.95 -42.23
CA VAL A 1251 14.17 -5.03 -41.26
C VAL A 1251 14.96 -6.26 -41.71
N TRP A 1252 15.85 -6.74 -40.84
CA TRP A 1252 16.46 -8.06 -40.98
C TRP A 1252 15.65 -9.09 -40.19
N SER A 1253 15.38 -10.25 -40.79
CA SER A 1253 14.63 -11.33 -40.11
C SER A 1253 15.05 -12.72 -40.56
N ASP A 1254 15.10 -13.64 -39.60
CA ASP A 1254 15.25 -15.09 -39.78
C ASP A 1254 13.90 -15.83 -39.71
N GLY A 1255 12.78 -15.09 -39.56
CA GLY A 1255 11.43 -15.62 -39.34
C GLY A 1255 10.95 -15.60 -37.87
N THR A 1256 11.84 -15.32 -36.90
CA THR A 1256 11.51 -15.19 -35.47
C THR A 1256 11.90 -13.80 -34.94
N HIS A 1257 13.14 -13.40 -35.21
CA HIS A 1257 13.68 -12.09 -34.88
C HIS A 1257 13.33 -11.08 -35.97
N HIS A 1258 13.16 -9.82 -35.58
CA HIS A 1258 12.81 -8.72 -36.49
C HIS A 1258 13.62 -7.49 -36.11
N VAL A 1259 14.85 -7.42 -36.60
CA VAL A 1259 15.82 -6.35 -36.29
C VAL A 1259 15.50 -5.15 -37.19
N ARG A 1260 14.67 -4.22 -36.68
CA ARG A 1260 14.17 -3.08 -37.46
C ARG A 1260 15.02 -1.83 -37.24
N SER A 1261 15.49 -1.24 -38.33
CA SER A 1261 16.14 0.08 -38.36
C SER A 1261 15.23 1.11 -39.03
N PRO A 1262 14.92 2.25 -38.39
CA PRO A 1262 14.32 3.39 -39.07
C PRO A 1262 15.31 3.96 -40.09
N VAL A 1263 14.77 4.42 -41.23
CA VAL A 1263 15.53 5.01 -42.32
C VAL A 1263 14.95 6.38 -42.62
N VAL A 1264 15.79 7.42 -42.66
CA VAL A 1264 15.36 8.80 -42.89
C VAL A 1264 16.26 9.44 -43.93
N VAL A 1265 15.69 10.14 -44.90
CA VAL A 1265 16.44 10.80 -45.98
C VAL A 1265 15.87 12.19 -46.20
N ASN A 1266 16.70 13.23 -46.14
CA ASN A 1266 16.39 14.53 -46.74
C ASN A 1266 17.06 14.56 -48.11
N ALA A 1267 16.25 14.77 -49.16
CA ALA A 1267 16.73 14.87 -50.52
C ALA A 1267 16.75 16.34 -50.95
N LEU A 1268 17.81 16.73 -51.64
CA LEU A 1268 18.02 18.10 -52.10
C LEU A 1268 17.78 18.18 -53.61
N ASP A 1269 17.29 19.35 -54.06
CA ASP A 1269 17.12 19.71 -55.47
C ASP A 1269 18.45 19.62 -56.27
#